data_AF-A0A9D6SR41-F1
#
_entry.id   AF-A0A9D6SR41-F1
#
_cell.length_a   1.000
_cell.length_b   1.000
_cell.length_c   1.000
_cell.angle_alpha   90.00
_cell.angle_beta   90.00
_cell.angle_gamma   90.00
#
_symmetry.space_group_name_H-M   'P 1'
#
loop_
_entity.id
_entity.type
_entity.pdbx_description
1 polymer ?
#
loop_
_entity_poly.entity_id
_entity_poly.type
_entity_poly.pdbx_seq_one_letter_code
_entity_poly.pdbx_strand_id
1 'polypeptide(L)'
;MAQISNTAGTSVSSGPDHGEAAIYADQVRLLYRLSRPGYAGTLINALIVMFALWNVAPRLLLGVWLVLVTAIITARFSLYKAYSAREPQPQMAQLWANRFITGAAAMGCMWGLLGSVLFPPGEILYQFLIVFLVGGMVASALVVLTPVKPAFLAFMLPALLPLTVAVFIQGGHLHVLMGVLLLVFAAVMLGIFPIMHETHVSSLRMRFENSELVARLAEANRQAVDANRQLTEQLERQKKIEEALRQSTARLEALIEASPLAIIVQNEHGIVKRWNRAAERIFGWSEQQVVGQLVPTVPADKQEEGARYRRMVLRGEQFADVEAVRQRKDGNLISVSLSAAPLRDADGTPNGMVMMVSDITERKKAERELERKTALARLLESLARAANDAASPEAAMRTCLERICEHGGWALGRLGIYAPGKAGRIPERSVWHARDLGRFQEFVRASQGIDYFDHSGEFISVVLRDKKPVWIEDLSRVTGFGGMSVAAAQGIKAGFALPVIVRDEVVAFLEFFADEPRPEDAALIAAADSVSGTLARLIERARAAAVHAKLAAIVECTDDAIVSADMDNRIVTWNPAAERMFGYSARESIGQRAAALIYPPGEESLAEINHAKARQADTPRHYEAVRRSKDGRLIDVWITAFPIRDGGGEIVGVGATYRDMSERKRIERRLQAEHAITRVLAESRTVGEALPEVLRIIGGAYGWVYGARWELDGEAKLMRCAETWCVQDPEIEQFTAYSRARTQAPEGGGGGLLRKVWAINMPVWMSDVAAEKTLRRGAHALKAGLRSAFGFPILIGGRFYGVVEFFGRGVRQPDADLMQIVHTMGSQIGQFIARKEAESHLTFFANHDPLTGLPNRVMFNARLTQALAQAHRYDKTAAVLFVDLDRFKVINDTLGHDAGDLLLKELALRLRDCLREGDTIGRQGGDEFVVLVEEVGDPQQVAGVAQKILETVAQQFLLSGQDFHVTASIGISIYPDDGNDVQALLKNADIAMYRAKEQGKNTFQFYSAQMNQHTFERLALETSLRRAVERQEFLLHYQPKIDIRSGRITGVEALVRWQHPDLGMVSPAQFIALAEETGLIVPIGEWVLRTACTEARGWIKKGAPSISVAVNLSARQFAREDFAASITSVLRESGLDPRLLELEITESTVMHNADRTANVLRQLKELGVSVAIDDFGTGYSSLGYLKRFPIDSVKIDRSFILDIPRDKDDVAITCAVIAMAHSLRLKVIAEGVETDEQYRFLLDHDCDEMQGYHFSKPVDAAAVARLLSQPRAKSKSSSA
;
A
#
# COMPACT_ATOMS: atom_id res chain seq x y z
N MET A 1 -36.81 -23.22 16.53
CA MET A 1 -37.52 -21.94 16.76
C MET A 1 -36.44 -20.86 16.88
N ALA A 2 -36.40 -19.71 16.20
CA ALA A 2 -37.16 -19.12 15.08
C ALA A 2 -36.31 -17.90 14.56
N GLN A 3 -36.41 -17.37 13.32
CA GLN A 3 -37.21 -17.71 12.14
C GLN A 3 -36.54 -17.17 10.84
N ILE A 4 -36.48 -18.00 9.79
CA ILE A 4 -36.73 -17.67 8.36
C ILE A 4 -36.23 -16.32 7.79
N SER A 5 -35.26 -16.35 6.86
CA SER A 5 -35.55 -16.14 5.42
C SER A 5 -34.40 -16.50 4.46
N ASN A 6 -34.68 -17.51 3.63
CA ASN A 6 -34.06 -17.75 2.32
C ASN A 6 -34.44 -16.56 1.40
N THR A 7 -33.69 -16.12 0.38
CA THR A 7 -33.42 -16.86 -0.88
C THR A 7 -32.47 -16.10 -1.83
N ALA A 8 -31.76 -16.88 -2.65
CA ALA A 8 -31.47 -16.68 -4.08
C ALA A 8 -30.93 -15.33 -4.60
N GLY A 9 -29.76 -15.38 -5.24
CA GLY A 9 -29.25 -14.29 -6.07
C GLY A 9 -29.97 -14.15 -7.41
N THR A 10 -30.00 -12.94 -7.93
CA THR A 10 -30.34 -12.62 -9.31
C THR A 10 -29.11 -12.03 -10.01
N SER A 11 -28.56 -12.78 -10.97
CA SER A 11 -27.61 -12.25 -11.94
C SER A 11 -28.34 -11.25 -12.85
N VAL A 12 -28.20 -9.96 -12.57
CA VAL A 12 -28.65 -8.92 -13.50
C VAL A 12 -27.65 -8.89 -14.66
N SER A 13 -28.02 -9.52 -15.78
CA SER A 13 -27.34 -9.32 -17.06
C SER A 13 -27.53 -7.86 -17.49
N SER A 14 -26.46 -7.07 -17.44
CA SER A 14 -26.45 -5.71 -17.97
C SER A 14 -26.55 -5.75 -19.49
N GLY A 15 -27.77 -5.59 -20.01
CA GLY A 15 -28.00 -5.40 -21.45
C GLY A 15 -27.43 -4.07 -21.95
N PRO A 16 -27.26 -3.90 -23.28
CA PRO A 16 -26.64 -2.71 -23.87
C PRO A 16 -27.26 -1.37 -23.44
N ASP A 17 -28.58 -1.34 -23.22
CA ASP A 17 -29.34 -0.14 -22.87
C ASP A 17 -28.92 0.55 -21.56
N HIS A 18 -28.31 -0.17 -20.61
CA HIS A 18 -27.96 0.42 -19.30
C HIS A 18 -26.75 1.36 -19.39
N GLY A 19 -25.81 1.12 -20.30
CA GLY A 19 -24.67 2.02 -20.53
C GLY A 19 -25.12 3.35 -21.15
N GLU A 20 -25.98 3.31 -22.15
CA GLU A 20 -26.45 4.53 -22.83
C GLU A 20 -27.31 5.41 -21.91
N ALA A 21 -28.17 4.82 -21.08
CA ALA A 21 -28.96 5.58 -20.10
C ALA A 21 -28.08 6.29 -19.05
N ALA A 22 -26.98 5.68 -18.62
CA ALA A 22 -26.01 6.29 -17.70
C ALA A 22 -25.24 7.44 -18.38
N ILE A 23 -24.73 7.20 -19.59
CA ILE A 23 -24.03 8.22 -20.40
C ILE A 23 -24.95 9.42 -20.66
N TYR A 24 -26.22 9.20 -20.98
CA TYR A 24 -27.19 10.28 -21.17
C TYR A 24 -27.49 11.06 -19.88
N ALA A 25 -27.56 10.39 -18.72
CA ALA A 25 -27.68 11.08 -17.45
C ALA A 25 -26.49 12.01 -17.17
N ASP A 26 -25.26 11.57 -17.51
CA ASP A 26 -24.06 12.40 -17.38
C ASP A 26 -23.99 13.54 -18.42
N GLN A 27 -24.51 13.35 -19.64
CA GLN A 27 -24.71 14.46 -20.60
C GLN A 27 -25.60 15.56 -20.00
N VAL A 28 -26.70 15.18 -19.33
CA VAL A 28 -27.60 16.14 -18.65
C VAL A 28 -26.90 16.80 -17.47
N ARG A 29 -26.12 16.07 -16.66
CA ARG A 29 -25.31 16.67 -15.57
C ARG A 29 -24.32 17.70 -16.11
N LEU A 30 -23.62 17.37 -17.20
CA LEU A 30 -22.66 18.24 -17.86
C LEU A 30 -23.34 19.52 -18.39
N LEU A 31 -24.51 19.38 -19.03
CA LEU A 31 -25.33 20.49 -19.52
C LEU A 31 -25.70 21.49 -18.41
N TYR A 32 -26.19 21.01 -17.26
CA TYR A 32 -26.50 21.87 -16.11
C TYR A 32 -25.25 22.53 -15.50
N ARG A 33 -24.11 21.82 -15.46
CA ARG A 33 -22.84 22.34 -14.92
C ARG A 33 -22.24 23.43 -15.80
N LEU A 34 -22.15 23.21 -17.11
CA LEU A 34 -21.57 24.16 -18.07
C LEU A 34 -22.44 25.42 -18.25
N SER A 35 -23.74 25.34 -17.99
CA SER A 35 -24.66 26.48 -18.17
C SER A 35 -24.58 27.57 -17.10
N ARG A 36 -23.94 27.29 -15.95
CA ARG A 36 -23.89 28.25 -14.82
C ARG A 36 -23.19 29.58 -15.16
N PRO A 37 -22.01 29.63 -15.81
CA PRO A 37 -21.39 30.89 -16.23
C PRO A 37 -22.22 31.62 -17.29
N GLY A 38 -22.87 30.88 -18.20
CA GLY A 38 -23.68 31.44 -19.28
C GLY A 38 -24.79 32.36 -18.78
N TYR A 39 -25.42 32.05 -17.64
CA TYR A 39 -26.50 32.87 -17.06
C TYR A 39 -26.05 34.28 -16.66
N ALA A 40 -24.82 34.43 -16.16
CA ALA A 40 -24.25 35.74 -15.86
C ALA A 40 -23.95 36.51 -17.16
N GLY A 41 -23.38 35.84 -18.17
CA GLY A 41 -23.13 36.43 -19.49
C GLY A 41 -24.40 36.92 -20.18
N THR A 42 -25.50 36.14 -20.15
CA THR A 42 -26.79 36.56 -20.71
C THR A 42 -27.36 37.79 -20.00
N LEU A 43 -27.23 37.88 -18.67
CA LEU A 43 -27.68 39.05 -17.91
C LEU A 43 -26.86 40.30 -18.25
N ILE A 44 -25.53 40.17 -18.34
CA ILE A 44 -24.63 41.27 -18.75
C ILE A 44 -25.01 41.77 -20.14
N ASN A 45 -25.21 40.86 -21.12
CA ASN A 45 -25.63 41.24 -22.47
C ASN A 45 -26.99 41.93 -22.49
N ALA A 46 -27.95 41.49 -21.67
CA ALA A 46 -29.26 42.13 -21.57
C ALA A 46 -29.17 43.55 -20.98
N LEU A 47 -28.26 43.79 -20.02
CA LEU A 47 -27.98 45.12 -19.48
C LEU A 47 -27.26 46.03 -20.48
N ILE A 48 -26.32 45.50 -21.28
CA ILE A 48 -25.67 46.22 -22.38
C ILE A 48 -26.72 46.68 -23.41
N VAL A 49 -27.63 45.79 -23.80
CA VAL A 49 -28.74 46.11 -24.72
C VAL A 49 -29.69 47.15 -24.12
N MET A 50 -30.07 47.01 -22.85
CA MET A 50 -30.90 47.99 -22.13
C MET A 50 -30.27 49.39 -22.16
N PHE A 51 -28.98 49.49 -21.86
CA PHE A 51 -28.26 50.77 -21.85
C PHE A 51 -28.14 51.36 -23.26
N ALA A 52 -27.71 50.55 -24.24
CA ALA A 52 -27.51 51.01 -25.62
C ALA A 52 -28.81 51.48 -26.28
N LEU A 53 -29.93 50.77 -26.07
CA LEU A 53 -31.21 51.09 -26.73
C LEU A 53 -32.09 52.07 -25.93
N TRP A 54 -31.67 52.56 -24.76
CA TRP A 54 -32.50 53.37 -23.84
C TRP A 54 -33.12 54.64 -24.45
N ASN A 55 -32.44 55.22 -25.44
CA ASN A 55 -32.86 56.44 -26.14
C ASN A 55 -33.31 56.18 -27.59
N VAL A 56 -33.28 54.93 -28.05
CA VAL A 56 -33.53 54.53 -29.45
C VAL A 56 -34.78 53.64 -29.56
N ALA A 57 -35.01 52.76 -28.59
CA ALA A 57 -36.17 51.88 -28.54
C ALA A 57 -37.23 52.36 -27.51
N PRO A 58 -38.50 51.95 -27.65
CA PRO A 58 -39.54 52.31 -26.68
C PRO A 58 -39.23 51.78 -25.27
N ARG A 59 -38.92 52.69 -24.34
CA ARG A 59 -38.48 52.37 -22.96
C ARG A 59 -39.39 51.40 -22.22
N LEU A 60 -40.70 51.47 -22.43
CA LEU A 60 -41.67 50.55 -21.83
C LEU A 60 -41.47 49.11 -22.33
N LEU A 61 -41.34 48.91 -23.65
CA LEU A 61 -41.11 47.58 -24.24
C LEU A 61 -39.74 47.02 -23.88
N LEU A 62 -38.71 47.86 -23.88
CA LEU A 62 -37.35 47.50 -23.46
C LEU A 62 -37.33 47.08 -21.97
N GLY A 63 -38.03 47.80 -21.10
CA GLY A 63 -38.21 47.48 -19.69
C GLY A 63 -38.93 46.14 -19.46
N VAL A 64 -40.06 45.91 -20.14
CA VAL A 64 -40.78 44.63 -20.10
C VAL A 64 -39.88 43.48 -20.59
N TRP A 65 -39.13 43.68 -21.68
CA TRP A 65 -38.20 42.69 -22.20
C TRP A 65 -37.10 42.32 -21.18
N LEU A 66 -36.46 43.30 -20.52
CA LEU A 66 -35.45 43.02 -19.49
C LEU A 66 -36.04 42.26 -18.29
N VAL A 67 -37.27 42.61 -17.86
CA VAL A 67 -37.97 41.89 -16.78
C VAL A 67 -38.22 40.43 -17.18
N LEU A 68 -38.68 40.17 -18.40
CA LEU A 68 -38.91 38.82 -18.91
C LEU A 68 -37.61 38.00 -19.02
N VAL A 69 -36.54 38.59 -19.57
CA VAL A 69 -35.21 37.95 -19.64
C VAL A 69 -34.71 37.63 -18.22
N THR A 70 -34.80 38.57 -17.29
CA THR A 70 -34.36 38.38 -15.89
C THR A 70 -35.18 37.30 -15.18
N ALA A 71 -36.49 37.24 -15.42
CA ALA A 71 -37.36 36.18 -14.89
C ALA A 71 -36.97 34.79 -15.43
N ILE A 72 -36.69 34.67 -16.73
CA ILE A 72 -36.24 33.40 -17.35
C ILE A 72 -34.86 32.99 -16.81
N ILE A 73 -33.91 33.92 -16.67
CA ILE A 73 -32.60 33.64 -16.04
C ILE A 73 -32.78 33.13 -14.60
N THR A 74 -33.64 33.79 -13.82
CA THR A 74 -33.92 33.42 -12.42
C THR A 74 -34.57 32.04 -12.32
N ALA A 75 -35.53 31.73 -13.20
CA ALA A 75 -36.16 30.42 -13.27
C ALA A 75 -35.15 29.32 -13.65
N ARG A 76 -34.29 29.56 -14.65
CA ARG A 76 -33.22 28.63 -15.06
C ARG A 76 -32.17 28.40 -13.98
N PHE A 77 -31.79 29.45 -13.23
CA PHE A 77 -30.86 29.32 -12.12
C PHE A 77 -31.48 28.56 -10.92
N SER A 78 -32.78 28.77 -10.68
CA SER A 78 -33.54 28.01 -9.68
C SER A 78 -33.67 26.53 -10.07
N LEU A 79 -33.87 26.23 -11.36
CA LEU A 79 -33.86 24.87 -11.91
C LEU A 79 -32.49 24.21 -11.74
N TYR A 80 -31.39 24.93 -11.98
CA TYR A 80 -30.02 24.46 -11.72
C TYR A 80 -29.78 24.15 -10.22
N LYS A 81 -30.23 25.01 -9.31
CA LYS A 81 -30.14 24.75 -7.86
C LYS A 81 -30.96 23.51 -7.48
N ALA A 82 -32.18 23.37 -8.00
CA ALA A 82 -33.05 22.23 -7.75
C ALA A 82 -32.50 20.91 -8.32
N TYR A 83 -31.80 20.95 -9.46
CA TYR A 83 -31.09 19.81 -10.02
C TYR A 83 -29.90 19.40 -9.13
N SER A 84 -29.06 20.37 -8.78
CA SER A 84 -27.84 20.15 -7.97
C SER A 84 -28.14 19.66 -6.56
N ALA A 85 -29.26 20.10 -5.95
CA ALA A 85 -29.65 19.70 -4.60
C ALA A 85 -30.37 18.34 -4.52
N ARG A 86 -30.73 17.73 -5.65
CA ARG A 86 -31.52 16.47 -5.70
C ARG A 86 -30.77 15.28 -6.28
N GLU A 87 -29.59 15.49 -6.86
CA GLU A 87 -28.77 14.48 -7.57
C GLU A 87 -29.61 13.42 -8.30
N PRO A 88 -30.47 13.83 -9.27
CA PRO A 88 -31.53 12.98 -9.79
C PRO A 88 -30.98 11.69 -10.41
N GLN A 89 -31.65 10.58 -10.08
CA GLN A 89 -31.34 9.25 -10.60
C GLN A 89 -31.36 9.22 -12.15
N PRO A 90 -30.59 8.34 -12.81
CA PRO A 90 -30.48 8.28 -14.27
C PRO A 90 -31.83 8.20 -15.00
N GLN A 91 -32.80 7.47 -14.44
CA GLN A 91 -34.16 7.35 -14.99
C GLN A 91 -34.89 8.69 -15.13
N MET A 92 -34.54 9.69 -14.32
CA MET A 92 -35.13 11.03 -14.35
C MET A 92 -34.39 12.00 -15.29
N ALA A 93 -33.29 11.58 -15.93
CA ALA A 93 -32.47 12.44 -16.78
C ALA A 93 -33.28 13.11 -17.89
N GLN A 94 -34.16 12.35 -18.56
CA GLN A 94 -35.01 12.86 -19.65
C GLN A 94 -35.96 13.98 -19.20
N LEU A 95 -36.54 13.88 -18.00
CA LEU A 95 -37.41 14.92 -17.45
C LEU A 95 -36.64 16.22 -17.19
N TRP A 96 -35.41 16.12 -16.67
CA TRP A 96 -34.55 17.28 -16.40
C TRP A 96 -33.94 17.86 -17.67
N ALA A 97 -33.65 17.04 -18.68
CA ALA A 97 -33.30 17.49 -20.02
C ALA A 97 -34.43 18.32 -20.64
N ASN A 98 -35.66 17.79 -20.66
CA ASN A 98 -36.82 18.49 -21.22
C ASN A 98 -37.07 19.85 -20.55
N ARG A 99 -37.03 19.91 -19.20
CA ARG A 99 -37.16 21.18 -18.46
C ARG A 99 -36.07 22.20 -18.82
N PHE A 100 -34.83 21.74 -19.01
CA PHE A 100 -33.74 22.59 -19.45
C PHE A 100 -33.96 23.11 -20.88
N ILE A 101 -34.38 22.23 -21.80
CA ILE A 101 -34.66 22.54 -23.21
C ILE A 101 -35.78 23.57 -23.33
N THR A 102 -36.89 23.43 -22.56
CA THR A 102 -37.96 24.44 -22.51
C THR A 102 -37.43 25.81 -22.08
N GLY A 103 -36.55 25.85 -21.07
CA GLY A 103 -35.89 27.10 -20.66
C GLY A 103 -34.89 27.63 -21.69
N ALA A 104 -34.36 26.79 -22.59
CA ALA A 104 -33.44 27.19 -23.67
C ALA A 104 -34.22 27.81 -24.83
N ALA A 105 -35.33 27.21 -25.21
CA ALA A 105 -36.30 27.76 -26.16
C ALA A 105 -36.83 29.13 -25.69
N ALA A 106 -37.29 29.24 -24.43
CA ALA A 106 -37.78 30.50 -23.88
C ALA A 106 -36.73 31.63 -23.96
N MET A 107 -35.46 31.32 -23.71
CA MET A 107 -34.37 32.30 -23.83
C MET A 107 -34.09 32.66 -25.29
N GLY A 108 -34.06 31.67 -26.19
CA GLY A 108 -33.90 31.90 -27.64
C GLY A 108 -34.98 32.84 -28.19
N CYS A 109 -36.24 32.60 -27.81
CA CYS A 109 -37.37 33.45 -28.19
C CYS A 109 -37.24 34.90 -27.71
N MET A 110 -36.69 35.15 -26.51
CA MET A 110 -36.46 36.53 -26.04
C MET A 110 -35.39 37.26 -26.86
N TRP A 111 -34.33 36.57 -27.29
CA TRP A 111 -33.31 37.15 -28.16
C TRP A 111 -33.81 37.34 -29.60
N GLY A 112 -34.65 36.44 -30.11
CA GLY A 112 -35.38 36.65 -31.36
C GLY A 112 -36.36 37.83 -31.30
N LEU A 113 -37.04 38.02 -30.17
CA LEU A 113 -37.93 39.16 -29.94
C LEU A 113 -37.16 40.50 -29.92
N LEU A 114 -35.97 40.53 -29.32
CA LEU A 114 -35.06 41.67 -29.41
C LEU A 114 -34.70 41.96 -30.87
N GLY A 115 -34.31 40.92 -31.61
CA GLY A 115 -33.90 41.00 -33.00
C GLY A 115 -35.02 41.34 -34.00
N SER A 116 -36.29 41.43 -33.55
CA SER A 116 -37.44 41.70 -34.44
C SER A 116 -38.31 42.86 -33.98
N VAL A 117 -38.83 42.85 -32.75
CA VAL A 117 -39.78 43.87 -32.24
C VAL A 117 -39.08 45.09 -31.66
N LEU A 118 -37.87 44.90 -31.10
CA LEU A 118 -37.03 45.97 -30.55
C LEU A 118 -35.86 46.34 -31.48
N PHE A 119 -35.90 45.89 -32.74
CA PHE A 119 -34.88 46.17 -33.73
C PHE A 119 -35.06 47.59 -34.29
N PRO A 120 -34.14 48.54 -34.02
CA PRO A 120 -34.39 49.96 -34.28
C PRO A 120 -34.32 50.27 -35.78
N PRO A 121 -35.35 50.85 -36.42
CA PRO A 121 -35.31 51.17 -37.85
C PRO A 121 -34.37 52.33 -38.16
N GLY A 122 -33.59 52.24 -39.25
CA GLY A 122 -32.68 53.29 -39.72
C GLY A 122 -31.35 53.44 -38.94
N GLU A 123 -31.26 52.89 -37.73
CA GLU A 123 -30.15 53.12 -36.79
C GLU A 123 -29.06 52.03 -36.86
N ILE A 124 -28.29 52.05 -37.95
CA ILE A 124 -27.36 50.97 -38.38
C ILE A 124 -26.37 50.52 -37.28
N LEU A 125 -25.81 51.45 -36.49
CA LEU A 125 -24.83 51.11 -35.44
C LEU A 125 -25.42 50.18 -34.36
N TYR A 126 -26.66 50.45 -33.95
CA TYR A 126 -27.36 49.67 -32.94
C TYR A 126 -27.84 48.33 -33.50
N GLN A 127 -28.16 48.26 -34.79
CA GLN A 127 -28.48 47.02 -35.49
C GLN A 127 -27.27 46.06 -35.51
N PHE A 128 -26.07 46.55 -35.84
CA PHE A 128 -24.84 45.77 -35.75
C PHE A 128 -24.56 45.27 -34.34
N LEU A 129 -24.79 46.10 -33.31
CA LEU A 129 -24.64 45.69 -31.91
C LEU A 129 -25.56 44.51 -31.55
N ILE A 130 -26.83 44.55 -31.93
CA ILE A 130 -27.79 43.45 -31.70
C ILE A 130 -27.32 42.18 -32.43
N VAL A 131 -26.95 42.30 -33.71
CA VAL A 131 -26.48 41.16 -34.52
C VAL A 131 -25.22 40.53 -33.93
N PHE A 132 -24.25 41.33 -33.51
CA PHE A 132 -23.00 40.83 -32.91
C PHE A 132 -23.24 40.18 -31.55
N LEU A 133 -24.07 40.76 -30.68
CA LEU A 133 -24.39 40.18 -29.37
C LEU A 133 -25.15 38.86 -29.51
N VAL A 134 -26.19 38.79 -30.36
CA VAL A 134 -26.95 37.55 -30.59
C VAL A 134 -26.06 36.47 -31.23
N GLY A 135 -25.24 36.83 -32.23
CA GLY A 135 -24.26 35.92 -32.83
C GLY A 135 -23.25 35.37 -31.81
N GLY A 136 -22.66 36.25 -30.99
CA GLY A 136 -21.71 35.86 -29.93
C GLY A 136 -22.34 34.94 -28.87
N MET A 137 -23.61 35.15 -28.51
CA MET A 137 -24.31 34.23 -27.60
C MET A 137 -24.61 32.87 -28.24
N VAL A 138 -24.93 32.80 -29.53
CA VAL A 138 -25.09 31.52 -30.22
C VAL A 138 -23.76 30.77 -30.32
N ALA A 139 -22.66 31.46 -30.64
CA ALA A 139 -21.32 30.87 -30.64
C ALA A 139 -20.91 30.35 -29.25
N SER A 140 -21.20 31.10 -28.18
CA SER A 140 -20.97 30.62 -26.81
C SER A 140 -21.88 29.45 -26.42
N ALA A 141 -23.14 29.46 -26.85
CA ALA A 141 -24.10 28.39 -26.59
C ALA A 141 -23.71 27.07 -27.28
N LEU A 142 -22.96 27.10 -28.38
CA LEU A 142 -22.45 25.91 -29.06
C LEU A 142 -21.58 25.05 -28.12
N VAL A 143 -20.67 25.66 -27.36
CA VAL A 143 -19.80 24.94 -26.42
C VAL A 143 -20.58 24.40 -25.22
N VAL A 144 -21.64 25.10 -24.80
CA VAL A 144 -22.36 24.83 -23.54
C VAL A 144 -23.56 23.88 -23.72
N LEU A 145 -24.28 23.97 -24.84
CA LEU A 145 -25.57 23.29 -25.06
C LEU A 145 -25.47 22.03 -25.93
N THR A 146 -24.33 21.79 -26.59
CA THR A 146 -24.08 20.60 -27.42
C THR A 146 -24.09 19.24 -26.71
N PRO A 147 -23.87 19.08 -25.39
CA PRO A 147 -23.97 17.76 -24.75
C PRO A 147 -25.31 17.05 -24.98
N VAL A 148 -26.40 17.79 -25.19
CA VAL A 148 -27.75 17.25 -25.44
C VAL A 148 -28.31 17.88 -26.72
N LYS A 149 -28.37 17.11 -27.82
CA LYS A 149 -28.67 17.61 -29.19
C LYS A 149 -29.83 18.63 -29.27
N PRO A 150 -31.02 18.40 -28.67
CA PRO A 150 -32.14 19.35 -28.78
C PRO A 150 -31.90 20.69 -28.06
N ALA A 151 -31.02 20.77 -27.05
CA ALA A 151 -30.85 21.96 -26.22
C ALA A 151 -30.22 23.13 -26.99
N PHE A 152 -29.24 22.86 -27.85
CA PHE A 152 -28.62 23.88 -28.70
C PHE A 152 -29.59 24.38 -29.78
N LEU A 153 -30.24 23.46 -30.51
CA LEU A 153 -31.18 23.80 -31.59
C LEU A 153 -32.38 24.61 -31.06
N ALA A 154 -32.91 24.23 -29.90
CA ALA A 154 -34.00 24.95 -29.23
C ALA A 154 -33.64 26.40 -28.87
N PHE A 155 -32.36 26.71 -28.58
CA PHE A 155 -31.90 28.07 -28.33
C PHE A 155 -31.58 28.84 -29.61
N MET A 156 -30.84 28.22 -30.54
CA MET A 156 -30.28 28.88 -31.72
C MET A 156 -31.35 29.29 -32.73
N LEU A 157 -32.29 28.40 -33.08
CA LEU A 157 -33.26 28.67 -34.13
C LEU A 157 -34.20 29.85 -33.78
N PRO A 158 -34.79 29.93 -32.56
CA PRO A 158 -35.63 31.06 -32.20
C PRO A 158 -34.87 32.37 -31.98
N ALA A 159 -33.54 32.32 -31.76
CA ALA A 159 -32.70 33.51 -31.61
C ALA A 159 -32.31 34.12 -32.97
N LEU A 160 -31.88 33.29 -33.94
CA LEU A 160 -31.38 33.78 -35.23
C LEU A 160 -32.45 33.96 -36.30
N LEU A 161 -33.49 33.13 -36.37
CA LEU A 161 -34.46 33.20 -37.47
C LEU A 161 -35.26 34.53 -37.48
N PRO A 162 -35.83 35.01 -36.35
CA PRO A 162 -36.59 36.26 -36.35
C PRO A 162 -35.69 37.47 -36.64
N LEU A 163 -34.45 37.47 -36.13
CA LEU A 163 -33.44 38.50 -36.39
C LEU A 163 -33.09 38.54 -37.88
N THR A 164 -32.82 37.39 -38.49
CA THR A 164 -32.47 37.30 -39.93
C THR A 164 -33.59 37.85 -40.81
N VAL A 165 -34.85 37.49 -40.51
CA VAL A 165 -36.02 38.00 -41.23
C VAL A 165 -36.18 39.51 -41.04
N ALA A 166 -36.07 40.01 -39.81
CA ALA A 166 -36.20 41.45 -39.52
C ALA A 166 -35.11 42.29 -40.22
N VAL A 167 -33.90 41.76 -40.35
CA VAL A 167 -32.81 42.37 -41.12
C VAL A 167 -33.17 42.47 -42.60
N PHE A 168 -33.63 41.38 -43.23
CA PHE A 168 -34.02 41.40 -44.65
C PHE A 168 -35.19 42.36 -44.95
N ILE A 169 -36.15 42.52 -44.04
CA ILE A 169 -37.31 43.42 -44.21
C ILE A 169 -36.90 44.89 -44.40
N GLN A 170 -35.71 45.32 -43.93
CA GLN A 170 -35.26 46.71 -44.08
C GLN A 170 -34.80 47.08 -45.51
N GLY A 171 -34.59 46.09 -46.40
CA GLY A 171 -34.45 46.31 -47.85
C GLY A 171 -33.17 47.01 -48.35
N GLY A 172 -32.31 47.54 -47.48
CA GLY A 172 -31.06 48.20 -47.87
C GLY A 172 -29.95 47.22 -48.28
N HIS A 173 -29.01 47.64 -49.15
CA HIS A 173 -27.89 46.79 -49.58
C HIS A 173 -27.05 46.24 -48.41
N LEU A 174 -26.80 47.06 -47.38
CA LEU A 174 -26.07 46.65 -46.18
C LEU A 174 -26.86 45.62 -45.34
N HIS A 175 -28.18 45.75 -45.31
CA HIS A 175 -29.08 44.82 -44.63
C HIS A 175 -29.14 43.47 -45.33
N VAL A 176 -29.21 43.45 -46.66
CA VAL A 176 -29.11 42.20 -47.45
C VAL A 176 -27.79 41.49 -47.16
N LEU A 177 -26.66 42.21 -47.13
CA LEU A 177 -25.36 41.64 -46.78
C LEU A 177 -25.34 41.06 -45.35
N MET A 178 -25.89 41.79 -44.37
CA MET A 178 -25.96 41.36 -42.98
C MET A 178 -26.89 40.14 -42.80
N GLY A 179 -28.00 40.08 -43.53
CA GLY A 179 -28.90 38.92 -43.55
C GLY A 179 -28.26 37.67 -44.17
N VAL A 180 -27.51 37.84 -45.27
CA VAL A 180 -26.71 36.74 -45.85
C VAL A 180 -25.61 36.27 -44.89
N LEU A 181 -24.92 37.20 -44.21
CA LEU A 181 -23.90 36.84 -43.23
C LEU A 181 -24.49 36.07 -42.03
N LEU A 182 -25.70 36.44 -41.58
CA LEU A 182 -26.44 35.70 -40.55
C LEU A 182 -26.83 34.28 -41.00
N LEU A 183 -27.25 34.10 -42.26
CA LEU A 183 -27.52 32.77 -42.83
C LEU A 183 -26.25 31.91 -42.92
N VAL A 184 -25.13 32.48 -43.36
CA VAL A 184 -23.82 31.80 -43.38
C VAL A 184 -23.39 31.42 -41.96
N PHE A 185 -23.53 32.33 -41.00
CA PHE A 185 -23.22 32.06 -39.59
C PHE A 185 -24.09 30.92 -39.02
N ALA A 186 -25.41 30.93 -39.29
CA ALA A 186 -26.31 29.85 -38.89
C ALA A 186 -25.91 28.50 -39.51
N ALA A 187 -25.52 28.48 -40.79
CA ALA A 187 -25.03 27.28 -41.46
C ALA A 187 -23.72 26.75 -40.86
N VAL A 188 -22.76 27.62 -40.55
CA VAL A 188 -21.51 27.25 -39.86
C VAL A 188 -21.78 26.69 -38.46
N MET A 189 -22.69 27.30 -37.70
CA MET A 189 -23.10 26.79 -36.38
C MET A 189 -23.76 25.40 -36.48
N LEU A 190 -24.58 25.17 -37.51
CA LEU A 190 -25.17 23.85 -37.79
C LEU A 190 -24.14 22.81 -38.26
N GLY A 191 -23.07 23.23 -38.93
CA GLY A 191 -21.97 22.35 -39.35
C GLY A 191 -21.03 21.93 -38.21
N ILE A 192 -20.75 22.83 -37.25
CA ILE A 192 -19.88 22.51 -36.09
C ILE A 192 -20.65 21.75 -35.00
N PHE A 193 -21.97 21.95 -34.88
CA PHE A 193 -22.82 21.33 -33.87
C PHE A 193 -22.68 19.80 -33.72
N PRO A 194 -22.70 18.98 -34.80
CA PRO A 194 -22.52 17.53 -34.71
C PRO A 194 -21.13 17.14 -34.17
N ILE A 195 -20.07 17.79 -34.66
CA ILE A 195 -18.69 17.53 -34.28
C ILE A 195 -18.48 17.78 -32.78
N MET A 196 -18.99 18.93 -32.29
CA MET A 196 -18.89 19.29 -30.88
C MET A 196 -19.74 18.36 -29.98
N HIS A 197 -20.89 17.89 -30.47
CA HIS A 197 -21.70 16.90 -29.77
C HIS A 197 -20.96 15.55 -29.65
N GLU A 198 -20.43 15.01 -30.74
CA GLU A 198 -19.68 13.75 -30.73
C GLU A 198 -18.41 13.82 -29.86
N THR A 199 -17.72 14.96 -29.87
CA THR A 199 -16.57 15.22 -28.98
C THR A 199 -16.98 15.12 -27.50
N HIS A 200 -18.11 15.71 -27.11
CA HIS A 200 -18.62 15.60 -25.75
C HIS A 200 -19.05 14.16 -25.41
N VAL A 201 -19.79 13.48 -26.29
CA VAL A 201 -20.29 12.11 -26.02
C VAL A 201 -19.16 11.08 -25.95
N SER A 202 -18.19 11.13 -26.86
CA SER A 202 -17.01 10.25 -26.84
C SER A 202 -16.17 10.44 -25.57
N SER A 203 -15.98 11.68 -25.12
CA SER A 203 -15.26 11.98 -23.87
C SER A 203 -15.95 11.40 -22.61
N LEU A 204 -17.29 11.31 -22.62
CA LEU A 204 -18.06 10.69 -21.54
C LEU A 204 -18.03 9.16 -21.63
N ARG A 205 -18.14 8.60 -22.85
CA ARG A 205 -18.06 7.15 -23.11
C ARG A 205 -16.72 6.57 -22.65
N MET A 206 -15.59 7.19 -23.03
CA MET A 206 -14.26 6.76 -22.57
C MET A 206 -14.09 6.84 -21.04
N ARG A 207 -14.75 7.80 -20.35
CA ARG A 207 -14.71 7.87 -18.88
C ARG A 207 -15.49 6.73 -18.24
N PHE A 208 -16.65 6.39 -18.81
CA PHE A 208 -17.46 5.26 -18.35
C PHE A 208 -16.69 3.94 -18.52
N GLU A 209 -16.19 3.66 -19.72
CA GLU A 209 -15.41 2.47 -20.05
C GLU A 209 -14.16 2.32 -19.15
N ASN A 210 -13.40 3.39 -18.94
CA ASN A 210 -12.25 3.38 -18.02
C ASN A 210 -12.68 3.13 -16.55
N SER A 211 -13.78 3.72 -16.09
CA SER A 211 -14.28 3.50 -14.72
C SER A 211 -14.75 2.05 -14.50
N GLU A 212 -15.34 1.45 -15.52
CA GLU A 212 -15.78 0.05 -15.49
C GLU A 212 -14.59 -0.91 -15.53
N LEU A 213 -13.58 -0.64 -16.37
CA LEU A 213 -12.35 -1.43 -16.43
C LEU A 213 -11.61 -1.42 -15.08
N VAL A 214 -11.50 -0.23 -14.45
CA VAL A 214 -10.91 -0.07 -13.11
C VAL A 214 -11.73 -0.79 -12.05
N ALA A 215 -13.07 -0.75 -12.12
CA ALA A 215 -13.94 -1.48 -11.18
C ALA A 215 -13.77 -3.01 -11.32
N ARG A 216 -13.73 -3.54 -12.55
CA ARG A 216 -13.50 -4.96 -12.83
C ARG A 216 -12.12 -5.42 -12.36
N LEU A 217 -11.07 -4.63 -12.58
CA LEU A 217 -9.71 -4.90 -12.09
C LEU A 217 -9.63 -4.88 -10.56
N ALA A 218 -10.26 -3.90 -9.91
CA ALA A 218 -10.32 -3.81 -8.45
C ALA A 218 -11.09 -4.99 -7.83
N GLU A 219 -12.17 -5.44 -8.48
CA GLU A 219 -12.96 -6.57 -8.03
C GLU A 219 -12.22 -7.91 -8.22
N ALA A 220 -11.58 -8.13 -9.37
CA ALA A 220 -10.73 -9.30 -9.59
C ALA A 220 -9.56 -9.37 -8.59
N ASN A 221 -8.95 -8.22 -8.28
CA ASN A 221 -7.86 -8.14 -7.29
C ASN A 221 -8.37 -8.40 -5.86
N ARG A 222 -9.55 -7.87 -5.48
CA ARG A 222 -10.20 -8.21 -4.20
C ARG A 222 -10.49 -9.71 -4.09
N GLN A 223 -11.07 -10.31 -5.13
CA GLN A 223 -11.38 -11.74 -5.15
C GLN A 223 -10.12 -12.62 -5.07
N ALA A 224 -9.02 -12.22 -5.73
CA ALA A 224 -7.73 -12.90 -5.61
C ALA A 224 -7.12 -12.77 -4.19
N VAL A 225 -7.25 -11.60 -3.55
CA VAL A 225 -6.77 -11.38 -2.17
C VAL A 225 -7.63 -12.15 -1.16
N ASP A 226 -8.96 -12.11 -1.28
CA ASP A 226 -9.86 -12.85 -0.37
C ASP A 226 -9.76 -14.36 -0.55
N ALA A 227 -9.57 -14.87 -1.78
CA ALA A 227 -9.31 -16.29 -2.02
C ALA A 227 -7.99 -16.75 -1.37
N ASN A 228 -6.90 -15.99 -1.54
CA ASN A 228 -5.61 -16.27 -0.87
C ASN A 228 -5.73 -16.18 0.66
N ARG A 229 -6.49 -15.22 1.17
CA ARG A 229 -6.77 -15.07 2.61
C ARG A 229 -7.55 -16.26 3.15
N GLN A 230 -8.63 -16.68 2.48
CA GLN A 230 -9.42 -17.85 2.89
C GLN A 230 -8.60 -19.15 2.87
N LEU A 231 -7.73 -19.34 1.87
CA LEU A 231 -6.80 -20.48 1.81
C LEU A 231 -5.83 -20.47 3.01
N THR A 232 -5.30 -19.29 3.34
CA THR A 232 -4.37 -19.10 4.47
C THR A 232 -5.07 -19.33 5.81
N GLU A 233 -6.28 -18.80 5.99
CA GLU A 233 -7.09 -19.01 7.20
C GLU A 233 -7.54 -20.48 7.38
N GLN A 234 -7.78 -21.22 6.28
CA GLN A 234 -8.03 -22.66 6.33
C GLN A 234 -6.80 -23.45 6.77
N LEU A 235 -5.63 -23.17 6.19
CA LEU A 235 -4.34 -23.76 6.58
C LEU A 235 -3.97 -23.48 8.04
N GLU A 236 -4.22 -22.25 8.52
CA GLU A 236 -4.05 -21.91 9.94
C GLU A 236 -5.04 -22.64 10.84
N ARG A 237 -6.32 -22.79 10.45
CA ARG A 237 -7.29 -23.56 11.23
C ARG A 237 -6.86 -25.02 11.38
N GLN A 238 -6.36 -25.63 10.32
CA GLN A 238 -5.90 -27.02 10.35
C GLN A 238 -4.71 -27.17 11.32
N LYS A 239 -3.70 -26.29 11.24
CA LYS A 239 -2.57 -26.25 12.18
C LYS A 239 -2.99 -25.95 13.62
N LYS A 240 -3.93 -25.02 13.84
CA LYS A 240 -4.42 -24.67 15.20
C LYS A 240 -5.17 -25.83 15.86
N ILE A 241 -5.87 -26.67 15.10
CA ILE A 241 -6.51 -27.88 15.62
C ILE A 241 -5.46 -28.93 16.03
N GLU A 242 -4.42 -29.11 15.22
CA GLU A 242 -3.32 -30.04 15.49
C GLU A 242 -2.47 -29.60 16.70
N GLU A 243 -2.13 -28.31 16.78
CA GLU A 243 -1.39 -27.71 17.90
C GLU A 243 -2.22 -27.73 19.20
N ALA A 244 -3.53 -27.47 19.13
CA ALA A 244 -4.43 -27.54 20.28
C ALA A 244 -4.60 -28.98 20.80
N LEU A 245 -4.63 -29.98 19.91
CA LEU A 245 -4.64 -31.39 20.30
C LEU A 245 -3.34 -31.75 21.05
N ARG A 246 -2.19 -31.33 20.52
CA ARG A 246 -0.87 -31.54 21.13
C ARG A 246 -0.74 -30.85 22.50
N GLN A 247 -1.20 -29.60 22.62
CA GLN A 247 -1.21 -28.87 23.89
C GLN A 247 -2.18 -29.50 24.91
N SER A 248 -3.33 -30.01 24.47
CA SER A 248 -4.29 -30.70 25.35
C SER A 248 -3.66 -31.95 25.98
N THR A 249 -3.02 -32.81 25.18
CA THR A 249 -2.33 -34.02 25.68
C THR A 249 -1.23 -33.66 26.67
N ALA A 250 -0.33 -32.73 26.33
CA ALA A 250 0.76 -32.32 27.23
C ALA A 250 0.25 -31.67 28.54
N ARG A 251 -0.86 -30.93 28.49
CA ARG A 251 -1.49 -30.32 29.67
C ARG A 251 -2.10 -31.36 30.61
N LEU A 252 -2.73 -32.41 30.07
CA LEU A 252 -3.29 -33.50 30.88
C LEU A 252 -2.18 -34.27 31.61
N GLU A 253 -1.05 -34.54 30.96
CA GLU A 253 0.10 -35.20 31.60
C GLU A 253 0.71 -34.33 32.71
N ALA A 254 0.90 -33.03 32.46
CA ALA A 254 1.41 -32.10 33.47
C ALA A 254 0.49 -31.99 34.70
N LEU A 255 -0.84 -32.06 34.53
CA LEU A 255 -1.80 -32.05 35.62
C LEU A 255 -1.74 -33.34 36.48
N ILE A 256 -1.51 -34.50 35.85
CA ILE A 256 -1.35 -35.77 36.58
C ILE A 256 -0.07 -35.75 37.42
N GLU A 257 1.05 -35.23 36.89
CA GLU A 257 2.32 -35.15 37.63
C GLU A 257 2.36 -34.06 38.70
N ALA A 258 1.62 -32.96 38.52
CA ALA A 258 1.52 -31.88 39.51
C ALA A 258 0.53 -32.16 40.65
N SER A 259 -0.26 -33.25 40.56
CA SER A 259 -1.24 -33.60 41.58
C SER A 259 -0.59 -33.82 42.96
N PRO A 260 -1.14 -33.27 44.05
CA PRO A 260 -0.66 -33.54 45.41
C PRO A 260 -1.06 -34.94 45.90
N LEU A 261 -2.07 -35.57 45.28
CA LEU A 261 -2.53 -36.93 45.57
C LEU A 261 -1.74 -37.95 44.77
N ALA A 262 -1.43 -39.09 45.39
CA ALA A 262 -0.86 -40.23 44.69
C ALA A 262 -1.89 -40.80 43.70
N ILE A 263 -1.63 -40.66 42.40
CA ILE A 263 -2.47 -41.20 41.32
C ILE A 263 -1.80 -42.46 40.78
N ILE A 264 -2.51 -43.58 40.89
CA ILE A 264 -2.07 -44.91 40.45
C ILE A 264 -3.09 -45.40 39.42
N VAL A 265 -2.63 -45.65 38.19
CA VAL A 265 -3.44 -46.30 37.14
C VAL A 265 -2.97 -47.73 37.00
N GLN A 266 -3.91 -48.68 36.99
CA GLN A 266 -3.62 -50.10 36.78
C GLN A 266 -4.65 -50.75 35.85
N ASN A 267 -4.24 -51.83 35.19
CA ASN A 267 -5.12 -52.60 34.31
C ASN A 267 -6.06 -53.54 35.10
N GLU A 268 -6.88 -54.32 34.40
CA GLU A 268 -7.80 -55.32 34.95
C GLU A 268 -7.12 -56.39 35.83
N HIS A 269 -5.85 -56.70 35.54
CA HIS A 269 -5.04 -57.62 36.35
C HIS A 269 -4.35 -56.94 37.56
N GLY A 270 -4.48 -55.62 37.71
CA GLY A 270 -3.86 -54.83 38.77
C GLY A 270 -2.37 -54.57 38.58
N ILE A 271 -1.89 -54.67 37.34
CA ILE A 271 -0.56 -54.27 36.92
C ILE A 271 -0.56 -52.75 36.72
N VAL A 272 0.38 -52.06 37.37
CA VAL A 272 0.50 -50.60 37.29
C VAL A 272 0.90 -50.19 35.87
N LYS A 273 0.13 -49.25 35.31
CA LYS A 273 0.31 -48.63 33.99
C LYS A 273 0.83 -47.19 34.09
N ARG A 274 0.51 -46.47 35.18
CA ARG A 274 1.03 -45.12 35.47
C ARG A 274 1.12 -44.89 36.97
N TRP A 275 2.13 -44.17 37.41
CA TRP A 275 2.45 -43.92 38.81
C TRP A 275 3.02 -42.52 38.97
N ASN A 276 2.18 -41.56 39.37
CA ASN A 276 2.59 -40.15 39.37
C ASN A 276 3.62 -39.82 40.48
N ARG A 277 4.27 -38.66 40.35
CA ARG A 277 5.29 -38.16 41.29
C ARG A 277 4.84 -38.01 42.75
N ALA A 278 3.53 -37.96 43.03
CA ALA A 278 3.02 -37.99 44.40
C ALA A 278 2.94 -39.42 44.98
N ALA A 279 2.63 -40.43 44.15
CA ALA A 279 2.71 -41.83 44.55
C ALA A 279 4.15 -42.23 44.92
N GLU A 280 5.15 -41.70 44.19
CA GLU A 280 6.56 -41.86 44.56
C GLU A 280 6.89 -41.31 45.95
N ARG A 281 6.42 -40.10 46.27
CA ARG A 281 6.68 -39.45 47.57
C ARG A 281 5.94 -40.10 48.73
N ILE A 282 4.70 -40.54 48.52
CA ILE A 282 3.87 -41.14 49.58
C ILE A 282 4.30 -42.57 49.88
N PHE A 283 4.67 -43.37 48.86
CA PHE A 283 4.96 -44.80 49.04
C PHE A 283 6.43 -45.19 48.90
N GLY A 284 7.28 -44.38 48.25
CA GLY A 284 8.73 -44.58 48.18
C GLY A 284 9.25 -45.42 47.01
N TRP A 285 8.39 -45.93 46.14
CA TRP A 285 8.76 -46.57 44.87
C TRP A 285 8.71 -45.55 43.72
N SER A 286 9.68 -45.58 42.80
CA SER A 286 9.63 -44.76 41.58
C SER A 286 8.78 -45.41 40.48
N GLU A 287 8.26 -44.63 39.53
CA GLU A 287 7.40 -45.14 38.44
C GLU A 287 8.08 -46.29 37.66
N GLN A 288 9.34 -46.13 37.30
CA GLN A 288 10.16 -47.14 36.61
C GLN A 288 10.36 -48.45 37.41
N GLN A 289 10.14 -48.45 38.73
CA GLN A 289 10.26 -49.64 39.57
C GLN A 289 8.95 -50.44 39.68
N VAL A 290 7.81 -49.83 39.33
CA VAL A 290 6.48 -50.43 39.57
C VAL A 290 5.61 -50.54 38.32
N VAL A 291 5.84 -49.75 37.27
CA VAL A 291 5.13 -49.92 36.00
C VAL A 291 5.47 -51.30 35.42
N GLY A 292 4.44 -52.05 35.06
CA GLY A 292 4.55 -53.47 34.66
C GLY A 292 4.55 -54.47 35.83
N GLN A 293 4.48 -54.01 37.08
CA GLN A 293 4.37 -54.85 38.28
C GLN A 293 2.99 -54.74 38.96
N LEU A 294 2.65 -55.68 39.83
CA LEU A 294 1.48 -55.60 40.71
C LEU A 294 1.65 -54.46 41.74
N VAL A 295 0.57 -53.73 42.03
CA VAL A 295 0.59 -52.59 42.97
C VAL A 295 1.12 -52.97 44.37
N PRO A 296 2.24 -52.39 44.85
CA PRO A 296 2.95 -52.88 46.03
C PRO A 296 2.50 -52.28 47.37
N THR A 297 1.50 -51.38 47.38
CA THR A 297 1.15 -50.55 48.55
C THR A 297 0.25 -51.23 49.58
N VAL A 298 -0.22 -52.45 49.32
CA VAL A 298 -1.17 -53.18 50.18
C VAL A 298 -0.40 -54.11 51.13
N PRO A 299 -0.55 -53.96 52.46
CA PRO A 299 0.07 -54.85 53.44
C PRO A 299 -0.32 -56.32 53.22
N ALA A 300 0.55 -57.27 53.61
CA ALA A 300 0.31 -58.70 53.43
C ALA A 300 -0.98 -59.20 54.10
N ASP A 301 -1.31 -58.70 55.30
CA ASP A 301 -2.54 -59.01 56.04
C ASP A 301 -3.80 -58.36 55.44
N LYS A 302 -3.63 -57.46 54.46
CA LYS A 302 -4.70 -56.67 53.81
C LYS A 302 -4.87 -56.98 52.32
N GLN A 303 -4.20 -58.00 51.79
CA GLN A 303 -4.28 -58.36 50.36
C GLN A 303 -5.70 -58.66 49.89
N GLU A 304 -6.52 -59.35 50.70
CA GLU A 304 -7.92 -59.64 50.36
C GLU A 304 -8.80 -58.38 50.35
N GLU A 305 -8.51 -57.40 51.21
CA GLU A 305 -9.15 -56.07 51.22
C GLU A 305 -8.86 -55.32 49.90
N GLY A 306 -7.60 -55.33 49.46
CA GLY A 306 -7.18 -54.76 48.17
C GLY A 306 -7.82 -55.47 46.96
N ALA A 307 -7.88 -56.81 46.99
CA ALA A 307 -8.54 -57.62 45.95
C ALA A 307 -10.06 -57.42 45.92
N ARG A 308 -10.70 -57.14 47.07
CA ARG A 308 -12.11 -56.76 47.15
C ARG A 308 -12.35 -55.42 46.47
N TYR A 309 -11.58 -54.38 46.79
CA TYR A 309 -11.72 -53.06 46.15
C TYR A 309 -11.50 -53.13 44.63
N ARG A 310 -10.52 -53.91 44.16
CA ARG A 310 -10.30 -54.14 42.72
C ARG A 310 -11.50 -54.78 42.03
N ARG A 311 -12.08 -55.84 42.61
CA ARG A 311 -13.28 -56.52 42.06
C ARG A 311 -14.52 -55.62 42.05
N MET A 312 -14.67 -54.78 43.06
CA MET A 312 -15.75 -53.78 43.15
C MET A 312 -15.64 -52.78 41.99
N VAL A 313 -14.46 -52.20 41.79
CA VAL A 313 -14.26 -51.19 40.73
C VAL A 313 -14.38 -51.77 39.33
N LEU A 314 -13.85 -52.96 39.06
CA LEU A 314 -13.97 -53.62 37.75
C LEU A 314 -15.41 -54.07 37.40
N ARG A 315 -16.33 -54.10 38.37
CA ARG A 315 -17.79 -54.25 38.12
C ARG A 315 -18.47 -52.94 37.73
N GLY A 316 -17.74 -51.83 37.70
CA GLY A 316 -18.23 -50.50 37.35
C GLY A 316 -18.53 -49.59 38.54
N GLU A 317 -18.30 -50.04 39.78
CA GLU A 317 -18.54 -49.28 41.00
C GLU A 317 -17.38 -48.29 41.27
N GLN A 318 -17.65 -47.21 42.01
CA GLN A 318 -16.62 -46.23 42.41
C GLN A 318 -16.75 -45.94 43.91
N PHE A 319 -15.64 -45.59 44.56
CA PHE A 319 -15.62 -45.24 45.99
C PHE A 319 -14.72 -44.04 46.25
N ALA A 320 -15.00 -43.31 47.32
CA ALA A 320 -14.24 -42.13 47.74
C ALA A 320 -14.05 -42.09 49.27
N ASP A 321 -12.95 -41.47 49.68
CA ASP A 321 -12.57 -41.18 51.07
C ASP A 321 -12.63 -42.36 52.06
N VAL A 322 -12.29 -43.56 51.56
CA VAL A 322 -12.21 -44.75 52.39
C VAL A 322 -10.91 -44.73 53.20
N GLU A 323 -11.00 -44.46 54.49
CA GLU A 323 -9.85 -44.60 55.40
C GLU A 323 -9.36 -46.06 55.42
N ALA A 324 -8.07 -46.27 55.15
CA ALA A 324 -7.43 -47.57 55.13
C ALA A 324 -5.97 -47.47 55.63
N VAL A 325 -5.35 -48.63 55.86
CA VAL A 325 -3.92 -48.72 56.19
C VAL A 325 -3.16 -49.23 54.97
N ARG A 326 -2.10 -48.52 54.58
CA ARG A 326 -1.23 -48.92 53.45
C ARG A 326 0.23 -48.92 53.87
N GLN A 327 1.06 -49.65 53.12
CA GLN A 327 2.47 -49.86 53.44
C GLN A 327 3.37 -49.05 52.51
N ARG A 328 4.38 -48.41 53.09
CA ARG A 328 5.49 -47.76 52.38
C ARG A 328 6.60 -48.78 52.07
N LYS A 329 7.49 -48.44 51.13
CA LYS A 329 8.62 -49.29 50.70
C LYS A 329 9.59 -49.69 51.81
N ASP A 330 9.68 -48.89 52.87
CA ASP A 330 10.48 -49.15 54.08
C ASP A 330 9.80 -50.10 55.07
N GLY A 331 8.57 -50.56 54.78
CA GLY A 331 7.76 -51.42 55.61
C GLY A 331 6.81 -50.69 56.56
N ASN A 332 6.91 -49.36 56.69
CA ASN A 332 6.07 -48.59 57.62
C ASN A 332 4.60 -48.54 57.18
N LEU A 333 3.70 -48.67 58.16
CA LEU A 333 2.25 -48.55 57.96
C LEU A 333 1.82 -47.10 58.13
N ILE A 334 1.04 -46.59 57.17
CA ILE A 334 0.44 -45.25 57.21
C ILE A 334 -1.09 -45.32 57.12
N SER A 335 -1.76 -44.40 57.81
CA SER A 335 -3.20 -44.18 57.64
C SER A 335 -3.43 -43.30 56.43
N VAL A 336 -4.22 -43.79 55.47
CA VAL A 336 -4.51 -43.12 54.21
C VAL A 336 -5.99 -43.03 53.92
N SER A 337 -6.39 -42.01 53.15
CA SER A 337 -7.71 -41.93 52.51
C SER A 337 -7.61 -42.42 51.06
N LEU A 338 -8.53 -43.29 50.63
CA LEU A 338 -8.55 -43.93 49.31
C LEU A 338 -9.81 -43.62 48.51
N SER A 339 -9.62 -43.27 47.23
CA SER A 339 -10.71 -43.08 46.25
C SER A 339 -10.36 -43.78 44.93
N ALA A 340 -11.28 -44.50 44.29
CA ALA A 340 -11.01 -45.19 43.01
C ALA A 340 -12.24 -45.29 42.08
N ALA A 341 -11.97 -45.32 40.78
CA ALA A 341 -12.97 -45.38 39.70
C ALA A 341 -12.49 -46.25 38.52
N PRO A 342 -13.42 -46.84 37.73
CA PRO A 342 -13.07 -47.71 36.61
C PRO A 342 -12.62 -46.91 35.37
N LEU A 343 -11.65 -47.45 34.65
CA LEU A 343 -11.31 -47.03 33.29
C LEU A 343 -12.00 -47.97 32.30
N ARG A 344 -12.50 -47.42 31.19
CA ARG A 344 -13.27 -48.13 30.16
C ARG A 344 -12.60 -48.00 28.79
N ASP A 345 -12.75 -49.02 27.95
CA ASP A 345 -12.39 -48.96 26.54
C ASP A 345 -13.46 -48.23 25.70
N ALA A 346 -13.21 -48.14 24.38
CA ALA A 346 -14.08 -47.47 23.43
C ALA A 346 -15.47 -48.13 23.29
N ASP A 347 -15.57 -49.41 23.62
CA ASP A 347 -16.83 -50.18 23.60
C ASP A 347 -17.56 -50.10 24.98
N GLY A 348 -17.01 -49.34 25.93
CA GLY A 348 -17.59 -49.06 27.24
C GLY A 348 -17.29 -50.12 28.32
N THR A 349 -16.48 -51.13 28.02
CA THR A 349 -16.15 -52.23 28.94
C THR A 349 -15.03 -51.80 29.91
N PRO A 350 -15.13 -52.07 31.23
CA PRO A 350 -14.07 -51.75 32.18
C PRO A 350 -12.79 -52.55 31.91
N ASN A 351 -11.70 -51.87 31.53
CA ASN A 351 -10.39 -52.46 31.21
C ASN A 351 -9.28 -52.09 32.20
N GLY A 352 -9.61 -51.34 33.26
CA GLY A 352 -8.67 -50.95 34.30
C GLY A 352 -9.33 -50.10 35.39
N MET A 353 -8.50 -49.49 36.24
CA MET A 353 -8.95 -48.55 37.27
C MET A 353 -7.89 -47.48 37.55
N VAL A 354 -8.37 -46.31 37.96
CA VAL A 354 -7.56 -45.23 38.53
C VAL A 354 -7.86 -45.11 40.02
N MET A 355 -6.82 -44.94 40.84
CA MET A 355 -6.91 -44.82 42.29
C MET A 355 -6.11 -43.62 42.77
N MET A 356 -6.68 -42.86 43.70
CA MET A 356 -6.12 -41.66 44.33
C MET A 356 -5.92 -41.91 45.83
N VAL A 357 -4.77 -41.48 46.38
CA VAL A 357 -4.43 -41.71 47.79
C VAL A 357 -3.85 -40.47 48.47
N SER A 358 -4.23 -40.25 49.74
CA SER A 358 -3.73 -39.17 50.63
C SER A 358 -3.32 -39.73 52.00
N ASP A 359 -2.30 -39.18 52.65
CA ASP A 359 -1.84 -39.57 54.02
C ASP A 359 -2.46 -38.67 55.09
N ILE A 360 -3.01 -39.26 56.16
CA ILE A 360 -3.77 -38.55 57.21
C ILE A 360 -3.18 -38.73 58.63
N THR A 361 -1.94 -39.22 58.72
CA THR A 361 -1.35 -39.72 59.99
C THR A 361 -1.13 -38.65 61.07
N GLU A 362 -0.71 -37.42 60.69
CA GLU A 362 -0.47 -36.31 61.63
C GLU A 362 -1.77 -35.82 62.31
N ARG A 363 -2.86 -35.72 61.54
CA ARG A 363 -4.13 -35.12 61.97
C ARG A 363 -4.72 -35.80 63.21
N LYS A 364 -4.66 -37.13 63.30
CA LYS A 364 -5.23 -37.90 64.43
C LYS A 364 -4.41 -37.86 65.72
N LYS A 365 -3.19 -37.31 65.72
CA LYS A 365 -2.38 -37.15 66.94
C LYS A 365 -2.69 -35.85 67.69
N ALA A 366 -2.98 -34.76 66.97
CA ALA A 366 -3.17 -33.44 67.56
C ALA A 366 -4.46 -33.27 68.37
N GLU A 367 -5.53 -34.01 68.05
CA GLU A 367 -6.86 -33.81 68.64
C GLU A 367 -6.95 -34.15 70.15
N ARG A 368 -6.06 -35.01 70.68
CA ARG A 368 -6.21 -35.59 72.04
C ARG A 368 -5.54 -34.82 73.19
N GLU A 369 -4.65 -33.87 72.91
CA GLU A 369 -3.91 -33.14 73.97
C GLU A 369 -4.61 -31.85 74.41
N LEU A 370 -5.62 -31.40 73.64
CA LEU A 370 -6.20 -30.06 73.72
C LEU A 370 -7.27 -29.88 74.83
N GLU A 371 -7.89 -30.96 75.32
CA GLU A 371 -9.17 -30.91 76.06
C GLU A 371 -9.08 -30.61 77.57
N ARG A 372 -7.91 -30.76 78.21
CA ARG A 372 -7.80 -30.70 79.69
C ARG A 372 -7.25 -29.38 80.25
N LYS A 373 -6.37 -28.67 79.54
CA LYS A 373 -5.97 -27.30 79.91
C LYS A 373 -7.12 -26.31 79.75
N THR A 374 -8.14 -26.68 78.98
CA THR A 374 -9.20 -25.79 78.51
C THR A 374 -10.20 -25.38 79.58
N ALA A 375 -10.33 -26.02 80.76
CA ALA A 375 -11.46 -25.72 81.66
C ALA A 375 -11.31 -24.43 82.49
N LEU A 376 -10.20 -24.23 83.20
CA LEU A 376 -9.93 -22.97 83.93
C LEU A 376 -9.38 -21.89 82.98
N ALA A 377 -8.70 -22.30 81.90
CA ALA A 377 -8.50 -21.44 80.74
C ALA A 377 -9.86 -20.94 80.24
N ARG A 378 -10.88 -21.78 79.99
CA ARG A 378 -12.19 -21.35 79.45
C ARG A 378 -12.88 -20.21 80.20
N LEU A 379 -12.61 -19.89 81.47
CA LEU A 379 -13.17 -18.66 82.06
C LEU A 379 -12.31 -17.42 81.73
N LEU A 380 -10.99 -17.48 81.98
CA LEU A 380 -10.07 -16.37 81.72
C LEU A 380 -9.83 -16.15 80.21
N GLU A 381 -9.71 -17.24 79.46
CA GLU A 381 -9.82 -17.31 78.01
C GLU A 381 -11.24 -16.96 77.55
N SER A 382 -12.35 -17.28 78.21
CA SER A 382 -13.65 -16.73 77.76
C SER A 382 -13.72 -15.22 77.92
N LEU A 383 -13.10 -14.63 78.93
CA LEU A 383 -13.06 -13.18 79.09
C LEU A 383 -12.05 -12.54 78.13
N ALA A 384 -10.85 -13.10 77.98
CA ALA A 384 -9.83 -12.63 77.04
C ALA A 384 -10.21 -12.90 75.56
N ARG A 385 -10.95 -13.96 75.26
CA ARG A 385 -11.51 -14.30 73.94
C ARG A 385 -12.76 -13.48 73.67
N ALA A 386 -13.66 -13.28 74.63
CA ALA A 386 -14.70 -12.26 74.48
C ALA A 386 -14.09 -10.89 74.18
N ALA A 387 -12.92 -10.59 74.75
CA ALA A 387 -12.25 -9.32 74.56
C ALA A 387 -11.34 -9.22 73.30
N ASN A 388 -10.95 -10.36 72.70
CA ASN A 388 -10.18 -10.44 71.44
C ASN A 388 -11.05 -10.72 70.20
N ASP A 389 -12.01 -11.63 70.30
CA ASP A 389 -12.92 -12.04 69.20
C ASP A 389 -14.02 -10.99 68.94
N ALA A 390 -14.19 -10.05 69.87
CA ALA A 390 -15.01 -8.89 69.66
C ALA A 390 -14.52 -8.05 68.48
N ALA A 391 -15.39 -7.92 67.47
CA ALA A 391 -15.14 -7.11 66.27
C ALA A 391 -14.85 -5.62 66.55
N SER A 392 -15.08 -5.15 67.78
CA SER A 392 -14.67 -3.83 68.27
C SER A 392 -14.45 -3.85 69.78
N PRO A 393 -13.70 -2.88 70.35
CA PRO A 393 -13.58 -2.74 71.81
C PRO A 393 -14.93 -2.66 72.53
N GLU A 394 -15.96 -2.12 71.88
CA GLU A 394 -17.30 -1.95 72.44
C GLU A 394 -18.06 -3.29 72.58
N ALA A 395 -17.82 -4.25 71.67
CA ALA A 395 -18.35 -5.61 71.80
C ALA A 395 -17.61 -6.41 72.89
N ALA A 396 -16.28 -6.23 73.01
CA ALA A 396 -15.45 -6.85 74.05
C ALA A 396 -15.96 -6.48 75.44
N MET A 397 -16.17 -5.18 75.61
CA MET A 397 -16.66 -4.54 76.81
C MET A 397 -18.05 -5.04 77.22
N ARG A 398 -18.99 -5.14 76.28
CA ARG A 398 -20.34 -5.65 76.54
C ARG A 398 -20.33 -7.11 76.99
N THR A 399 -19.59 -7.96 76.28
CA THR A 399 -19.56 -9.40 76.58
C THR A 399 -18.73 -9.75 77.82
N CYS A 400 -17.76 -8.91 78.22
CA CYS A 400 -17.15 -9.01 79.54
C CYS A 400 -18.16 -8.65 80.64
N LEU A 401 -18.94 -7.58 80.46
CA LEU A 401 -19.98 -7.15 81.41
C LEU A 401 -21.06 -8.25 81.60
N GLU A 402 -21.53 -8.83 80.49
CA GLU A 402 -22.45 -9.99 80.47
C GLU A 402 -21.88 -11.17 81.27
N ARG A 403 -20.68 -11.65 80.93
CA ARG A 403 -20.10 -12.86 81.54
C ARG A 403 -19.75 -12.69 83.01
N ILE A 404 -19.37 -11.49 83.45
CA ILE A 404 -19.12 -11.19 84.86
C ILE A 404 -20.44 -11.18 85.65
N CYS A 405 -21.54 -10.64 85.09
CA CYS A 405 -22.86 -10.70 85.72
C CYS A 405 -23.45 -12.12 85.74
N GLU A 406 -23.26 -12.92 84.69
CA GLU A 406 -23.71 -14.31 84.62
C GLU A 406 -22.94 -15.23 85.59
N HIS A 407 -21.60 -15.13 85.63
CA HIS A 407 -20.76 -16.01 86.43
C HIS A 407 -20.65 -15.58 87.91
N GLY A 408 -20.67 -14.25 88.18
CA GLY A 408 -20.65 -13.68 89.53
C GLY A 408 -22.04 -13.37 90.12
N GLY A 409 -23.12 -13.67 89.40
CA GLY A 409 -24.49 -13.53 89.88
C GLY A 409 -24.91 -12.09 90.22
N TRP A 410 -24.38 -11.08 89.52
CA TRP A 410 -24.74 -9.67 89.71
C TRP A 410 -26.04 -9.33 88.98
N ALA A 411 -26.86 -8.42 89.55
CA ALA A 411 -28.19 -8.11 89.02
C ALA A 411 -28.15 -7.12 87.85
N LEU A 412 -27.27 -6.13 87.93
CA LEU A 412 -27.08 -5.07 86.93
C LEU A 412 -25.59 -4.68 86.88
N GLY A 413 -25.09 -4.32 85.69
CA GLY A 413 -23.75 -3.79 85.48
C GLY A 413 -23.71 -2.71 84.41
N ARG A 414 -22.65 -1.89 84.45
CA ARG A 414 -22.37 -0.78 83.53
C ARG A 414 -20.87 -0.68 83.22
N LEU A 415 -20.56 -0.22 82.01
CA LEU A 415 -19.26 0.35 81.65
C LEU A 415 -19.45 1.76 81.05
N GLY A 416 -18.63 2.73 81.44
CA GLY A 416 -18.54 4.06 80.80
C GLY A 416 -17.14 4.37 80.26
N ILE A 417 -17.04 5.06 79.12
CA ILE A 417 -15.77 5.39 78.43
C ILE A 417 -15.61 6.91 78.25
N TYR A 418 -14.40 7.43 78.42
CA TYR A 418 -14.05 8.84 78.24
C TYR A 418 -13.14 9.10 77.03
N ALA A 419 -13.27 10.29 76.43
CA ALA A 419 -12.44 10.78 75.33
C ALA A 419 -11.37 11.75 75.85
N PRO A 420 -10.06 11.56 75.55
CA PRO A 420 -9.01 12.48 75.98
C PRO A 420 -9.18 13.88 75.38
N GLY A 421 -8.96 14.93 76.17
CA GLY A 421 -8.83 16.31 75.69
C GLY A 421 -10.11 17.13 75.56
N LYS A 422 -11.30 16.60 75.90
CA LYS A 422 -12.53 17.41 76.05
C LYS A 422 -12.69 17.83 77.52
N ALA A 423 -12.82 19.14 77.76
CA ALA A 423 -13.11 19.67 79.09
C ALA A 423 -14.60 19.45 79.45
N GLY A 424 -14.88 18.36 80.15
CA GLY A 424 -16.22 18.00 80.67
C GLY A 424 -17.09 17.17 79.71
N ARG A 425 -18.18 16.54 80.16
CA ARG A 425 -18.75 16.41 81.54
C ARG A 425 -19.65 15.16 81.72
N ILE A 426 -19.69 14.28 80.73
CA ILE A 426 -20.50 13.03 80.67
C ILE A 426 -19.66 11.99 79.89
N PRO A 427 -19.68 10.67 80.21
CA PRO A 427 -19.02 9.64 79.40
C PRO A 427 -19.52 9.65 77.94
N GLU A 428 -18.61 9.53 76.97
CA GLU A 428 -18.93 9.63 75.54
C GLU A 428 -19.79 8.46 75.05
N ARG A 429 -19.63 7.29 75.68
CA ARG A 429 -20.51 6.11 75.54
C ARG A 429 -20.63 5.39 76.89
N SER A 430 -21.80 4.82 77.16
CA SER A 430 -21.99 3.89 78.28
C SER A 430 -22.82 2.67 77.87
N VAL A 431 -22.38 1.49 78.28
CA VAL A 431 -23.03 0.20 78.03
C VAL A 431 -23.57 -0.35 79.35
N TRP A 432 -24.79 -0.89 79.34
CA TRP A 432 -25.46 -1.47 80.50
C TRP A 432 -25.87 -2.92 80.22
N HIS A 433 -25.89 -3.76 81.25
CA HIS A 433 -26.35 -5.15 81.19
C HIS A 433 -27.05 -5.60 82.48
N ALA A 434 -28.20 -6.26 82.34
CA ALA A 434 -28.92 -6.97 83.40
C ALA A 434 -29.77 -8.08 82.77
N ARG A 435 -30.16 -9.10 83.55
CA ARG A 435 -31.08 -10.16 83.08
C ARG A 435 -32.49 -9.64 82.80
N ASP A 436 -32.95 -8.63 83.53
CA ASP A 436 -34.17 -7.88 83.27
C ASP A 436 -33.85 -6.38 83.33
N LEU A 437 -33.59 -5.79 82.15
CA LEU A 437 -33.30 -4.35 82.03
C LEU A 437 -34.55 -3.48 82.26
N GLY A 438 -35.75 -4.04 82.12
CA GLY A 438 -37.02 -3.33 82.29
C GLY A 438 -37.25 -2.93 83.74
N ARG A 439 -36.97 -3.86 84.67
CA ARG A 439 -36.99 -3.60 86.12
C ARG A 439 -36.14 -2.40 86.55
N PHE A 440 -35.02 -2.13 85.87
CA PHE A 440 -34.04 -1.11 86.25
C PHE A 440 -34.09 0.17 85.38
N GLN A 441 -35.14 0.35 84.56
CA GLN A 441 -35.09 1.34 83.48
C GLN A 441 -35.08 2.81 83.95
N GLU A 442 -35.75 3.14 85.06
CA GLU A 442 -35.70 4.50 85.62
C GLU A 442 -34.34 4.80 86.25
N PHE A 443 -33.71 3.83 86.93
CA PHE A 443 -32.36 3.98 87.47
C PHE A 443 -31.33 4.18 86.34
N VAL A 444 -31.45 3.44 85.23
CA VAL A 444 -30.61 3.62 84.04
C VAL A 444 -30.82 5.01 83.40
N ARG A 445 -32.07 5.51 83.30
CA ARG A 445 -32.34 6.86 82.78
C ARG A 445 -31.80 7.95 83.70
N ALA A 446 -32.04 7.85 85.01
CA ALA A 446 -31.52 8.79 86.01
C ALA A 446 -29.98 8.88 85.91
N SER A 447 -29.31 7.73 85.77
CA SER A 447 -27.84 7.61 85.68
C SER A 447 -27.21 8.04 84.35
N GLN A 448 -27.99 8.53 83.37
CA GLN A 448 -27.48 9.00 82.07
C GLN A 448 -27.37 10.53 81.96
N GLY A 449 -28.06 11.29 82.82
CA GLY A 449 -28.07 12.75 82.81
C GLY A 449 -27.20 13.42 83.88
N ILE A 450 -26.36 12.66 84.58
CA ILE A 450 -25.60 13.13 85.75
C ILE A 450 -24.21 13.64 85.34
N ASP A 451 -23.83 14.82 85.85
CA ASP A 451 -22.47 15.35 85.78
C ASP A 451 -21.67 14.91 87.01
N TYR A 452 -20.84 13.89 86.81
CA TYR A 452 -20.06 13.24 87.87
C TYR A 452 -18.92 14.11 88.45
N PHE A 453 -18.70 15.34 87.97
CA PHE A 453 -17.68 16.24 88.52
C PHE A 453 -18.24 17.38 89.39
N ASP A 454 -19.53 17.74 89.26
CA ASP A 454 -20.18 18.76 90.13
C ASP A 454 -20.81 18.14 91.41
N HIS A 455 -20.92 16.80 91.51
CA HIS A 455 -21.50 16.10 92.67
C HIS A 455 -20.43 15.38 93.49
N SER A 456 -19.92 16.08 94.53
CA SER A 456 -18.80 15.65 95.38
C SER A 456 -19.05 14.42 96.28
N GLY A 457 -20.27 13.87 96.27
CA GLY A 457 -20.71 12.75 97.12
C GLY A 457 -21.22 11.51 96.38
N GLU A 458 -21.02 11.39 95.06
CA GLU A 458 -21.51 10.22 94.28
C GLU A 458 -20.46 9.12 94.05
N PHE A 459 -20.95 7.89 93.79
CA PHE A 459 -20.19 6.65 93.68
C PHE A 459 -18.99 6.75 92.71
N ILE A 460 -19.29 7.20 91.50
CA ILE A 460 -18.32 7.25 90.41
C ILE A 460 -17.36 8.42 90.59
N SER A 461 -17.80 9.54 91.17
CA SER A 461 -16.94 10.69 91.49
C SER A 461 -15.76 10.30 92.38
N VAL A 462 -15.98 9.38 93.34
CA VAL A 462 -14.92 8.81 94.19
C VAL A 462 -13.95 7.94 93.37
N VAL A 463 -14.47 7.05 92.52
CA VAL A 463 -13.66 6.19 91.63
C VAL A 463 -12.78 7.01 90.67
N LEU A 464 -13.32 8.09 90.11
CA LEU A 464 -12.61 8.98 89.17
C LEU A 464 -11.55 9.83 89.87
N ARG A 465 -11.84 10.36 91.07
CA ARG A 465 -10.92 11.20 91.84
C ARG A 465 -9.81 10.41 92.51
N ASP A 466 -10.17 9.32 93.19
CA ASP A 466 -9.26 8.59 94.09
C ASP A 466 -8.60 7.38 93.40
N LYS A 467 -8.97 7.11 92.13
CA LYS A 467 -8.39 6.08 91.24
C LYS A 467 -8.34 4.66 91.83
N LYS A 468 -9.30 4.31 92.69
CA LYS A 468 -9.38 3.01 93.36
C LYS A 468 -10.75 2.37 93.21
N PRO A 469 -10.86 1.03 93.33
CA PRO A 469 -12.15 0.37 93.47
C PRO A 469 -12.89 0.85 94.72
N VAL A 470 -14.22 0.93 94.63
CA VAL A 470 -15.10 1.33 95.73
C VAL A 470 -16.22 0.29 95.85
N TRP A 471 -16.40 -0.24 97.06
CA TRP A 471 -17.44 -1.21 97.40
C TRP A 471 -18.42 -0.61 98.41
N ILE A 472 -19.71 -0.86 98.21
CA ILE A 472 -20.80 -0.48 99.13
C ILE A 472 -21.60 -1.74 99.42
N GLU A 473 -21.43 -2.29 100.62
CA GLU A 473 -22.11 -3.52 101.04
C GLU A 473 -23.62 -3.34 101.21
N ASP A 474 -24.05 -2.15 101.67
CA ASP A 474 -25.45 -1.79 101.93
C ASP A 474 -25.70 -0.30 101.64
N LEU A 475 -26.30 -0.02 100.49
CA LEU A 475 -26.67 1.32 100.00
C LEU A 475 -27.69 2.03 100.89
N SER A 476 -28.46 1.32 101.71
CA SER A 476 -29.46 1.93 102.59
C SER A 476 -28.86 2.75 103.76
N ARG A 477 -27.54 2.61 103.99
CA ARG A 477 -26.80 3.26 105.09
C ARG A 477 -26.03 4.51 104.65
N VAL A 478 -26.09 4.86 103.37
CA VAL A 478 -25.39 6.01 102.78
C VAL A 478 -26.32 7.22 102.75
N THR A 479 -25.78 8.44 102.92
CA THR A 479 -26.55 9.70 102.85
C THR A 479 -25.83 10.72 101.95
N GLY A 480 -26.58 11.62 101.29
CA GLY A 480 -26.00 12.68 100.43
C GLY A 480 -25.75 12.31 98.96
N PHE A 481 -26.13 11.11 98.53
CA PHE A 481 -25.93 10.58 97.17
C PHE A 481 -27.02 11.03 96.18
N GLY A 482 -26.65 11.42 94.96
CA GLY A 482 -27.60 11.57 93.85
C GLY A 482 -28.18 10.22 93.41
N GLY A 483 -29.45 10.20 92.99
CA GLY A 483 -30.12 8.99 92.49
C GLY A 483 -30.53 7.93 93.54
N MET A 484 -30.17 8.09 94.83
CA MET A 484 -30.49 7.11 95.89
C MET A 484 -31.98 6.78 96.02
N SER A 485 -32.86 7.76 95.86
CA SER A 485 -34.32 7.55 95.90
C SER A 485 -34.80 6.61 94.79
N VAL A 486 -34.16 6.65 93.62
CA VAL A 486 -34.47 5.77 92.47
C VAL A 486 -33.84 4.39 92.66
N ALA A 487 -32.58 4.32 93.14
CA ALA A 487 -31.90 3.06 93.42
C ALA A 487 -32.65 2.23 94.47
N ALA A 488 -33.08 2.85 95.57
CA ALA A 488 -33.85 2.21 96.62
C ALA A 488 -35.25 1.78 96.13
N ALA A 489 -35.93 2.62 95.34
CA ALA A 489 -37.25 2.29 94.76
C ALA A 489 -37.21 1.08 93.82
N GLN A 490 -36.08 0.83 93.13
CA GLN A 490 -35.89 -0.33 92.25
C GLN A 490 -35.21 -1.53 92.94
N GLY A 491 -35.01 -1.43 94.26
CA GLY A 491 -34.55 -2.52 95.12
C GLY A 491 -33.05 -2.81 95.04
N ILE A 492 -32.23 -1.87 94.57
CA ILE A 492 -30.77 -1.99 94.56
C ILE A 492 -30.24 -1.78 95.98
N LYS A 493 -29.40 -2.71 96.48
CA LYS A 493 -28.92 -2.73 97.87
C LYS A 493 -27.41 -2.77 98.02
N ALA A 494 -26.65 -3.25 97.05
CA ALA A 494 -25.19 -3.18 97.08
C ALA A 494 -24.63 -2.68 95.73
N GLY A 495 -23.42 -2.11 95.76
CA GLY A 495 -22.74 -1.58 94.60
C GLY A 495 -21.22 -1.82 94.65
N PHE A 496 -20.62 -2.10 93.50
CA PHE A 496 -19.17 -2.21 93.33
C PHE A 496 -18.74 -1.49 92.06
N ALA A 497 -17.74 -0.60 92.14
CA ALA A 497 -17.20 0.11 90.98
C ALA A 497 -15.67 0.11 90.97
N LEU A 498 -15.07 0.13 89.78
CA LEU A 498 -13.61 0.14 89.60
C LEU A 498 -13.17 0.96 88.36
N PRO A 499 -12.00 1.63 88.43
CA PRO A 499 -11.48 2.42 87.32
C PRO A 499 -10.70 1.56 86.33
N VAL A 500 -10.64 2.00 85.07
CA VAL A 500 -9.74 1.49 84.03
C VAL A 500 -8.74 2.58 83.68
N ILE A 501 -7.47 2.35 84.02
CA ILE A 501 -6.41 3.36 83.97
C ILE A 501 -5.43 3.04 82.85
N VAL A 502 -5.11 4.04 82.01
CA VAL A 502 -4.06 3.97 80.98
C VAL A 502 -3.16 5.19 81.16
N ARG A 503 -1.85 4.95 81.34
CA ARG A 503 -0.82 6.00 81.54
C ARG A 503 -1.19 7.02 82.62
N ASP A 504 -1.72 6.53 83.74
CA ASP A 504 -2.16 7.29 84.91
C ASP A 504 -3.35 8.24 84.68
N GLU A 505 -4.09 8.09 83.58
CA GLU A 505 -5.43 8.69 83.36
C GLU A 505 -6.52 7.62 83.42
N VAL A 506 -7.69 7.96 83.99
CA VAL A 506 -8.87 7.09 83.99
C VAL A 506 -9.58 7.22 82.63
N VAL A 507 -9.51 6.18 81.80
CA VAL A 507 -10.07 6.19 80.44
C VAL A 507 -11.44 5.52 80.34
N ALA A 508 -11.79 4.67 81.33
CA ALA A 508 -13.11 4.06 81.47
C ALA A 508 -13.37 3.66 82.94
N PHE A 509 -14.60 3.28 83.27
CA PHE A 509 -14.96 2.72 84.58
C PHE A 509 -15.99 1.59 84.43
N LEU A 510 -15.90 0.60 85.31
CA LEU A 510 -16.86 -0.50 85.47
C LEU A 510 -17.66 -0.30 86.76
N GLU A 511 -18.92 -0.69 86.76
CA GLU A 511 -19.86 -0.51 87.87
C GLU A 511 -20.86 -1.68 87.88
N PHE A 512 -21.16 -2.24 89.06
CA PHE A 512 -22.00 -3.42 89.26
C PHE A 512 -22.91 -3.22 90.48
N PHE A 513 -24.11 -3.78 90.42
CA PHE A 513 -25.16 -3.62 91.42
C PHE A 513 -25.85 -4.95 91.73
N ALA A 514 -26.27 -5.12 92.99
CA ALA A 514 -27.05 -6.26 93.46
C ALA A 514 -28.30 -5.81 94.24
N ASP A 515 -29.35 -6.63 94.26
CA ASP A 515 -30.62 -6.39 94.98
C ASP A 515 -30.66 -7.02 96.39
N GLU A 516 -29.52 -7.53 96.82
CA GLU A 516 -29.19 -8.01 98.17
C GLU A 516 -27.92 -7.29 98.68
N PRO A 517 -27.75 -7.09 100.00
CA PRO A 517 -26.47 -6.63 100.56
C PRO A 517 -25.38 -7.66 100.29
N ARG A 518 -24.18 -7.23 99.89
CA ARG A 518 -23.06 -8.14 99.57
C ARG A 518 -21.77 -7.74 100.30
N PRO A 519 -21.15 -8.66 101.07
CA PRO A 519 -19.85 -8.40 101.69
C PRO A 519 -18.74 -8.36 100.64
N GLU A 520 -17.63 -7.71 100.99
CA GLU A 520 -16.45 -7.59 100.11
C GLU A 520 -15.82 -8.95 99.74
N ASP A 521 -15.53 -9.18 98.46
CA ASP A 521 -14.87 -10.40 97.94
C ASP A 521 -13.48 -10.07 97.36
N ALA A 522 -12.44 -10.42 98.11
CA ALA A 522 -11.04 -10.18 97.72
C ALA A 522 -10.59 -10.98 96.48
N ALA A 523 -11.17 -12.16 96.22
CA ALA A 523 -10.85 -12.96 95.03
C ALA A 523 -11.49 -12.34 93.78
N LEU A 524 -12.73 -11.84 93.91
CA LEU A 524 -13.39 -11.08 92.85
C LEU A 524 -12.70 -9.73 92.60
N ILE A 525 -12.24 -9.02 93.64
CA ILE A 525 -11.48 -7.77 93.49
C ILE A 525 -10.16 -8.02 92.76
N ALA A 526 -9.40 -9.06 93.13
CA ALA A 526 -8.17 -9.44 92.42
C ALA A 526 -8.43 -9.85 90.96
N ALA A 527 -9.54 -10.56 90.69
CA ALA A 527 -9.95 -10.90 89.33
C ALA A 527 -10.38 -9.66 88.54
N ALA A 528 -11.12 -8.73 89.15
CA ALA A 528 -11.62 -7.50 88.54
C ALA A 528 -10.49 -6.50 88.23
N ASP A 529 -9.49 -6.39 89.11
CA ASP A 529 -8.28 -5.59 88.87
C ASP A 529 -7.45 -6.16 87.70
N SER A 530 -7.31 -7.49 87.65
CA SER A 530 -6.70 -8.20 86.50
C SER A 530 -7.48 -7.98 85.19
N VAL A 531 -8.81 -7.92 85.25
CA VAL A 531 -9.69 -7.56 84.11
C VAL A 531 -9.52 -6.09 83.72
N SER A 532 -9.45 -5.16 84.68
CA SER A 532 -9.22 -3.73 84.42
C SER A 532 -7.88 -3.50 83.71
N GLY A 533 -6.79 -4.08 84.23
CA GLY A 533 -5.48 -4.04 83.57
C GLY A 533 -5.49 -4.70 82.18
N THR A 534 -6.37 -5.67 81.93
CA THR A 534 -6.52 -6.32 80.62
C THR A 534 -7.31 -5.46 79.64
N LEU A 535 -8.37 -4.77 80.08
CA LEU A 535 -9.10 -3.78 79.29
C LEU A 535 -8.22 -2.57 78.95
N ALA A 536 -7.42 -2.07 79.90
CA ALA A 536 -6.42 -1.03 79.67
C ALA A 536 -5.40 -1.45 78.60
N ARG A 537 -4.81 -2.65 78.73
CA ARG A 537 -3.89 -3.22 77.73
C ARG A 537 -4.54 -3.46 76.37
N LEU A 538 -5.84 -3.76 76.30
CA LEU A 538 -6.58 -3.91 75.04
C LEU A 538 -6.82 -2.57 74.34
N ILE A 539 -7.20 -1.53 75.09
CA ILE A 539 -7.36 -0.17 74.55
C ILE A 539 -6.02 0.34 74.00
N GLU A 540 -4.91 0.07 74.70
CA GLU A 540 -3.58 0.46 74.24
C GLU A 540 -3.04 -0.43 73.10
N ARG A 541 -3.25 -1.76 73.15
CA ARG A 541 -2.91 -2.68 72.06
C ARG A 541 -3.71 -2.40 70.79
N ALA A 542 -4.99 -2.09 70.87
CA ALA A 542 -5.80 -1.76 69.69
C ALA A 542 -5.23 -0.51 68.98
N ARG A 543 -4.79 0.50 69.75
CA ARG A 543 -4.09 1.68 69.20
C ARG A 543 -2.72 1.33 68.61
N ALA A 544 -1.88 0.58 69.34
CA ALA A 544 -0.52 0.25 68.91
C ALA A 544 -0.48 -0.74 67.74
N ALA A 545 -1.30 -1.80 67.77
CA ALA A 545 -1.39 -2.81 66.72
C ALA A 545 -2.01 -2.25 65.44
N ALA A 546 -2.97 -1.32 65.52
CA ALA A 546 -3.48 -0.64 64.32
C ALA A 546 -2.41 0.18 63.60
N VAL A 547 -1.43 0.75 64.31
CA VAL A 547 -0.29 1.45 63.72
C VAL A 547 0.78 0.46 63.23
N HIS A 548 1.17 -0.52 64.05
CA HIS A 548 2.19 -1.51 63.68
C HIS A 548 1.77 -2.41 62.52
N ALA A 549 0.53 -2.93 62.52
CA ALA A 549 0.02 -3.75 61.43
C ALA A 549 -0.10 -2.94 60.12
N LYS A 550 -0.45 -1.64 60.21
CA LYS A 550 -0.47 -0.75 59.05
C LYS A 550 0.93 -0.53 58.47
N LEU A 551 1.94 -0.32 59.31
CA LEU A 551 3.33 -0.18 58.87
C LEU A 551 3.93 -1.50 58.34
N ALA A 552 3.66 -2.62 59.02
CA ALA A 552 4.09 -3.95 58.58
C ALA A 552 3.46 -4.34 57.24
N ALA A 553 2.15 -4.17 57.06
CA ALA A 553 1.47 -4.41 55.80
C ALA A 553 2.01 -3.54 54.65
N ILE A 554 2.43 -2.29 54.92
CA ILE A 554 3.09 -1.45 53.90
C ILE A 554 4.46 -2.02 53.50
N VAL A 555 5.23 -2.59 54.44
CA VAL A 555 6.56 -3.19 54.18
C VAL A 555 6.47 -4.59 53.55
N GLU A 556 5.42 -5.36 53.86
CA GLU A 556 5.20 -6.71 53.34
C GLU A 556 4.54 -6.71 51.95
N CYS A 557 3.62 -5.78 51.69
CA CYS A 557 2.91 -5.63 50.41
C CYS A 557 3.62 -4.72 49.41
N THR A 558 4.82 -4.20 49.71
CA THR A 558 5.61 -3.46 48.71
C THR A 558 6.35 -4.40 47.76
N ASP A 559 6.47 -3.99 46.50
CA ASP A 559 7.22 -4.72 45.47
C ASP A 559 8.72 -4.41 45.49
N ASP A 560 9.14 -3.32 46.15
CA ASP A 560 10.55 -3.02 46.37
C ASP A 560 11.11 -3.92 47.49
N ALA A 561 12.30 -4.48 47.28
CA ALA A 561 13.00 -5.23 48.30
C ALA A 561 13.52 -4.26 49.38
N ILE A 562 13.10 -4.45 50.63
CA ILE A 562 13.50 -3.64 51.78
C ILE A 562 14.41 -4.49 52.67
N VAL A 563 15.64 -4.00 52.87
CA VAL A 563 16.68 -4.64 53.68
C VAL A 563 17.22 -3.62 54.67
N SER A 564 17.39 -4.00 55.93
CA SER A 564 18.15 -3.22 56.90
C SER A 564 19.37 -4.01 57.37
N ALA A 565 20.42 -3.30 57.77
CA ALA A 565 21.62 -3.89 58.36
C ALA A 565 22.07 -3.12 59.61
N ASP A 566 22.69 -3.82 60.54
CA ASP A 566 23.32 -3.26 61.74
C ASP A 566 24.61 -2.47 61.41
N MET A 567 25.25 -1.94 62.44
CA MET A 567 26.50 -1.17 62.33
C MET A 567 27.71 -1.99 61.84
N ASP A 568 27.61 -3.32 61.86
CA ASP A 568 28.62 -4.25 61.33
C ASP A 568 28.26 -4.75 59.92
N ASN A 569 27.26 -4.17 59.26
CA ASN A 569 26.78 -4.54 57.92
C ASN A 569 26.18 -5.97 57.85
N ARG A 570 25.61 -6.47 58.96
CA ARG A 570 24.82 -7.71 59.02
C ARG A 570 23.34 -7.41 58.86
N ILE A 571 22.64 -8.22 58.06
CA ILE A 571 21.22 -8.00 57.76
C ILE A 571 20.36 -8.23 59.01
N VAL A 572 19.48 -7.28 59.31
CA VAL A 572 18.53 -7.31 60.45
C VAL A 572 17.08 -7.47 59.97
N THR A 573 16.72 -6.87 58.84
CA THR A 573 15.38 -6.97 58.25
C THR A 573 15.47 -7.39 56.78
N TRP A 574 14.54 -8.23 56.35
CA TRP A 574 14.45 -8.77 54.99
C TRP A 574 12.97 -9.02 54.66
N ASN A 575 12.38 -8.20 53.78
CA ASN A 575 10.95 -8.32 53.45
C ASN A 575 10.66 -9.39 52.38
N PRO A 576 9.39 -9.78 52.16
CA PRO A 576 9.04 -10.79 51.14
C PRO A 576 9.46 -10.42 49.71
N ALA A 577 9.58 -9.13 49.37
CA ALA A 577 10.11 -8.71 48.08
C ALA A 577 11.62 -8.96 47.95
N ALA A 578 12.40 -8.82 49.02
CA ALA A 578 13.81 -9.20 49.05
C ALA A 578 13.99 -10.73 48.87
N GLU A 579 13.10 -11.53 49.44
CA GLU A 579 13.08 -12.99 49.19
C GLU A 579 12.84 -13.31 47.71
N ARG A 580 11.86 -12.66 47.07
CA ARG A 580 11.57 -12.83 45.63
C ARG A 580 12.70 -12.33 44.73
N MET A 581 13.33 -11.20 45.07
CA MET A 581 14.36 -10.58 44.24
C MET A 581 15.69 -11.35 44.30
N PHE A 582 16.19 -11.64 45.50
CA PHE A 582 17.52 -12.22 45.70
C PHE A 582 17.50 -13.74 45.91
N GLY A 583 16.34 -14.36 46.13
CA GLY A 583 16.19 -15.83 46.25
C GLY A 583 16.64 -16.42 47.59
N TYR A 584 17.03 -15.60 48.56
CA TYR A 584 17.31 -16.02 49.93
C TYR A 584 16.09 -15.76 50.81
N SER A 585 15.72 -16.72 51.67
CA SER A 585 14.69 -16.47 52.68
C SER A 585 15.18 -15.52 53.77
N ALA A 586 14.28 -14.85 54.48
CA ALA A 586 14.62 -14.00 55.61
C ALA A 586 15.40 -14.78 56.68
N ARG A 587 15.06 -16.05 56.91
CA ARG A 587 15.77 -16.95 57.84
C ARG A 587 17.21 -17.26 57.42
N GLU A 588 17.50 -17.31 56.12
CA GLU A 588 18.86 -17.49 55.60
C GLU A 588 19.66 -16.18 55.57
N SER A 589 18.96 -15.04 55.46
CA SER A 589 19.58 -13.73 55.23
C SER A 589 19.92 -13.00 56.52
N ILE A 590 19.05 -13.07 57.54
CA ILE A 590 19.23 -12.35 58.80
C ILE A 590 20.49 -12.86 59.54
N GLY A 591 21.30 -11.92 60.04
CA GLY A 591 22.59 -12.17 60.71
C GLY A 591 23.79 -12.32 59.76
N GLN A 592 23.56 -12.53 58.45
CA GLN A 592 24.63 -12.61 57.44
C GLN A 592 25.11 -11.23 57.00
N ARG A 593 26.37 -11.13 56.55
CA ARG A 593 26.90 -9.89 55.96
C ARG A 593 26.28 -9.66 54.59
N ALA A 594 25.76 -8.46 54.34
CA ALA A 594 25.15 -8.12 53.04
C ALA A 594 26.13 -8.28 51.86
N ALA A 595 27.42 -7.99 52.09
CA ALA A 595 28.50 -8.18 51.13
C ALA A 595 28.61 -9.62 50.59
N ALA A 596 28.35 -10.64 51.43
CA ALA A 596 28.51 -12.04 51.03
C ALA A 596 27.32 -12.56 50.20
N LEU A 597 26.11 -12.03 50.42
CA LEU A 597 24.88 -12.52 49.80
C LEU A 597 24.54 -11.82 48.49
N ILE A 598 24.45 -10.47 48.50
CA ILE A 598 23.83 -9.70 47.41
C ILE A 598 24.82 -8.97 46.49
N TYR A 599 26.11 -8.87 46.85
CA TYR A 599 27.12 -8.26 45.98
C TYR A 599 27.73 -9.29 45.00
N PRO A 600 28.21 -8.85 43.82
CA PRO A 600 29.05 -9.66 42.94
C PRO A 600 30.40 -10.03 43.62
N PRO A 601 30.99 -11.18 43.29
CA PRO A 601 32.33 -11.54 43.77
C PRO A 601 33.38 -10.50 43.37
N GLY A 602 34.22 -10.08 44.32
CA GLY A 602 35.24 -9.04 44.12
C GLY A 602 34.76 -7.61 44.41
N GLU A 603 33.47 -7.39 44.67
CA GLU A 603 32.92 -6.09 45.09
C GLU A 603 32.72 -5.98 46.62
N GLU A 604 33.27 -6.89 47.43
CA GLU A 604 33.06 -6.90 48.89
C GLU A 604 33.55 -5.61 49.55
N SER A 605 34.65 -5.03 49.06
CA SER A 605 35.15 -3.73 49.51
C SER A 605 34.19 -2.58 49.18
N LEU A 606 33.47 -2.67 48.06
CA LEU A 606 32.49 -1.66 47.65
C LEU A 606 31.23 -1.71 48.53
N ALA A 607 30.89 -2.89 49.07
CA ALA A 607 29.81 -3.04 50.04
C ALA A 607 30.08 -2.27 51.34
N GLU A 608 31.28 -2.40 51.90
CA GLU A 608 31.68 -1.67 53.12
C GLU A 608 31.78 -0.16 52.88
N ILE A 609 32.31 0.27 51.72
CA ILE A 609 32.35 1.69 51.33
C ILE A 609 30.93 2.28 51.22
N ASN A 610 29.99 1.55 50.60
CA ASN A 610 28.61 2.01 50.46
C ASN A 610 27.89 2.07 51.81
N HIS A 611 28.08 1.07 52.67
CA HIS A 611 27.51 1.05 54.02
C HIS A 611 28.08 2.20 54.88
N ALA A 612 29.40 2.44 54.85
CA ALA A 612 30.02 3.57 55.54
C ALA A 612 29.50 4.94 55.04
N LYS A 613 29.39 5.13 53.71
CA LYS A 613 28.85 6.36 53.12
C LYS A 613 27.35 6.56 53.39
N ALA A 614 26.58 5.49 53.63
CA ALA A 614 25.18 5.60 54.00
C ALA A 614 25.00 6.02 55.48
N ARG A 615 25.89 5.57 56.39
CA ARG A 615 25.90 6.02 57.79
C ARG A 615 26.24 7.50 57.95
N GLN A 616 27.09 8.05 57.08
CA GLN A 616 27.54 9.45 57.12
C GLN A 616 26.62 10.43 56.36
N ALA A 617 25.50 9.97 55.80
CA ALA A 617 24.63 10.79 54.97
C ALA A 617 23.44 11.34 55.76
N ASP A 618 23.31 12.67 55.82
CA ASP A 618 22.14 13.34 56.41
C ASP A 618 20.86 13.17 55.57
N THR A 619 20.99 12.78 54.29
CA THR A 619 19.88 12.55 53.37
C THR A 619 20.01 11.18 52.67
N PRO A 620 18.88 10.56 52.23
CA PRO A 620 18.93 9.30 51.50
C PRO A 620 19.78 9.39 50.23
N ARG A 621 20.66 8.40 50.03
CA ARG A 621 21.52 8.29 48.84
C ARG A 621 20.87 7.39 47.81
N HIS A 622 20.71 7.89 46.59
CA HIS A 622 20.15 7.15 45.46
C HIS A 622 21.24 6.83 44.43
N TYR A 623 21.31 5.59 43.94
CA TYR A 623 22.25 5.18 42.90
C TYR A 623 21.85 3.86 42.23
N GLU A 624 22.30 3.66 41.00
CA GLU A 624 22.21 2.35 40.32
C GLU A 624 23.38 1.45 40.71
N ALA A 625 23.12 0.15 40.83
CA ALA A 625 24.18 -0.86 40.95
C ALA A 625 23.68 -2.22 40.44
N VAL A 626 24.61 -3.16 40.27
CA VAL A 626 24.30 -4.57 40.00
C VAL A 626 24.32 -5.34 41.32
N ARG A 627 23.34 -6.21 41.54
CA ARG A 627 23.30 -7.17 42.65
C ARG A 627 23.21 -8.59 42.11
N ARG A 628 23.43 -9.57 42.98
CA ARG A 628 23.43 -11.00 42.65
C ARG A 628 22.40 -11.74 43.49
N SER A 629 21.62 -12.62 42.88
CA SER A 629 20.73 -13.56 43.57
C SER A 629 21.42 -14.90 43.88
N LYS A 630 20.79 -15.71 44.73
CA LYS A 630 21.28 -17.02 45.21
C LYS A 630 21.62 -18.03 44.11
N ASP A 631 20.97 -17.92 42.95
CA ASP A 631 21.20 -18.71 41.73
C ASP A 631 22.37 -18.19 40.87
N GLY A 632 23.01 -17.09 41.27
CA GLY A 632 24.10 -16.44 40.54
C GLY A 632 23.66 -15.43 39.48
N ARG A 633 22.35 -15.23 39.27
CA ARG A 633 21.85 -14.22 38.31
C ARG A 633 22.21 -12.80 38.79
N LEU A 634 22.65 -11.97 37.85
CA LEU A 634 22.88 -10.54 38.07
C LEU A 634 21.58 -9.75 37.82
N ILE A 635 21.30 -8.78 38.68
CA ILE A 635 20.07 -7.98 38.72
C ILE A 635 20.48 -6.51 38.74
N ASP A 636 19.99 -5.73 37.78
CA ASP A 636 20.12 -4.28 37.78
C ASP A 636 19.14 -3.68 38.80
N VAL A 637 19.65 -2.95 39.79
CA VAL A 637 18.82 -2.37 40.86
C VAL A 637 19.03 -0.87 41.03
N TRP A 638 17.94 -0.15 41.26
CA TRP A 638 17.97 1.19 41.85
C TRP A 638 17.96 1.07 43.37
N ILE A 639 18.97 1.65 44.02
CA ILE A 639 19.18 1.55 45.46
C ILE A 639 18.92 2.91 46.10
N THR A 640 18.12 2.93 47.17
CA THR A 640 17.99 4.08 48.07
C THR A 640 18.46 3.66 49.46
N ALA A 641 19.58 4.23 49.94
CA ALA A 641 20.19 3.89 51.22
C ALA A 641 20.15 5.08 52.20
N PHE A 642 19.82 4.83 53.47
CA PHE A 642 19.62 5.84 54.51
C PHE A 642 20.03 5.31 55.91
N PRO A 643 20.50 6.16 56.84
CA PRO A 643 20.78 5.75 58.20
C PRO A 643 19.48 5.49 58.99
N ILE A 644 19.48 4.47 59.85
CA ILE A 644 18.42 4.20 60.81
C ILE A 644 18.86 4.75 62.17
N ARG A 645 18.00 5.55 62.81
CA ARG A 645 18.23 6.13 64.12
C ARG A 645 17.29 5.55 65.17
N ASP A 646 17.75 5.46 66.41
CA ASP A 646 16.90 5.09 67.55
C ASP A 646 16.10 6.29 68.11
N GLY A 647 15.37 6.05 69.21
CA GLY A 647 14.59 7.09 69.88
C GLY A 647 15.43 8.18 70.59
N GLY A 648 16.75 7.99 70.72
CA GLY A 648 17.70 9.00 71.20
C GLY A 648 18.35 9.80 70.06
N GLY A 649 18.18 9.37 68.81
CA GLY A 649 18.77 10.00 67.62
C GLY A 649 20.11 9.38 67.18
N GLU A 650 20.61 8.38 67.91
CA GLU A 650 21.85 7.69 67.58
C GLU A 650 21.68 6.74 66.39
N ILE A 651 22.72 6.59 65.56
CA ILE A 651 22.66 5.74 64.37
C ILE A 651 22.88 4.28 64.78
N VAL A 652 21.85 3.45 64.59
CA VAL A 652 21.84 2.02 64.97
C VAL A 652 21.95 1.07 63.77
N GLY A 653 21.90 1.59 62.54
CA GLY A 653 22.07 0.79 61.33
C GLY A 653 21.86 1.57 60.04
N VAL A 654 21.71 0.84 58.93
CA VAL A 654 21.43 1.37 57.59
C VAL A 654 20.23 0.64 56.99
N GLY A 655 19.24 1.39 56.52
CA GLY A 655 18.14 0.90 55.70
C GLY A 655 18.45 1.07 54.21
N ALA A 656 18.03 0.12 53.38
CA ALA A 656 18.14 0.19 51.94
C ALA A 656 16.90 -0.39 51.26
N THR A 657 16.37 0.33 50.27
CA THR A 657 15.39 -0.22 49.32
C THR A 657 16.05 -0.52 47.98
N TYR A 658 15.63 -1.60 47.34
CA TYR A 658 16.13 -2.08 46.06
C TYR A 658 14.94 -2.29 45.14
N ARG A 659 14.94 -1.62 43.98
CA ARG A 659 13.95 -1.81 42.93
C ARG A 659 14.60 -2.47 41.73
N ASP A 660 14.05 -3.59 41.27
CA ASP A 660 14.52 -4.26 40.06
C ASP A 660 14.24 -3.36 38.84
N MET A 661 15.29 -3.05 38.09
CA MET A 661 15.23 -2.30 36.83
C MET A 661 15.68 -3.16 35.64
N SER A 662 15.90 -4.46 35.82
CA SER A 662 16.42 -5.37 34.78
C SER A 662 15.47 -5.54 33.60
N GLU A 663 14.15 -5.45 33.83
CA GLU A 663 13.15 -5.40 32.75
C GLU A 663 13.17 -4.03 32.05
N ARG A 664 13.12 -2.94 32.81
CA ARG A 664 13.17 -1.57 32.28
C ARG A 664 14.43 -1.32 31.44
N LYS A 665 15.61 -1.73 31.89
CA LYS A 665 16.87 -1.61 31.13
C LYS A 665 16.91 -2.51 29.89
N ARG A 666 16.23 -3.67 29.90
CA ARG A 666 16.07 -4.51 28.69
C ARG A 666 15.17 -3.83 27.66
N ILE A 667 14.01 -3.32 28.08
CA ILE A 667 13.09 -2.56 27.24
C ILE A 667 13.77 -1.30 26.69
N GLU A 668 14.50 -0.55 27.53
CA GLU A 668 15.21 0.65 27.13
C GLU A 668 16.33 0.35 26.13
N ARG A 669 17.15 -0.69 26.36
CA ARG A 669 18.18 -1.13 25.41
C ARG A 669 17.58 -1.57 24.08
N ARG A 670 16.45 -2.30 24.11
CA ARG A 670 15.68 -2.68 22.92
C ARG A 670 15.19 -1.46 22.15
N LEU A 671 14.50 -0.53 22.81
CA LEU A 671 13.96 0.67 22.17
C LEU A 671 15.07 1.58 21.63
N GLN A 672 16.20 1.72 22.34
CA GLN A 672 17.37 2.44 21.84
C GLN A 672 17.94 1.80 20.58
N ALA A 673 18.05 0.46 20.53
CA ALA A 673 18.51 -0.26 19.35
C ALA A 673 17.52 -0.15 18.17
N GLU A 674 16.23 -0.40 18.40
CA GLU A 674 15.17 -0.27 17.38
C GLU A 674 15.09 1.17 16.83
N HIS A 675 15.14 2.20 17.68
CA HIS A 675 15.16 3.61 17.26
C HIS A 675 16.44 3.97 16.49
N ALA A 676 17.62 3.51 16.92
CA ALA A 676 18.87 3.80 16.24
C ALA A 676 18.91 3.16 14.84
N ILE A 677 18.48 1.90 14.70
CA ILE A 677 18.36 1.20 13.42
C ILE A 677 17.34 1.91 12.52
N THR A 678 16.14 2.22 13.04
CA THR A 678 15.10 2.91 12.28
C THR A 678 15.59 4.26 11.77
N ARG A 679 16.31 5.03 12.59
CA ARG A 679 16.90 6.31 12.19
C ARG A 679 17.94 6.15 11.08
N VAL A 680 18.86 5.18 11.21
CA VAL A 680 19.87 4.90 10.16
C VAL A 680 19.20 4.51 8.85
N LEU A 681 18.18 3.65 8.86
CA LEU A 681 17.42 3.28 7.65
C LEU A 681 16.57 4.45 7.09
N ALA A 682 16.22 5.45 7.90
CA ALA A 682 15.50 6.64 7.44
C ALA A 682 16.45 7.68 6.81
N GLU A 683 17.62 7.91 7.41
CA GLU A 683 18.57 8.97 7.06
C GLU A 683 19.56 8.56 5.95
N SER A 684 19.90 7.28 5.83
CA SER A 684 20.91 6.80 4.86
C SER A 684 20.42 6.89 3.42
N ARG A 685 21.33 7.27 2.51
CA ARG A 685 21.02 7.39 1.08
C ARG A 685 21.12 6.07 0.37
N THR A 686 22.09 5.24 0.75
CA THR A 686 22.39 3.95 0.08
C THR A 686 22.35 2.75 1.04
N VAL A 687 22.26 1.54 0.49
CA VAL A 687 22.35 0.28 1.24
C VAL A 687 23.74 0.11 1.86
N GLY A 688 24.80 0.48 1.13
CA GLY A 688 26.19 0.40 1.59
C GLY A 688 26.52 1.35 2.76
N GLU A 689 25.81 2.47 2.90
CA GLU A 689 25.89 3.34 4.09
C GLU A 689 25.16 2.72 5.29
N ALA A 690 23.91 2.29 5.08
CA ALA A 690 23.02 1.90 6.17
C ALA A 690 23.44 0.58 6.84
N LEU A 691 23.74 -0.44 6.04
CA LEU A 691 23.87 -1.82 6.53
C LEU A 691 25.07 -2.03 7.47
N PRO A 692 26.29 -1.52 7.21
CA PRO A 692 27.39 -1.62 8.16
C PRO A 692 27.07 -1.00 9.52
N GLU A 693 26.34 0.12 9.53
CA GLU A 693 25.97 0.83 10.75
C GLU A 693 24.84 0.11 11.52
N VAL A 694 23.86 -0.46 10.82
CA VAL A 694 22.85 -1.36 11.43
C VAL A 694 23.52 -2.60 12.04
N LEU A 695 24.50 -3.20 11.35
CA LEU A 695 25.29 -4.31 11.90
C LEU A 695 26.05 -3.88 13.16
N ARG A 696 26.68 -2.69 13.16
CA ARG A 696 27.36 -2.12 14.33
C ARG A 696 26.42 -1.89 15.52
N ILE A 697 25.20 -1.39 15.27
CA ILE A 697 24.22 -1.12 16.34
C ILE A 697 23.76 -2.43 17.01
N ILE A 698 23.34 -3.42 16.21
CA ILE A 698 22.93 -4.74 16.75
C ILE A 698 24.10 -5.41 17.47
N GLY A 699 25.29 -5.36 16.88
CA GLY A 699 26.50 -5.93 17.45
C GLY A 699 26.88 -5.31 18.79
N GLY A 700 26.96 -3.98 18.85
CA GLY A 700 27.29 -3.23 20.07
C GLY A 700 26.24 -3.38 21.18
N ALA A 701 24.95 -3.32 20.84
CA ALA A 701 23.87 -3.41 21.83
C ALA A 701 23.78 -4.78 22.53
N TYR A 702 24.13 -5.87 21.82
CA TYR A 702 24.01 -7.26 22.31
C TYR A 702 25.36 -7.99 22.49
N GLY A 703 26.48 -7.28 22.38
CA GLY A 703 27.83 -7.83 22.62
C GLY A 703 28.27 -8.88 21.61
N TRP A 704 27.90 -8.73 20.33
CA TRP A 704 28.46 -9.51 19.22
C TRP A 704 29.67 -8.78 18.65
N VAL A 705 30.65 -9.52 18.12
CA VAL A 705 31.96 -8.95 17.72
C VAL A 705 32.18 -8.91 16.21
N TYR A 706 31.30 -9.56 15.45
CA TYR A 706 31.28 -9.61 14.00
C TYR A 706 29.83 -9.71 13.52
N GLY A 707 29.50 -9.05 12.41
CA GLY A 707 28.24 -9.18 11.69
C GLY A 707 28.42 -9.04 10.18
N ALA A 708 27.58 -9.68 9.38
CA ALA A 708 27.64 -9.62 7.92
C ALA A 708 26.28 -9.77 7.25
N ARG A 709 26.09 -9.07 6.12
CA ARG A 709 24.99 -9.33 5.18
C ARG A 709 25.48 -10.25 4.06
N TRP A 710 24.65 -11.24 3.76
CA TRP A 710 24.77 -12.15 2.62
C TRP A 710 23.60 -11.92 1.68
N GLU A 711 23.90 -11.61 0.43
CA GLU A 711 22.94 -11.35 -0.64
C GLU A 711 22.79 -12.59 -1.51
N LEU A 712 21.57 -12.91 -1.95
CA LEU A 712 21.32 -14.03 -2.86
C LEU A 712 21.35 -13.56 -4.32
N ASP A 713 22.34 -14.00 -5.07
CA ASP A 713 22.42 -13.85 -6.52
C ASP A 713 21.29 -14.66 -7.18
N GLY A 714 20.44 -13.97 -7.96
CA GLY A 714 19.23 -14.53 -8.56
C GLY A 714 19.48 -15.47 -9.74
N GLU A 715 20.58 -15.30 -10.49
CA GLU A 715 20.91 -16.14 -11.65
C GLU A 715 21.81 -17.31 -11.23
N ALA A 716 22.83 -17.03 -10.42
CA ALA A 716 23.77 -18.07 -9.99
C ALA A 716 23.24 -18.95 -8.83
N LYS A 717 22.16 -18.53 -8.16
CA LYS A 717 21.71 -19.08 -6.86
C LYS A 717 22.85 -19.17 -5.83
N LEU A 718 23.71 -18.15 -5.75
CA LEU A 718 24.83 -18.11 -4.81
C LEU A 718 24.64 -17.00 -3.77
N MET A 719 24.95 -17.28 -2.51
CA MET A 719 25.07 -16.23 -1.50
C MET A 719 26.46 -15.58 -1.56
N ARG A 720 26.51 -14.25 -1.68
CA ARG A 720 27.73 -13.43 -1.64
C ARG A 720 27.73 -12.55 -0.39
N CYS A 721 28.85 -12.46 0.30
CA CYS A 721 29.01 -11.49 1.39
C CYS A 721 29.17 -10.08 0.81
N ALA A 722 28.25 -9.18 1.13
CA ALA A 722 28.19 -7.82 0.58
C ALA A 722 28.82 -6.82 1.55
N GLU A 723 28.19 -6.58 2.71
CA GLU A 723 28.72 -5.73 3.78
C GLU A 723 29.05 -6.53 5.03
N THR A 724 30.04 -6.04 5.78
CA THR A 724 30.47 -6.61 7.06
C THR A 724 30.78 -5.52 8.07
N TRP A 725 30.62 -5.85 9.34
CA TRP A 725 31.09 -5.07 10.48
C TRP A 725 31.84 -5.99 11.46
N CYS A 726 32.88 -5.50 12.10
CA CYS A 726 33.61 -6.21 13.15
C CYS A 726 34.23 -5.22 14.15
N VAL A 727 34.56 -5.72 15.34
CA VAL A 727 35.45 -5.03 16.28
C VAL A 727 36.90 -5.08 15.76
N GLN A 728 37.73 -4.11 16.16
CA GLN A 728 39.16 -4.08 15.85
C GLN A 728 39.89 -5.21 16.59
N ASP A 729 40.12 -6.31 15.88
CA ASP A 729 40.89 -7.47 16.33
C ASP A 729 41.49 -8.18 15.10
N PRO A 730 42.82 -8.39 15.03
CA PRO A 730 43.48 -8.95 13.84
C PRO A 730 42.98 -10.33 13.41
N GLU A 731 42.50 -11.18 14.34
CA GLU A 731 41.99 -12.51 14.00
C GLU A 731 40.57 -12.44 13.42
N ILE A 732 39.74 -11.52 13.95
CA ILE A 732 38.40 -11.27 13.44
C ILE A 732 38.45 -10.54 12.08
N GLU A 733 39.42 -9.65 11.88
CA GLU A 733 39.69 -9.01 10.58
C GLU A 733 40.10 -10.06 9.52
N GLN A 734 40.96 -11.03 9.87
CA GLN A 734 41.27 -12.16 8.99
C GLN A 734 40.02 -13.00 8.65
N PHE A 735 39.15 -13.28 9.63
CA PHE A 735 37.87 -13.96 9.39
C PHE A 735 36.93 -13.15 8.48
N THR A 736 36.96 -11.82 8.61
CA THR A 736 36.18 -10.88 7.79
C THR A 736 36.65 -10.88 6.34
N ALA A 737 37.97 -10.78 6.11
CA ALA A 737 38.56 -10.88 4.78
C ALA A 737 38.26 -12.24 4.12
N TYR A 738 38.39 -13.34 4.89
CA TYR A 738 38.06 -14.69 4.43
C TYR A 738 36.57 -14.85 4.05
N SER A 739 35.67 -14.17 4.77
CA SER A 739 34.23 -14.19 4.50
C SER A 739 33.84 -13.40 3.25
N ARG A 740 34.47 -12.23 3.01
CA ARG A 740 34.25 -11.41 1.79
C ARG A 740 34.74 -12.09 0.51
N ALA A 741 35.81 -12.89 0.59
CA ALA A 741 36.44 -13.51 -0.57
C ALA A 741 35.72 -14.74 -1.15
N ARG A 742 34.51 -15.10 -0.69
CA ARG A 742 33.80 -16.32 -1.13
C ARG A 742 32.31 -16.13 -1.39
N THR A 743 31.83 -16.83 -2.41
CA THR A 743 30.42 -17.16 -2.62
C THR A 743 30.09 -18.54 -2.04
N GLN A 744 28.83 -18.78 -1.66
CA GLN A 744 28.36 -20.04 -1.07
C GLN A 744 26.99 -20.43 -1.63
N ALA A 745 26.87 -21.64 -2.19
CA ALA A 745 25.58 -22.18 -2.61
C ALA A 745 24.65 -22.45 -1.39
N PRO A 746 23.38 -21.99 -1.40
CA PRO A 746 22.36 -22.40 -0.43
C PRO A 746 22.00 -23.89 -0.56
N GLU A 747 21.99 -24.39 -1.80
CA GLU A 747 21.69 -25.77 -2.18
C GLU A 747 22.99 -26.62 -2.10
N GLY A 748 23.16 -27.39 -1.02
CA GLY A 748 24.29 -28.31 -0.87
C GLY A 748 24.55 -28.82 0.55
N GLY A 749 25.18 -30.00 0.66
CA GLY A 749 25.34 -30.80 1.90
C GLY A 749 26.17 -30.23 3.06
N GLY A 750 26.49 -28.94 3.07
CA GLY A 750 27.27 -28.32 4.16
C GLY A 750 27.10 -26.80 4.16
N GLY A 751 25.93 -26.31 4.58
CA GLY A 751 25.57 -24.89 4.49
C GLY A 751 25.50 -24.14 5.83
N GLY A 752 25.80 -24.80 6.95
CA GLY A 752 25.85 -24.21 8.28
C GLY A 752 24.66 -23.31 8.65
N LEU A 753 24.97 -22.16 9.26
CA LEU A 753 23.99 -21.16 9.70
C LEU A 753 23.17 -20.57 8.53
N LEU A 754 23.84 -20.11 7.47
CA LEU A 754 23.19 -19.42 6.34
C LEU A 754 22.14 -20.29 5.66
N ARG A 755 22.44 -21.59 5.44
CA ARG A 755 21.47 -22.54 4.87
C ARG A 755 20.31 -22.84 5.83
N LYS A 756 20.53 -22.90 7.14
CA LYS A 756 19.43 -23.09 8.11
C LYS A 756 18.48 -21.90 8.08
N VAL A 757 18.99 -20.68 8.03
CA VAL A 757 18.17 -19.45 7.90
C VAL A 757 17.41 -19.46 6.58
N TRP A 758 18.06 -19.78 5.46
CA TRP A 758 17.40 -19.87 4.14
C TRP A 758 16.30 -20.93 4.08
N ALA A 759 16.55 -22.13 4.62
CA ALA A 759 15.60 -23.25 4.55
C ALA A 759 14.39 -23.10 5.49
N ILE A 760 14.56 -22.43 6.64
CA ILE A 760 13.49 -22.26 7.64
C ILE A 760 12.78 -20.90 7.46
N ASN A 761 13.43 -19.94 6.80
CA ASN A 761 12.97 -18.57 6.61
C ASN A 761 12.62 -17.83 7.93
N MET A 762 13.34 -18.15 9.00
CA MET A 762 13.23 -17.56 10.35
C MET A 762 14.61 -17.36 10.98
N PRO A 763 14.75 -16.57 12.05
CA PRO A 763 15.97 -16.50 12.84
C PRO A 763 16.43 -17.87 13.36
N VAL A 764 17.74 -18.10 13.34
CA VAL A 764 18.40 -19.33 13.80
C VAL A 764 19.54 -18.98 14.75
N TRP A 765 19.56 -19.64 15.91
CA TRP A 765 20.63 -19.53 16.90
C TRP A 765 21.62 -20.72 16.82
N MET A 766 22.88 -20.47 17.19
CA MET A 766 23.94 -21.47 17.31
C MET A 766 24.74 -21.21 18.59
N SER A 767 24.46 -21.98 19.64
CA SER A 767 25.02 -21.74 20.98
C SER A 767 26.52 -22.01 21.08
N ASP A 768 27.02 -23.06 20.40
CA ASP A 768 28.45 -23.32 20.21
C ASP A 768 28.77 -23.65 18.75
N VAL A 769 29.67 -22.87 18.14
CA VAL A 769 30.22 -23.06 16.79
C VAL A 769 31.04 -24.36 16.73
N ALA A 770 31.70 -24.76 17.81
CA ALA A 770 32.51 -25.99 17.87
C ALA A 770 31.65 -27.27 17.75
N ALA A 771 30.37 -27.20 18.09
CA ALA A 771 29.43 -28.32 17.95
C ALA A 771 28.91 -28.48 16.52
N GLU A 772 28.96 -27.43 15.69
CA GLU A 772 28.33 -27.42 14.35
C GLU A 772 29.31 -27.81 13.24
N LYS A 773 29.42 -29.11 12.99
CA LYS A 773 30.30 -29.68 11.94
C LYS A 773 29.90 -29.27 10.50
N THR A 774 28.69 -28.76 10.26
CA THR A 774 28.24 -28.38 8.91
C THR A 774 28.61 -26.95 8.49
N LEU A 775 29.20 -26.15 9.39
CA LEU A 775 29.58 -24.76 9.11
C LEU A 775 30.91 -24.68 8.35
N ARG A 776 30.85 -24.42 7.03
CA ARG A 776 32.05 -24.28 6.15
C ARG A 776 33.11 -23.30 6.65
N ARG A 777 32.70 -22.22 7.32
CA ARG A 777 33.61 -21.21 7.91
C ARG A 777 34.00 -21.50 9.36
N GLY A 778 33.51 -22.58 9.97
CA GLY A 778 33.65 -22.90 11.39
C GLY A 778 35.11 -22.98 11.87
N ALA A 779 35.99 -23.62 11.09
CA ALA A 779 37.42 -23.71 11.45
C ALA A 779 38.10 -22.32 11.52
N HIS A 780 37.73 -21.38 10.64
CA HIS A 780 38.26 -20.02 10.66
C HIS A 780 37.60 -19.18 11.77
N ALA A 781 36.31 -19.38 12.03
CA ALA A 781 35.61 -18.74 13.14
C ALA A 781 36.21 -19.14 14.50
N LEU A 782 36.46 -20.44 14.72
CA LEU A 782 37.09 -20.96 15.92
C LEU A 782 38.53 -20.46 16.10
N LYS A 783 39.30 -20.33 15.00
CA LYS A 783 40.64 -19.74 15.03
C LYS A 783 40.60 -18.28 15.52
N ALA A 784 39.57 -17.51 15.15
CA ALA A 784 39.34 -16.14 15.61
C ALA A 784 38.58 -16.03 16.95
N GLY A 785 38.55 -17.10 17.76
CA GLY A 785 37.89 -17.12 19.07
C GLY A 785 36.35 -17.03 19.04
N LEU A 786 35.73 -17.11 17.86
CA LEU A 786 34.28 -17.01 17.70
C LEU A 786 33.63 -18.35 18.08
N ARG A 787 32.79 -18.32 19.11
CA ARG A 787 32.20 -19.53 19.72
C ARG A 787 30.68 -19.57 19.69
N SER A 788 29.97 -18.47 19.48
CA SER A 788 28.52 -18.48 19.24
C SER A 788 28.16 -17.74 17.96
N ALA A 789 27.03 -18.08 17.33
CA ALA A 789 26.53 -17.37 16.17
C ALA A 789 24.99 -17.30 16.14
N PHE A 790 24.43 -16.34 15.42
CA PHE A 790 23.01 -16.35 15.02
C PHE A 790 22.83 -15.66 13.67
N GLY A 791 21.71 -15.92 12.99
CA GLY A 791 21.37 -15.24 11.76
C GLY A 791 19.88 -15.23 11.48
N PHE A 792 19.43 -14.36 10.59
CA PHE A 792 18.02 -14.12 10.27
C PHE A 792 17.84 -13.67 8.82
N PRO A 793 16.67 -13.92 8.21
CA PRO A 793 16.44 -13.63 6.80
C PRO A 793 16.12 -12.15 6.56
N ILE A 794 16.52 -11.65 5.40
CA ILE A 794 16.01 -10.40 4.83
C ILE A 794 14.83 -10.78 3.92
N LEU A 795 13.67 -10.15 4.15
CA LEU A 795 12.42 -10.48 3.47
C LEU A 795 11.85 -9.27 2.72
N ILE A 796 11.55 -9.44 1.43
CA ILE A 796 10.86 -8.44 0.60
C ILE A 796 9.54 -9.05 0.14
N GLY A 797 8.41 -8.49 0.59
CA GLY A 797 7.07 -9.01 0.29
C GLY A 797 6.86 -10.47 0.73
N GLY A 798 7.58 -10.94 1.75
CA GLY A 798 7.59 -12.34 2.21
C GLY A 798 8.55 -13.27 1.44
N ARG A 799 9.13 -12.83 0.33
CA ARG A 799 10.17 -13.55 -0.40
C ARG A 799 11.54 -13.35 0.25
N PHE A 800 12.31 -14.43 0.38
CA PHE A 800 13.69 -14.38 0.84
C PHE A 800 14.59 -13.64 -0.15
N TYR A 801 15.39 -12.70 0.35
CA TYR A 801 16.35 -11.89 -0.43
C TYR A 801 17.80 -12.08 0.04
N GLY A 802 18.02 -12.41 1.33
CA GLY A 802 19.35 -12.60 1.87
C GLY A 802 19.36 -13.02 3.34
N VAL A 803 20.54 -13.09 3.95
CA VAL A 803 20.75 -13.40 5.38
C VAL A 803 21.58 -12.31 6.04
N VAL A 804 21.21 -11.91 7.25
CA VAL A 804 22.13 -11.25 8.18
C VAL A 804 22.62 -12.28 9.20
N GLU A 805 23.91 -12.30 9.48
CA GLU A 805 24.53 -13.16 10.51
C GLU A 805 25.40 -12.36 11.47
N PHE A 806 25.63 -12.93 12.66
CA PHE A 806 26.49 -12.39 13.71
C PHE A 806 27.27 -13.51 14.40
N PHE A 807 28.48 -13.18 14.87
CA PHE A 807 29.36 -14.07 15.63
C PHE A 807 29.86 -13.41 16.93
N GLY A 808 29.99 -14.23 17.98
CA GLY A 808 30.26 -13.80 19.36
C GLY A 808 31.36 -14.62 20.02
N ARG A 809 32.01 -14.03 21.03
CA ARG A 809 32.99 -14.72 21.89
C ARG A 809 32.25 -15.49 22.99
N GLY A 810 32.74 -16.68 23.32
CA GLY A 810 32.12 -17.59 24.30
C GLY A 810 30.89 -18.34 23.78
N VAL A 811 30.44 -19.32 24.56
CA VAL A 811 29.21 -20.09 24.30
C VAL A 811 28.03 -19.31 24.87
N ARG A 812 26.97 -19.08 24.07
CA ARG A 812 25.83 -18.23 24.46
C ARG A 812 24.50 -18.97 24.29
N GLN A 813 23.62 -18.86 25.28
CA GLN A 813 22.25 -19.40 25.20
C GLN A 813 21.33 -18.47 24.38
N PRO A 814 20.27 -19.00 23.72
CA PRO A 814 19.35 -18.19 22.92
C PRO A 814 18.74 -17.02 23.69
N ASP A 815 18.91 -15.81 23.14
CA ASP A 815 18.29 -14.58 23.63
C ASP A 815 16.95 -14.37 22.92
N ALA A 816 15.85 -14.59 23.65
CA ALA A 816 14.49 -14.50 23.09
C ALA A 816 14.10 -13.09 22.64
N ASP A 817 14.56 -12.06 23.36
CA ASP A 817 14.30 -10.66 23.02
C ASP A 817 15.00 -10.31 21.72
N LEU A 818 16.29 -10.69 21.59
CA LEU A 818 17.06 -10.49 20.37
C LEU A 818 16.46 -11.25 19.18
N MET A 819 16.05 -12.51 19.34
CA MET A 819 15.42 -13.29 18.26
C MET A 819 14.11 -12.66 17.76
N GLN A 820 13.30 -12.09 18.65
CA GLN A 820 12.07 -11.39 18.25
C GLN A 820 12.37 -10.10 17.48
N ILE A 821 13.34 -9.30 17.95
CA ILE A 821 13.72 -8.03 17.29
C ILE A 821 14.25 -8.29 15.89
N VAL A 822 15.20 -9.22 15.73
CA VAL A 822 15.86 -9.43 14.43
C VAL A 822 14.94 -10.00 13.36
N HIS A 823 13.88 -10.72 13.73
CA HIS A 823 12.80 -11.08 12.80
C HIS A 823 12.13 -9.83 12.20
N THR A 824 11.71 -8.89 13.05
CA THR A 824 11.08 -7.63 12.60
C THR A 824 12.05 -6.75 11.82
N MET A 825 13.31 -6.65 12.28
CA MET A 825 14.36 -5.91 11.58
C MET A 825 14.66 -6.49 10.19
N GLY A 826 14.63 -7.82 10.01
CA GLY A 826 14.82 -8.47 8.71
C GLY A 826 13.81 -8.02 7.64
N SER A 827 12.56 -7.78 8.04
CA SER A 827 11.53 -7.19 7.17
C SER A 827 11.74 -5.69 6.94
N GLN A 828 12.14 -4.92 7.96
CA GLN A 828 12.42 -3.47 7.79
C GLN A 828 13.63 -3.22 6.88
N ILE A 829 14.70 -4.01 7.02
CA ILE A 829 15.87 -3.99 6.13
C ILE A 829 15.44 -4.33 4.71
N GLY A 830 14.59 -5.35 4.51
CA GLY A 830 14.06 -5.70 3.19
C GLY A 830 13.22 -4.58 2.56
N GLN A 831 12.33 -3.93 3.33
CA GLN A 831 11.57 -2.77 2.87
C GLN A 831 12.47 -1.58 2.50
N PHE A 832 13.52 -1.33 3.28
CA PHE A 832 14.50 -0.28 2.97
C PHE A 832 15.26 -0.58 1.68
N ILE A 833 15.74 -1.82 1.49
CA ILE A 833 16.42 -2.25 0.26
C ILE A 833 15.48 -2.08 -0.94
N ALA A 834 14.25 -2.63 -0.87
CA ALA A 834 13.26 -2.50 -1.94
C ALA A 834 12.95 -1.03 -2.29
N ARG A 835 12.86 -0.16 -1.27
CA ARG A 835 12.68 1.29 -1.47
C ARG A 835 13.90 1.91 -2.16
N LYS A 836 15.12 1.56 -1.78
CA LYS A 836 16.34 2.11 -2.37
C LYS A 836 16.61 1.60 -3.79
N GLU A 837 16.31 0.34 -4.07
CA GLU A 837 16.28 -0.20 -5.43
C GLU A 837 15.23 0.53 -6.28
N ALA A 838 14.01 0.74 -5.76
CA ALA A 838 12.97 1.48 -6.46
C ALA A 838 13.33 2.96 -6.67
N GLU A 839 13.91 3.65 -5.68
CA GLU A 839 14.43 5.02 -5.83
C GLU A 839 15.55 5.09 -6.89
N SER A 840 16.45 4.11 -6.91
CA SER A 840 17.53 4.03 -7.89
C SER A 840 17.00 3.74 -9.30
N HIS A 841 16.03 2.83 -9.46
CA HIS A 841 15.37 2.56 -10.74
C HIS A 841 14.54 3.75 -11.21
N LEU A 842 13.81 4.45 -10.33
CA LEU A 842 13.10 5.68 -10.67
C LEU A 842 14.06 6.80 -11.08
N THR A 843 15.21 6.94 -10.40
CA THR A 843 16.24 7.93 -10.78
C THR A 843 16.92 7.55 -12.09
N PHE A 844 17.11 6.26 -12.36
CA PHE A 844 17.60 5.76 -13.63
C PHE A 844 16.59 6.06 -14.75
N PHE A 845 15.34 5.62 -14.65
CA PHE A 845 14.28 5.86 -15.65
C PHE A 845 13.92 7.34 -15.83
N ALA A 846 14.07 8.18 -14.80
CA ALA A 846 13.89 9.62 -14.92
C ALA A 846 14.96 10.27 -15.84
N ASN A 847 16.13 9.64 -15.97
CA ASN A 847 17.28 10.17 -16.72
C ASN A 847 17.73 9.29 -17.90
N HIS A 848 17.25 8.07 -18.03
CA HIS A 848 17.64 7.10 -19.05
C HIS A 848 16.42 6.43 -19.66
N ASP A 849 16.53 6.07 -20.93
CA ASP A 849 15.55 5.29 -21.65
C ASP A 849 15.55 3.84 -21.14
N PRO A 850 14.40 3.29 -20.70
CA PRO A 850 14.33 1.97 -20.08
C PRO A 850 14.63 0.82 -21.05
N LEU A 851 14.53 1.05 -22.37
CA LEU A 851 14.76 0.03 -23.38
C LEU A 851 16.24 -0.12 -23.73
N THR A 852 16.91 1.00 -24.00
CA THR A 852 18.29 1.06 -24.51
C THR A 852 19.33 1.36 -23.43
N GLY A 853 18.92 1.88 -22.27
CA GLY A 853 19.82 2.31 -21.20
C GLY A 853 20.58 3.61 -21.49
N LEU A 854 20.37 4.25 -22.64
CA LEU A 854 20.96 5.54 -22.98
C LEU A 854 20.29 6.69 -22.21
N PRO A 855 20.97 7.84 -22.00
CA PRO A 855 20.33 9.08 -21.57
C PRO A 855 19.01 9.38 -22.30
N ASN A 856 17.95 9.67 -21.57
CA ASN A 856 16.68 10.11 -22.15
C ASN A 856 16.72 11.62 -22.47
N ARG A 857 15.65 12.14 -23.08
CA ARG A 857 15.46 13.57 -23.37
C ARG A 857 15.80 14.51 -22.20
N VAL A 858 15.48 14.16 -20.96
CA VAL A 858 15.72 15.02 -19.79
C VAL A 858 17.21 15.12 -19.49
N MET A 859 17.89 13.98 -19.40
CA MET A 859 19.32 13.92 -19.11
C MET A 859 20.18 14.45 -20.26
N PHE A 860 19.81 14.15 -21.50
CA PHE A 860 20.48 14.69 -22.68
C PHE A 860 20.40 16.22 -22.72
N ASN A 861 19.21 16.80 -22.49
CA ASN A 861 19.05 18.26 -22.43
C ASN A 861 19.85 18.89 -21.29
N ALA A 862 19.96 18.22 -20.13
CA ALA A 862 20.78 18.70 -19.02
C ALA A 862 22.27 18.72 -19.37
N ARG A 863 22.79 17.64 -20.00
CA ARG A 863 24.17 17.60 -20.51
C ARG A 863 24.42 18.64 -21.59
N LEU A 864 23.52 18.77 -22.56
CA LEU A 864 23.63 19.79 -23.60
C LEU A 864 23.64 21.20 -23.00
N THR A 865 22.77 21.50 -22.03
CA THR A 865 22.80 22.81 -21.31
C THR A 865 24.17 23.07 -20.68
N GLN A 866 24.77 22.07 -20.03
CA GLN A 866 26.09 22.17 -19.42
C GLN A 866 27.19 22.37 -20.47
N ALA A 867 27.19 21.59 -21.55
CA ALA A 867 28.14 21.68 -22.65
C ALA A 867 28.09 23.04 -23.35
N LEU A 868 26.89 23.58 -23.61
CA LEU A 868 26.72 24.92 -24.19
C LEU A 868 27.24 26.02 -23.25
N ALA A 869 27.00 25.92 -21.94
CA ALA A 869 27.54 26.87 -20.97
C ALA A 869 29.07 26.81 -20.87
N GLN A 870 29.66 25.61 -21.03
CA GLN A 870 31.11 25.40 -21.06
C GLN A 870 31.72 25.91 -22.37
N ALA A 871 31.09 25.62 -23.50
CA ALA A 871 31.47 26.09 -24.83
C ALA A 871 31.47 27.63 -24.89
N HIS A 872 30.40 28.27 -24.42
CA HIS A 872 30.29 29.73 -24.31
C HIS A 872 31.40 30.35 -23.44
N ARG A 873 31.75 29.69 -22.32
CA ARG A 873 32.77 30.19 -21.38
C ARG A 873 34.19 30.12 -21.92
N TYR A 874 34.48 29.16 -22.81
CA TYR A 874 35.82 28.91 -23.34
C TYR A 874 35.98 29.19 -24.83
N ASP A 875 34.98 29.84 -25.45
CA ASP A 875 34.94 30.18 -26.88
C ASP A 875 35.16 28.94 -27.78
N LYS A 876 34.49 27.83 -27.44
CA LYS A 876 34.48 26.59 -28.21
C LYS A 876 33.14 26.40 -28.91
N THR A 877 33.12 25.60 -29.98
CA THR A 877 31.88 25.15 -30.63
C THR A 877 31.52 23.73 -30.17
N ALA A 878 30.25 23.37 -30.35
CA ALA A 878 29.71 22.04 -30.08
C ALA A 878 28.68 21.72 -31.17
N ALA A 879 28.43 20.44 -31.44
CA ALA A 879 27.44 20.03 -32.44
C ALA A 879 26.40 19.07 -31.88
N VAL A 880 25.16 19.20 -32.37
CA VAL A 880 24.04 18.31 -32.07
C VAL A 880 23.64 17.61 -33.35
N LEU A 881 23.68 16.28 -33.34
CA LEU A 881 23.21 15.44 -34.44
C LEU A 881 21.88 14.79 -34.00
N PHE A 882 20.85 14.92 -34.83
CA PHE A 882 19.57 14.24 -34.68
C PHE A 882 19.54 13.07 -35.67
N VAL A 883 19.34 11.85 -35.18
CA VAL A 883 19.49 10.60 -35.94
C VAL A 883 18.17 9.84 -35.87
N ASP A 884 17.62 9.46 -37.02
CA ASP A 884 16.34 8.76 -37.12
C ASP A 884 16.47 7.53 -38.03
N LEU A 885 15.88 6.40 -37.62
CA LEU A 885 15.95 5.14 -38.36
C LEU A 885 14.95 5.07 -39.51
N ASP A 886 15.50 4.99 -40.73
CA ASP A 886 14.70 4.87 -41.93
C ASP A 886 13.91 3.56 -41.95
N ARG A 887 12.58 3.68 -42.12
CA ARG A 887 11.63 2.57 -42.24
C ARG A 887 11.53 1.67 -40.99
N PHE A 888 11.98 2.09 -39.80
CA PHE A 888 11.88 1.29 -38.56
C PHE A 888 10.46 0.78 -38.26
N LYS A 889 9.42 1.58 -38.55
CA LYS A 889 8.03 1.13 -38.47
C LYS A 889 7.74 -0.15 -39.28
N VAL A 890 8.31 -0.31 -40.47
CA VAL A 890 8.13 -1.51 -41.30
C VAL A 890 8.71 -2.75 -40.61
N ILE A 891 9.80 -2.60 -39.85
CA ILE A 891 10.42 -3.69 -39.07
C ILE A 891 9.47 -4.15 -37.96
N ASN A 892 8.91 -3.19 -37.20
CA ASN A 892 7.87 -3.49 -36.18
C ASN A 892 6.63 -4.14 -36.79
N ASP A 893 6.12 -3.61 -37.90
CA ASP A 893 4.91 -4.11 -38.57
C ASP A 893 5.13 -5.51 -39.19
N THR A 894 6.37 -5.89 -39.51
CA THR A 894 6.73 -7.18 -40.15
C THR A 894 7.13 -8.27 -39.15
N LEU A 895 7.91 -7.92 -38.13
CA LEU A 895 8.51 -8.87 -37.17
C LEU A 895 7.93 -8.79 -35.76
N GLY A 896 7.07 -7.80 -35.50
CA GLY A 896 6.57 -7.48 -34.16
C GLY A 896 7.52 -6.57 -33.38
N HIS A 897 6.97 -5.94 -32.34
CA HIS A 897 7.69 -4.96 -31.52
C HIS A 897 8.92 -5.53 -30.80
N ASP A 898 8.92 -6.82 -30.43
CA ASP A 898 10.07 -7.45 -29.77
C ASP A 898 11.35 -7.42 -30.64
N ALA A 899 11.21 -7.53 -31.96
CA ALA A 899 12.33 -7.45 -32.90
C ALA A 899 12.83 -6.01 -33.09
N GLY A 900 11.93 -5.02 -33.10
CA GLY A 900 12.30 -3.61 -33.08
C GLY A 900 13.00 -3.20 -31.78
N ASP A 901 12.56 -3.75 -30.65
CA ASP A 901 13.18 -3.54 -29.34
C ASP A 901 14.59 -4.14 -29.26
N LEU A 902 14.82 -5.30 -29.89
CA LEU A 902 16.16 -5.90 -30.05
C LEU A 902 17.07 -5.03 -30.94
N LEU A 903 16.55 -4.58 -32.09
CA LEU A 903 17.27 -3.68 -33.01
C LEU A 903 17.71 -2.39 -32.30
N LEU A 904 16.81 -1.74 -31.56
CA LEU A 904 17.12 -0.50 -30.84
C LEU A 904 18.17 -0.71 -29.73
N LYS A 905 18.14 -1.85 -29.02
CA LYS A 905 19.16 -2.21 -28.02
C LYS A 905 20.53 -2.42 -28.65
N GLU A 906 20.60 -3.18 -29.73
CA GLU A 906 21.88 -3.47 -30.39
C GLU A 906 22.46 -2.21 -31.05
N LEU A 907 21.62 -1.41 -31.72
CA LEU A 907 22.02 -0.13 -32.27
C LEU A 907 22.54 0.82 -31.18
N ALA A 908 21.87 0.92 -30.04
CA ALA A 908 22.32 1.78 -28.93
C ALA A 908 23.73 1.42 -28.43
N LEU A 909 24.06 0.11 -28.40
CA LEU A 909 25.41 -0.36 -28.10
C LEU A 909 26.40 0.02 -29.20
N ARG A 910 26.09 -0.29 -30.47
CA ARG A 910 26.94 0.02 -31.63
C ARG A 910 27.24 1.53 -31.74
N LEU A 911 26.23 2.39 -31.54
CA LEU A 911 26.38 3.84 -31.61
C LEU A 911 27.18 4.40 -30.42
N ARG A 912 26.98 3.89 -29.20
CA ARG A 912 27.79 4.30 -28.05
C ARG A 912 29.26 3.95 -28.25
N ASP A 913 29.56 2.76 -28.74
CA ASP A 913 30.92 2.28 -28.97
C ASP A 913 31.56 2.93 -30.23
N CYS A 914 30.76 3.59 -31.07
CA CYS A 914 31.19 4.39 -32.21
C CYS A 914 31.68 5.79 -31.81
N LEU A 915 31.24 6.32 -30.67
CA LEU A 915 31.51 7.69 -30.21
C LEU A 915 32.68 7.77 -29.21
N ARG A 916 33.15 8.99 -28.90
CA ARG A 916 34.20 9.22 -27.90
C ARG A 916 33.60 9.26 -26.50
N GLU A 917 34.41 9.03 -25.46
CA GLU A 917 33.97 9.09 -24.06
C GLU A 917 33.46 10.49 -23.62
N GLY A 918 33.90 11.55 -24.31
CA GLY A 918 33.40 12.91 -24.12
C GLY A 918 32.14 13.25 -24.93
N ASP A 919 31.78 12.45 -25.94
CA ASP A 919 30.54 12.64 -26.69
C ASP A 919 29.38 12.04 -25.90
N THR A 920 28.18 12.62 -25.99
CA THR A 920 26.98 12.09 -25.32
C THR A 920 25.97 11.65 -26.37
N ILE A 921 25.54 10.39 -26.33
CA ILE A 921 24.36 9.91 -27.06
C ILE A 921 23.16 9.77 -26.11
N GLY A 922 21.96 10.04 -26.61
CA GLY A 922 20.69 9.80 -25.93
C GLY A 922 19.59 9.34 -26.90
N ARG A 923 18.46 8.91 -26.37
CA ARG A 923 17.25 8.54 -27.14
C ARG A 923 16.12 9.51 -26.80
N GLN A 924 15.49 10.11 -27.82
CA GLN A 924 14.32 11.00 -27.65
C GLN A 924 13.05 10.18 -27.43
N GLY A 925 12.88 9.10 -28.20
CA GLY A 925 11.74 8.19 -28.19
C GLY A 925 11.64 7.46 -29.53
N GLY A 926 10.92 6.34 -29.59
CA GLY A 926 10.73 5.61 -30.85
C GLY A 926 12.07 5.22 -31.53
N ASP A 927 12.20 5.61 -32.79
CA ASP A 927 13.34 5.47 -33.69
C ASP A 927 14.39 6.60 -33.58
N GLU A 928 14.16 7.61 -32.73
CA GLU A 928 14.96 8.85 -32.68
C GLU A 928 16.07 8.82 -31.61
N PHE A 929 17.31 9.01 -32.06
CA PHE A 929 18.52 9.19 -31.25
C PHE A 929 19.08 10.60 -31.44
N VAL A 930 19.78 11.10 -30.41
CA VAL A 930 20.45 12.40 -30.43
C VAL A 930 21.88 12.25 -29.95
N VAL A 931 22.83 12.87 -30.64
CA VAL A 931 24.26 12.87 -30.30
C VAL A 931 24.73 14.30 -30.08
N LEU A 932 25.48 14.52 -29.02
CA LEU A 932 26.20 15.74 -28.71
C LEU A 932 27.69 15.45 -28.86
N VAL A 933 28.34 16.19 -29.77
CA VAL A 933 29.80 16.22 -29.95
C VAL A 933 30.32 17.49 -29.31
N GLU A 934 31.12 17.33 -28.25
CA GLU A 934 31.71 18.44 -27.51
C GLU A 934 33.08 18.82 -28.09
N GLU A 935 33.47 20.10 -27.94
CA GLU A 935 34.77 20.64 -28.37
C GLU A 935 35.09 20.44 -29.86
N VAL A 936 34.16 20.83 -30.73
CA VAL A 936 34.36 20.81 -32.19
C VAL A 936 35.42 21.86 -32.58
N GLY A 937 36.41 21.46 -33.38
CA GLY A 937 37.43 22.38 -33.93
C GLY A 937 37.15 22.79 -35.37
N ASP A 938 36.51 21.92 -36.14
CA ASP A 938 36.19 22.08 -37.56
C ASP A 938 34.88 21.32 -37.87
N PRO A 939 33.88 21.93 -38.52
CA PRO A 939 32.66 21.25 -38.97
C PRO A 939 32.89 19.95 -39.75
N GLN A 940 34.02 19.79 -40.46
CA GLN A 940 34.36 18.52 -41.14
C GLN A 940 34.53 17.35 -40.17
N GLN A 941 34.92 17.60 -38.91
CA GLN A 941 35.01 16.57 -37.89
C GLN A 941 33.63 16.02 -37.54
N VAL A 942 32.60 16.88 -37.52
CA VAL A 942 31.21 16.50 -37.26
C VAL A 942 30.64 15.70 -38.43
N ALA A 943 30.96 16.09 -39.67
CA ALA A 943 30.63 15.30 -40.86
C ALA A 943 31.25 13.89 -40.80
N GLY A 944 32.51 13.77 -40.35
CA GLY A 944 33.16 12.47 -40.13
C GLY A 944 32.47 11.61 -39.06
N VAL A 945 31.97 12.22 -37.97
CA VAL A 945 31.17 11.51 -36.96
C VAL A 945 29.82 11.05 -37.53
N ALA A 946 29.11 11.92 -38.26
CA ALA A 946 27.83 11.58 -38.91
C ALA A 946 28.00 10.43 -39.93
N GLN A 947 29.03 10.50 -40.78
CA GLN A 947 29.36 9.44 -41.73
C GLN A 947 29.64 8.10 -41.02
N LYS A 948 30.43 8.12 -39.94
CA LYS A 948 30.73 6.93 -39.15
C LYS A 948 29.47 6.35 -38.47
N ILE A 949 28.53 7.19 -38.05
CA ILE A 949 27.22 6.76 -37.54
C ILE A 949 26.44 6.04 -38.64
N LEU A 950 26.29 6.63 -39.83
CA LEU A 950 25.59 6.01 -40.98
C LEU A 950 26.17 4.63 -41.32
N GLU A 951 27.50 4.54 -41.46
CA GLU A 951 28.22 3.28 -41.72
C GLU A 951 28.01 2.24 -40.61
N THR A 952 27.83 2.68 -39.36
CA THR A 952 27.54 1.79 -38.21
C THR A 952 26.10 1.29 -38.23
N VAL A 953 25.12 2.13 -38.64
CA VAL A 953 23.72 1.72 -38.78
C VAL A 953 23.55 0.75 -39.96
N ALA A 954 24.24 0.99 -41.08
CA ALA A 954 24.19 0.14 -42.27
C ALA A 954 24.80 -1.27 -42.07
N GLN A 955 25.41 -1.59 -40.93
CA GLN A 955 25.87 -2.95 -40.64
C GLN A 955 24.69 -3.89 -40.38
N GLN A 956 24.74 -5.11 -40.96
CA GLN A 956 23.67 -6.11 -40.82
C GLN A 956 23.30 -6.39 -39.35
N PHE A 957 22.01 -6.52 -39.07
CA PHE A 957 21.46 -6.91 -37.76
C PHE A 957 20.86 -8.31 -37.85
N LEU A 958 21.23 -9.19 -36.92
CA LEU A 958 20.69 -10.55 -36.85
C LEU A 958 19.46 -10.57 -35.94
N LEU A 959 18.28 -10.34 -36.52
CA LEU A 959 17.01 -10.30 -35.78
C LEU A 959 16.25 -11.61 -36.01
N SER A 960 15.94 -12.34 -34.94
CA SER A 960 15.20 -13.61 -34.98
C SER A 960 15.80 -14.67 -35.92
N GLY A 961 17.11 -14.63 -36.17
CA GLY A 961 17.82 -15.55 -37.07
C GLY A 961 17.79 -15.18 -38.56
N GLN A 962 17.41 -13.95 -38.90
CA GLN A 962 17.47 -13.38 -40.25
C GLN A 962 18.28 -12.08 -40.26
N ASP A 963 18.98 -11.82 -41.37
CA ASP A 963 19.81 -10.62 -41.53
C ASP A 963 18.98 -9.45 -42.08
N PHE A 964 18.95 -8.35 -41.33
CA PHE A 964 18.29 -7.11 -41.72
C PHE A 964 19.29 -5.98 -41.98
N HIS A 965 19.00 -5.16 -42.98
CA HIS A 965 19.73 -3.96 -43.31
C HIS A 965 18.85 -2.75 -42.97
N VAL A 966 19.39 -1.84 -42.15
CA VAL A 966 18.67 -0.65 -41.67
C VAL A 966 19.54 0.56 -41.99
N THR A 967 18.92 1.69 -42.30
CA THR A 967 19.61 2.95 -42.62
C THR A 967 19.12 4.05 -41.69
N ALA A 968 19.83 5.18 -41.65
CA ALA A 968 19.42 6.32 -40.84
C ALA A 968 19.53 7.63 -41.63
N SER A 969 18.68 8.58 -41.29
CA SER A 969 18.76 9.96 -41.76
C SER A 969 19.25 10.84 -40.60
N ILE A 970 20.25 11.69 -40.86
CA ILE A 970 20.91 12.52 -39.84
C ILE A 970 20.80 14.01 -40.16
N GLY A 971 20.49 14.81 -39.15
CA GLY A 971 20.53 16.27 -39.22
C GLY A 971 21.49 16.84 -38.21
N ILE A 972 22.23 17.89 -38.58
CA ILE A 972 23.33 18.44 -37.79
C ILE A 972 23.10 19.93 -37.56
N SER A 973 23.22 20.39 -36.31
CA SER A 973 23.32 21.81 -35.97
C SER A 973 24.57 22.10 -35.14
N ILE A 974 25.15 23.29 -35.32
CA ILE A 974 26.40 23.72 -34.69
C ILE A 974 26.14 24.92 -33.77
N TYR A 975 26.59 24.85 -32.53
CA TYR A 975 26.65 25.98 -31.61
C TYR A 975 27.93 26.81 -31.87
N PRO A 976 27.87 28.15 -31.95
CA PRO A 976 26.69 29.00 -31.77
C PRO A 976 25.91 29.32 -33.06
N ASP A 977 26.47 29.00 -34.23
CA ASP A 977 26.00 29.50 -35.55
C ASP A 977 24.54 29.16 -35.87
N ASP A 978 24.12 27.93 -35.55
CA ASP A 978 22.77 27.42 -35.81
C ASP A 978 21.82 27.61 -34.61
N GLY A 979 22.28 28.18 -33.49
CA GLY A 979 21.42 28.42 -32.33
C GLY A 979 22.20 28.61 -31.02
N ASN A 980 21.70 29.50 -30.16
CA ASN A 980 22.32 29.85 -28.88
C ASN A 980 21.75 29.10 -27.66
N ASP A 981 20.77 28.23 -27.85
CA ASP A 981 20.13 27.46 -26.78
C ASP A 981 19.76 26.03 -27.21
N VAL A 982 19.47 25.19 -26.21
CA VAL A 982 19.11 23.77 -26.37
C VAL A 982 17.93 23.54 -27.32
N GLN A 983 16.89 24.38 -27.26
CA GLN A 983 15.69 24.21 -28.07
C GLN A 983 15.95 24.61 -29.52
N ALA A 984 16.69 25.71 -29.73
CA ALA A 984 17.09 26.16 -31.07
C ALA A 984 17.92 25.08 -31.79
N LEU A 985 18.98 24.57 -31.14
CA LEU A 985 19.87 23.58 -31.74
C LEU A 985 19.17 22.25 -32.04
N LEU A 986 18.38 21.71 -31.10
CA LEU A 986 17.63 20.47 -31.32
C LEU A 986 16.61 20.62 -32.45
N LYS A 987 15.86 21.73 -32.47
CA LYS A 987 14.89 22.01 -33.55
C LYS A 987 15.56 22.13 -34.91
N ASN A 988 16.72 22.78 -34.97
CA ASN A 988 17.41 23.01 -36.23
C ASN A 988 18.11 21.73 -36.74
N ALA A 989 18.60 20.87 -35.83
CA ALA A 989 19.07 19.53 -36.19
C ALA A 989 17.91 18.63 -36.68
N ASP A 990 16.74 18.65 -36.03
CA ASP A 990 15.53 17.95 -36.48
C ASP A 990 15.09 18.39 -37.90
N ILE A 991 15.03 19.70 -38.15
CA ILE A 991 14.75 20.25 -39.50
C ILE A 991 15.76 19.77 -40.55
N ALA A 992 17.05 19.70 -40.20
CA ALA A 992 18.08 19.17 -41.10
C ALA A 992 17.94 17.65 -41.33
N MET A 993 17.55 16.88 -40.31
CA MET A 993 17.32 15.43 -40.39
C MET A 993 16.16 15.14 -41.32
N TYR A 994 15.08 15.93 -41.21
CA TYR A 994 13.95 15.85 -42.11
C TYR A 994 14.35 16.09 -43.58
N ARG A 995 15.31 16.99 -43.84
CA ARG A 995 15.85 17.20 -45.19
C ARG A 995 16.70 16.03 -45.69
N ALA A 996 17.47 15.38 -44.82
CA ALA A 996 18.17 14.14 -45.17
C ALA A 996 17.18 13.04 -45.61
N LYS A 997 16.01 12.93 -44.95
CA LYS A 997 14.93 12.03 -45.36
C LYS A 997 14.33 12.36 -46.74
N GLU A 998 14.17 13.64 -47.06
CA GLU A 998 13.66 14.09 -48.37
C GLU A 998 14.68 13.90 -49.52
N GLN A 999 15.99 13.90 -49.22
CA GLN A 999 17.07 13.80 -50.22
C GLN A 999 17.49 12.36 -50.57
N GLY A 1000 16.71 11.35 -50.16
CA GLY A 1000 16.95 9.94 -50.53
C GLY A 1000 17.20 9.00 -49.36
N LYS A 1001 17.24 9.51 -48.11
CA LYS A 1001 17.52 8.74 -46.88
C LYS A 1001 18.95 8.18 -46.83
N ASN A 1002 19.33 7.50 -45.75
CA ASN A 1002 20.70 7.01 -45.54
C ASN A 1002 21.80 8.07 -45.72
N THR A 1003 21.57 9.30 -45.25
CA THR A 1003 22.45 10.45 -45.49
C THR A 1003 22.40 11.43 -44.33
N PHE A 1004 23.31 12.42 -44.31
CA PHE A 1004 23.31 13.50 -43.34
C PHE A 1004 23.18 14.88 -43.99
N GLN A 1005 22.60 15.83 -43.27
CA GLN A 1005 22.53 17.24 -43.68
C GLN A 1005 22.88 18.19 -42.55
N PHE A 1006 23.60 19.26 -42.87
CA PHE A 1006 23.80 20.40 -41.98
C PHE A 1006 22.61 21.36 -42.07
N TYR A 1007 22.23 21.96 -40.95
CA TYR A 1007 21.24 23.00 -40.93
C TYR A 1007 21.66 24.21 -41.78
N SER A 1008 20.68 24.89 -42.37
CA SER A 1008 20.85 26.24 -42.89
C SER A 1008 19.53 27.00 -42.77
N ALA A 1009 19.62 28.33 -42.60
CA ALA A 1009 18.44 29.16 -42.35
C ALA A 1009 17.36 29.09 -43.45
N GLN A 1010 17.72 28.72 -44.69
CA GLN A 1010 16.78 28.51 -45.80
C GLN A 1010 15.87 27.27 -45.59
N MET A 1011 16.29 26.29 -44.77
CA MET A 1011 15.52 25.06 -44.55
C MET A 1011 14.20 25.30 -43.78
N ASN A 1012 14.15 26.30 -42.90
CA ASN A 1012 12.94 26.68 -42.15
C ASN A 1012 11.75 27.04 -43.06
N GLN A 1013 12.03 27.54 -44.27
CA GLN A 1013 11.00 28.08 -45.17
C GLN A 1013 10.09 26.97 -45.71
N HIS A 1014 10.68 25.81 -46.06
CA HIS A 1014 9.94 24.67 -46.61
C HIS A 1014 9.01 23.98 -45.61
N THR A 1015 9.31 23.99 -44.30
CA THR A 1015 8.41 23.42 -43.28
C THR A 1015 7.09 24.19 -43.20
N PHE A 1016 7.16 25.53 -43.31
CA PHE A 1016 5.96 26.37 -43.41
C PHE A 1016 5.23 26.19 -44.75
N GLU A 1017 5.98 26.06 -45.85
CA GLU A 1017 5.39 25.79 -47.19
C GLU A 1017 4.62 24.45 -47.22
N ARG A 1018 5.11 23.38 -46.57
CA ARG A 1018 4.40 22.09 -46.48
C ARG A 1018 3.08 22.19 -45.72
N LEU A 1019 3.06 22.89 -44.57
CA LEU A 1019 1.83 23.11 -43.78
C LEU A 1019 0.81 23.97 -44.53
N ALA A 1020 1.29 24.95 -45.31
CA ALA A 1020 0.45 25.74 -46.20
C ALA A 1020 -0.12 24.87 -47.35
N LEU A 1021 0.71 24.02 -47.97
CA LEU A 1021 0.29 23.07 -49.00
C LEU A 1021 -0.80 22.12 -48.48
N GLU A 1022 -0.67 21.58 -47.26
CA GLU A 1022 -1.67 20.67 -46.68
C GLU A 1022 -3.05 21.36 -46.54
N THR A 1023 -3.02 22.60 -46.06
CA THR A 1023 -4.23 23.43 -45.90
C THR A 1023 -4.87 23.76 -47.26
N SER A 1024 -4.05 24.06 -48.28
CA SER A 1024 -4.51 24.30 -49.64
C SER A 1024 -5.03 23.04 -50.33
N LEU A 1025 -4.40 21.88 -50.13
CA LEU A 1025 -4.74 20.61 -50.80
C LEU A 1025 -6.17 20.15 -50.46
N ARG A 1026 -6.60 20.36 -49.21
CA ARG A 1026 -7.98 20.10 -48.79
C ARG A 1026 -9.00 20.98 -49.54
N ARG A 1027 -8.64 22.25 -49.78
CA ARG A 1027 -9.49 23.21 -50.53
C ARG A 1027 -9.46 22.96 -52.04
N ALA A 1028 -8.35 22.45 -52.58
CA ALA A 1028 -8.19 22.17 -54.00
C ALA A 1028 -9.24 21.18 -54.54
N VAL A 1029 -9.60 20.17 -53.74
CA VAL A 1029 -10.66 19.19 -54.06
C VAL A 1029 -12.03 19.88 -54.16
N GLU A 1030 -12.35 20.78 -53.22
CA GLU A 1030 -13.61 21.52 -53.19
C GLU A 1030 -13.71 22.57 -54.31
N ARG A 1031 -12.57 23.15 -54.70
CA ARG A 1031 -12.47 24.27 -55.66
C ARG A 1031 -12.23 23.85 -57.10
N GLN A 1032 -12.12 22.54 -57.38
CA GLN A 1032 -11.81 22.00 -58.70
C GLN A 1032 -10.48 22.52 -59.27
N GLU A 1033 -9.44 22.64 -58.43
CA GLU A 1033 -8.10 23.11 -58.81
C GLU A 1033 -7.24 22.01 -59.50
N PHE A 1034 -7.78 20.81 -59.67
CA PHE A 1034 -7.12 19.70 -60.36
C PHE A 1034 -7.49 19.63 -61.84
N LEU A 1035 -6.53 19.26 -62.67
CA LEU A 1035 -6.68 19.01 -64.10
C LEU A 1035 -5.90 17.75 -64.52
N LEU A 1036 -6.27 17.14 -65.64
CA LEU A 1036 -5.57 15.97 -66.19
C LEU A 1036 -4.71 16.37 -67.40
N HIS A 1037 -3.44 15.97 -67.35
CA HIS A 1037 -2.62 15.85 -68.55
C HIS A 1037 -2.55 14.37 -68.95
N TYR A 1038 -2.24 14.11 -70.22
CA TYR A 1038 -2.19 12.77 -70.77
C TYR A 1038 -0.87 12.55 -71.51
N GLN A 1039 -0.25 11.39 -71.31
CA GLN A 1039 0.97 11.00 -72.01
C GLN A 1039 0.71 9.79 -72.90
N PRO A 1040 1.03 9.82 -74.21
CA PRO A 1040 0.82 8.68 -75.10
C PRO A 1040 1.74 7.48 -74.80
N LYS A 1041 1.14 6.29 -74.83
CA LYS A 1041 1.82 4.99 -74.92
C LYS A 1041 1.92 4.59 -76.40
N ILE A 1042 3.10 4.15 -76.83
CA ILE A 1042 3.41 3.85 -78.23
C ILE A 1042 3.79 2.37 -78.36
N ASP A 1043 3.12 1.64 -79.26
CA ASP A 1043 3.54 0.29 -79.69
C ASP A 1043 4.86 0.38 -80.47
N ILE A 1044 5.87 -0.39 -80.04
CA ILE A 1044 7.25 -0.23 -80.50
C ILE A 1044 7.40 -0.49 -82.01
N ARG A 1045 6.62 -1.45 -82.53
CA ARG A 1045 6.79 -2.01 -83.90
C ARG A 1045 6.03 -1.22 -84.95
N SER A 1046 4.85 -0.73 -84.59
CA SER A 1046 3.96 0.03 -85.48
C SER A 1046 4.11 1.54 -85.32
N GLY A 1047 4.69 2.01 -84.22
CA GLY A 1047 4.82 3.44 -83.90
C GLY A 1047 3.48 4.14 -83.68
N ARG A 1048 2.41 3.38 -83.39
CA ARG A 1048 1.05 3.89 -83.18
C ARG A 1048 0.78 4.10 -81.69
N ILE A 1049 -0.06 5.09 -81.39
CA ILE A 1049 -0.58 5.29 -80.04
C ILE A 1049 -1.56 4.14 -79.73
N THR A 1050 -1.26 3.35 -78.70
CA THR A 1050 -2.09 2.25 -78.17
C THR A 1050 -2.96 2.70 -77.01
N GLY A 1051 -2.44 3.61 -76.20
CA GLY A 1051 -3.08 4.13 -75.00
C GLY A 1051 -2.58 5.53 -74.63
N VAL A 1052 -3.15 6.10 -73.58
CA VAL A 1052 -2.63 7.28 -72.89
C VAL A 1052 -2.68 7.09 -71.38
N GLU A 1053 -1.66 7.52 -70.66
CA GLU A 1053 -1.69 7.57 -69.19
C GLU A 1053 -2.26 8.91 -68.71
N ALA A 1054 -3.22 8.86 -67.79
CA ALA A 1054 -3.87 10.03 -67.19
C ALA A 1054 -3.12 10.50 -65.94
N LEU A 1055 -2.47 11.65 -66.06
CA LEU A 1055 -1.54 12.21 -65.09
C LEU A 1055 -2.15 13.45 -64.43
N VAL A 1056 -2.49 13.34 -63.15
CA VAL A 1056 -3.08 14.43 -62.35
C VAL A 1056 -2.12 15.61 -62.18
N ARG A 1057 -2.65 16.83 -62.25
CA ARG A 1057 -1.94 18.09 -62.06
C ARG A 1057 -2.76 19.00 -61.16
N TRP A 1058 -2.09 19.80 -60.34
CA TRP A 1058 -2.74 20.77 -59.45
C TRP A 1058 -2.33 22.19 -59.86
N GLN A 1059 -3.33 22.98 -60.28
CA GLN A 1059 -3.21 24.38 -60.63
C GLN A 1059 -3.59 25.23 -59.41
N HIS A 1060 -2.65 25.39 -58.49
CA HIS A 1060 -2.84 26.22 -57.30
C HIS A 1060 -2.95 27.71 -57.71
N PRO A 1061 -3.88 28.50 -57.13
CA PRO A 1061 -4.06 29.92 -57.47
C PRO A 1061 -2.79 30.77 -57.34
N ASP A 1062 -2.10 30.68 -56.20
CA ASP A 1062 -0.91 31.50 -55.92
C ASP A 1062 0.43 30.85 -56.36
N LEU A 1063 0.58 29.53 -56.23
CA LEU A 1063 1.82 28.80 -56.54
C LEU A 1063 1.93 28.34 -58.01
N GLY A 1064 0.86 28.47 -58.80
CA GLY A 1064 0.81 27.94 -60.15
C GLY A 1064 0.74 26.41 -60.18
N MET A 1065 1.49 25.77 -61.07
CA MET A 1065 1.47 24.32 -61.25
C MET A 1065 2.33 23.60 -60.20
N VAL A 1066 1.68 22.97 -59.23
CA VAL A 1066 2.35 22.21 -58.16
C VAL A 1066 2.76 20.83 -58.67
N SER A 1067 3.96 20.39 -58.29
CA SER A 1067 4.50 19.10 -58.73
C SER A 1067 3.72 17.91 -58.15
N PRO A 1068 3.34 16.90 -58.96
CA PRO A 1068 2.70 15.67 -58.47
C PRO A 1068 3.44 15.03 -57.29
N ALA A 1069 4.77 14.96 -57.35
CA ALA A 1069 5.60 14.39 -56.28
C ALA A 1069 5.45 15.13 -54.93
N GLN A 1070 5.11 16.42 -54.95
CA GLN A 1070 4.92 17.21 -53.71
C GLN A 1070 3.54 16.99 -53.08
N PHE A 1071 2.48 16.86 -53.90
CA PHE A 1071 1.11 16.80 -53.38
C PHE A 1071 0.51 15.40 -53.30
N ILE A 1072 0.98 14.42 -54.10
CA ILE A 1072 0.45 13.05 -54.05
C ILE A 1072 0.82 12.38 -52.72
N ALA A 1073 2.09 12.44 -52.30
CA ALA A 1073 2.51 11.91 -51.00
C ALA A 1073 1.72 12.54 -49.84
N LEU A 1074 1.51 13.86 -49.88
CA LEU A 1074 0.70 14.59 -48.90
C LEU A 1074 -0.79 14.19 -48.95
N ALA A 1075 -1.33 13.90 -50.13
CA ALA A 1075 -2.68 13.38 -50.30
C ALA A 1075 -2.82 11.95 -49.75
N GLU A 1076 -1.79 11.10 -49.88
CA GLU A 1076 -1.77 9.75 -49.34
C GLU A 1076 -1.70 9.74 -47.81
N GLU A 1077 -0.82 10.55 -47.22
CA GLU A 1077 -0.70 10.76 -45.76
C GLU A 1077 -2.05 11.21 -45.17
N THR A 1078 -2.60 12.31 -45.70
CA THR A 1078 -3.86 12.92 -45.22
C THR A 1078 -5.12 12.14 -45.59
N GLY A 1079 -5.04 11.20 -46.53
CA GLY A 1079 -6.18 10.43 -47.06
C GLY A 1079 -6.99 11.15 -48.15
N LEU A 1080 -6.60 12.37 -48.54
CA LEU A 1080 -7.20 13.12 -49.65
C LEU A 1080 -6.97 12.46 -51.02
N ILE A 1081 -6.03 11.52 -51.14
CA ILE A 1081 -5.79 10.77 -52.38
C ILE A 1081 -7.03 10.00 -52.85
N VAL A 1082 -7.90 9.60 -51.91
CA VAL A 1082 -9.10 8.83 -52.19
C VAL A 1082 -10.13 9.65 -53.01
N PRO A 1083 -10.62 10.82 -52.56
CA PRO A 1083 -11.51 11.66 -53.38
C PRO A 1083 -10.82 12.24 -54.62
N ILE A 1084 -9.51 12.53 -54.59
CA ILE A 1084 -8.76 12.96 -55.77
C ILE A 1084 -8.80 11.85 -56.84
N GLY A 1085 -8.45 10.62 -56.47
CA GLY A 1085 -8.41 9.50 -57.41
C GLY A 1085 -9.77 9.09 -57.98
N GLU A 1086 -10.86 9.20 -57.21
CA GLU A 1086 -12.22 9.05 -57.74
C GLU A 1086 -12.55 10.10 -58.81
N TRP A 1087 -12.11 11.35 -58.62
CA TRP A 1087 -12.25 12.42 -59.60
C TRP A 1087 -11.38 12.18 -60.85
N VAL A 1088 -10.13 11.72 -60.68
CA VAL A 1088 -9.23 11.34 -61.79
C VAL A 1088 -9.87 10.25 -62.65
N LEU A 1089 -10.29 9.14 -62.04
CA LEU A 1089 -10.92 8.01 -62.73
C LEU A 1089 -12.14 8.43 -63.54
N ARG A 1090 -13.04 9.23 -62.93
CA ARG A 1090 -14.27 9.73 -63.57
C ARG A 1090 -13.97 10.64 -64.76
N THR A 1091 -13.00 11.54 -64.61
CA THR A 1091 -12.61 12.50 -65.64
C THR A 1091 -11.92 11.80 -66.80
N ALA A 1092 -10.94 10.94 -66.52
CA ALA A 1092 -10.21 10.14 -67.52
C ALA A 1092 -11.15 9.29 -68.39
N CYS A 1093 -12.07 8.54 -67.76
CA CYS A 1093 -13.04 7.72 -68.50
C CYS A 1093 -13.99 8.56 -69.37
N THR A 1094 -14.43 9.72 -68.85
CA THR A 1094 -15.34 10.64 -69.57
C THR A 1094 -14.66 11.29 -70.77
N GLU A 1095 -13.39 11.71 -70.65
CA GLU A 1095 -12.63 12.29 -71.74
C GLU A 1095 -12.25 11.27 -72.81
N ALA A 1096 -11.81 10.07 -72.42
CA ALA A 1096 -11.57 8.96 -73.35
C ALA A 1096 -12.82 8.63 -74.18
N ARG A 1097 -13.99 8.54 -73.53
CA ARG A 1097 -15.27 8.36 -74.22
C ARG A 1097 -15.64 9.56 -75.11
N GLY A 1098 -15.26 10.77 -74.69
CA GLY A 1098 -15.41 12.00 -75.46
C GLY A 1098 -14.59 12.02 -76.75
N TRP A 1099 -13.34 11.53 -76.73
CA TRP A 1099 -12.51 11.41 -77.94
C TRP A 1099 -13.09 10.39 -78.92
N ILE A 1100 -13.52 9.22 -78.45
CA ILE A 1100 -14.16 8.18 -79.28
C ILE A 1100 -15.44 8.73 -79.95
N LYS A 1101 -16.28 9.48 -79.22
CA LYS A 1101 -17.47 10.16 -79.79
C LYS A 1101 -17.13 11.21 -80.86
N LYS A 1102 -15.91 11.75 -80.86
CA LYS A 1102 -15.41 12.72 -81.86
C LYS A 1102 -14.67 12.04 -83.03
N GLY A 1103 -14.66 10.71 -83.11
CA GLY A 1103 -14.05 9.95 -84.20
C GLY A 1103 -12.57 9.60 -84.01
N ALA A 1104 -12.01 9.79 -82.81
CA ALA A 1104 -10.69 9.29 -82.48
C ALA A 1104 -10.67 7.74 -82.40
N PRO A 1105 -9.52 7.08 -82.67
CA PRO A 1105 -9.40 5.64 -82.48
C PRO A 1105 -9.67 5.21 -81.02
N SER A 1106 -10.25 4.03 -80.84
CA SER A 1106 -10.43 3.41 -79.53
C SER A 1106 -9.08 2.94 -78.97
N ILE A 1107 -8.48 3.78 -78.12
CA ILE A 1107 -7.26 3.51 -77.37
C ILE A 1107 -7.57 3.30 -75.88
N SER A 1108 -6.64 2.71 -75.12
CA SER A 1108 -6.78 2.62 -73.66
C SER A 1108 -6.51 3.97 -72.98
N VAL A 1109 -7.12 4.17 -71.81
CA VAL A 1109 -6.73 5.20 -70.84
C VAL A 1109 -6.27 4.51 -69.56
N ALA A 1110 -5.02 4.75 -69.18
CA ALA A 1110 -4.43 4.22 -67.97
C ALA A 1110 -4.55 5.21 -66.81
N VAL A 1111 -4.85 4.71 -65.61
CA VAL A 1111 -5.02 5.53 -64.41
C VAL A 1111 -4.29 4.90 -63.22
N ASN A 1112 -3.38 5.68 -62.65
CA ASN A 1112 -2.64 5.36 -61.43
C ASN A 1112 -3.54 5.27 -60.18
N LEU A 1113 -3.28 4.28 -59.33
CA LEU A 1113 -3.99 4.03 -58.09
C LEU A 1113 -3.05 3.96 -56.90
N SER A 1114 -3.34 4.74 -55.86
CA SER A 1114 -2.68 4.60 -54.56
C SER A 1114 -3.06 3.29 -53.86
N ALA A 1115 -2.15 2.76 -53.05
CA ALA A 1115 -2.42 1.62 -52.17
C ALA A 1115 -3.64 1.85 -51.28
N ARG A 1116 -3.86 3.10 -50.83
CA ARG A 1116 -4.97 3.51 -49.95
C ARG A 1116 -6.33 3.49 -50.67
N GLN A 1117 -6.39 3.74 -51.97
CA GLN A 1117 -7.59 3.54 -52.78
C GLN A 1117 -7.87 2.05 -53.01
N PHE A 1118 -6.85 1.30 -53.41
CA PHE A 1118 -6.98 -0.13 -53.72
C PHE A 1118 -7.38 -0.96 -52.47
N ALA A 1119 -6.96 -0.51 -51.28
CA ALA A 1119 -7.32 -1.10 -49.99
C ALA A 1119 -8.76 -0.81 -49.51
N ARG A 1120 -9.62 -0.15 -50.29
CA ARG A 1120 -11.06 0.01 -49.97
C ARG A 1120 -11.88 -1.23 -50.30
N GLU A 1121 -12.88 -1.54 -49.47
CA GLU A 1121 -13.77 -2.70 -49.71
C GLU A 1121 -14.73 -2.49 -50.88
N ASP A 1122 -15.14 -1.24 -51.11
CA ASP A 1122 -16.06 -0.83 -52.17
C ASP A 1122 -15.38 -0.45 -53.49
N PHE A 1123 -14.05 -0.67 -53.61
CA PHE A 1123 -13.27 -0.21 -54.77
C PHE A 1123 -13.80 -0.72 -56.11
N ALA A 1124 -14.01 -2.03 -56.27
CA ALA A 1124 -14.55 -2.60 -57.51
C ALA A 1124 -15.97 -2.09 -57.84
N ALA A 1125 -16.78 -1.80 -56.83
CA ALA A 1125 -18.10 -1.19 -57.01
C ALA A 1125 -17.99 0.28 -57.49
N SER A 1126 -17.03 1.04 -56.99
CA SER A 1126 -16.75 2.41 -57.44
C SER A 1126 -16.33 2.46 -58.93
N ILE A 1127 -15.44 1.56 -59.37
CA ILE A 1127 -15.04 1.41 -60.77
C ILE A 1127 -16.23 1.04 -61.66
N THR A 1128 -17.08 0.12 -61.20
CA THR A 1128 -18.33 -0.24 -61.89
C THR A 1128 -19.25 0.97 -62.09
N SER A 1129 -19.32 1.87 -61.10
CA SER A 1129 -20.13 3.09 -61.21
C SER A 1129 -19.53 4.08 -62.20
N VAL A 1130 -18.22 4.36 -62.13
CA VAL A 1130 -17.50 5.24 -63.06
C VAL A 1130 -17.63 4.79 -64.52
N LEU A 1131 -17.47 3.50 -64.79
CA LEU A 1131 -17.64 2.94 -66.15
C LEU A 1131 -19.08 3.08 -66.66
N ARG A 1132 -20.08 2.86 -65.78
CA ARG A 1132 -21.50 3.02 -66.12
C ARG A 1132 -21.87 4.48 -66.41
N GLU A 1133 -21.35 5.43 -65.64
CA GLU A 1133 -21.62 6.86 -65.78
C GLU A 1133 -20.93 7.47 -67.00
N SER A 1134 -19.65 7.12 -67.24
CA SER A 1134 -18.90 7.58 -68.41
C SER A 1134 -19.36 6.93 -69.71
N GLY A 1135 -19.82 5.67 -69.65
CA GLY A 1135 -20.19 4.86 -70.80
C GLY A 1135 -19.00 4.46 -71.67
N LEU A 1136 -17.82 4.31 -71.06
CA LEU A 1136 -16.61 3.74 -71.66
C LEU A 1136 -16.71 2.21 -71.69
N ASP A 1137 -16.14 1.57 -72.72
CA ASP A 1137 -15.96 0.11 -72.74
C ASP A 1137 -14.91 -0.28 -71.69
N PRO A 1138 -15.19 -1.18 -70.73
CA PRO A 1138 -14.24 -1.52 -69.66
C PRO A 1138 -12.86 -1.93 -70.15
N ARG A 1139 -12.76 -2.51 -71.35
CA ARG A 1139 -11.48 -2.95 -71.97
C ARG A 1139 -10.58 -1.79 -72.39
N LEU A 1140 -11.10 -0.57 -72.38
CA LEU A 1140 -10.35 0.66 -72.65
C LEU A 1140 -9.90 1.36 -71.37
N LEU A 1141 -10.24 0.84 -70.18
CA LEU A 1141 -9.66 1.29 -68.92
C LEU A 1141 -8.51 0.34 -68.54
N GLU A 1142 -7.35 0.92 -68.26
CA GLU A 1142 -6.21 0.26 -67.64
C GLU A 1142 -5.99 0.88 -66.25
N LEU A 1143 -5.76 0.03 -65.25
CA LEU A 1143 -5.50 0.47 -63.88
C LEU A 1143 -4.06 0.11 -63.51
N GLU A 1144 -3.30 1.13 -63.11
CA GLU A 1144 -1.89 1.02 -62.73
C GLU A 1144 -1.77 0.94 -61.20
N ILE A 1145 -1.11 -0.11 -60.72
CA ILE A 1145 -0.85 -0.35 -59.30
C ILE A 1145 0.63 -0.61 -59.08
N THR A 1146 1.25 0.08 -58.13
CA THR A 1146 2.67 -0.09 -57.83
C THR A 1146 2.97 -1.49 -57.28
N GLU A 1147 4.16 -2.02 -57.55
CA GLU A 1147 4.62 -3.34 -57.07
C GLU A 1147 4.37 -3.53 -55.56
N SER A 1148 4.64 -2.50 -54.76
CA SER A 1148 4.44 -2.51 -53.29
C SER A 1148 2.97 -2.63 -52.86
N THR A 1149 2.03 -2.06 -53.65
CA THR A 1149 0.58 -2.15 -53.37
C THR A 1149 0.08 -3.59 -53.39
N VAL A 1150 0.68 -4.42 -54.24
CA VAL A 1150 0.25 -5.80 -54.49
C VAL A 1150 0.57 -6.72 -53.31
N MET A 1151 1.68 -6.47 -52.58
CA MET A 1151 2.28 -7.42 -51.64
C MET A 1151 1.69 -7.37 -50.21
N HIS A 1152 1.05 -6.28 -49.79
CA HIS A 1152 0.59 -6.13 -48.40
C HIS A 1152 -0.57 -7.06 -47.97
N ASN A 1153 -1.37 -7.60 -48.89
CA ASN A 1153 -2.45 -8.56 -48.56
C ASN A 1153 -2.85 -9.41 -49.78
N ALA A 1154 -2.02 -10.37 -50.16
CA ALA A 1154 -2.09 -11.08 -51.43
C ALA A 1154 -3.46 -11.73 -51.75
N ASP A 1155 -4.12 -12.39 -50.78
CA ASP A 1155 -5.40 -13.07 -51.04
C ASP A 1155 -6.54 -12.08 -51.30
N ARG A 1156 -6.55 -10.94 -50.60
CA ARG A 1156 -7.49 -9.85 -50.85
C ARG A 1156 -7.21 -9.19 -52.20
N THR A 1157 -5.94 -8.89 -52.49
CA THR A 1157 -5.50 -8.33 -53.78
C THR A 1157 -5.93 -9.23 -54.93
N ALA A 1158 -5.70 -10.55 -54.85
CA ALA A 1158 -6.13 -11.51 -55.87
C ALA A 1158 -7.65 -11.48 -56.11
N ASN A 1159 -8.46 -11.28 -55.08
CA ASN A 1159 -9.92 -11.21 -55.21
C ASN A 1159 -10.38 -9.90 -55.85
N VAL A 1160 -9.82 -8.75 -55.46
CA VAL A 1160 -10.13 -7.44 -56.09
C VAL A 1160 -9.70 -7.44 -57.56
N LEU A 1161 -8.49 -7.93 -57.87
CA LEU A 1161 -8.03 -8.06 -59.25
C LEU A 1161 -8.96 -8.98 -60.08
N ARG A 1162 -9.41 -10.11 -59.52
CA ARG A 1162 -10.36 -10.99 -60.23
C ARG A 1162 -11.67 -10.28 -60.56
N GLN A 1163 -12.22 -9.49 -59.63
CA GLN A 1163 -13.44 -8.69 -59.87
C GLN A 1163 -13.22 -7.63 -60.97
N LEU A 1164 -12.08 -6.95 -60.99
CA LEU A 1164 -11.76 -5.98 -62.06
C LEU A 1164 -11.63 -6.66 -63.43
N LYS A 1165 -11.07 -7.86 -63.48
CA LYS A 1165 -10.94 -8.66 -64.71
C LYS A 1165 -12.27 -9.26 -65.17
N GLU A 1166 -13.17 -9.61 -64.25
CA GLU A 1166 -14.56 -9.98 -64.55
C GLU A 1166 -15.36 -8.81 -65.15
N LEU A 1167 -15.07 -7.56 -64.75
CA LEU A 1167 -15.61 -6.36 -65.40
C LEU A 1167 -15.01 -6.10 -66.79
N GLY A 1168 -13.87 -6.73 -67.12
CA GLY A 1168 -13.14 -6.54 -68.37
C GLY A 1168 -12.13 -5.39 -68.36
N VAL A 1169 -11.77 -4.85 -67.19
CA VAL A 1169 -10.75 -3.81 -67.00
C VAL A 1169 -9.35 -4.43 -67.08
N SER A 1170 -8.38 -3.71 -67.68
CA SER A 1170 -6.97 -4.16 -67.74
C SER A 1170 -6.21 -3.71 -66.50
N VAL A 1171 -5.21 -4.49 -66.05
CA VAL A 1171 -4.38 -4.13 -64.89
C VAL A 1171 -2.89 -4.24 -65.22
N ALA A 1172 -2.17 -3.15 -64.98
CA ALA A 1172 -0.74 -3.02 -65.12
C ALA A 1172 -0.07 -2.98 -63.73
N ILE A 1173 1.07 -3.65 -63.57
CA ILE A 1173 1.95 -3.39 -62.41
C ILE A 1173 2.92 -2.26 -62.79
N ASP A 1174 3.00 -1.26 -61.92
CA ASP A 1174 3.83 -0.06 -62.04
C ASP A 1174 5.06 -0.11 -61.11
N ASP A 1175 6.05 0.74 -61.40
CA ASP A 1175 7.37 0.84 -60.72
C ASP A 1175 8.16 -0.49 -60.65
N PHE A 1176 7.98 -1.40 -61.61
CA PHE A 1176 8.45 -2.79 -61.45
C PHE A 1176 9.97 -2.93 -61.46
N GLY A 1177 10.50 -3.67 -60.48
CA GLY A 1177 11.93 -3.93 -60.30
C GLY A 1177 12.58 -3.08 -59.21
N THR A 1178 11.88 -2.07 -58.68
CA THR A 1178 12.34 -1.22 -57.57
C THR A 1178 12.17 -1.88 -56.19
N GLY A 1179 11.51 -3.05 -56.12
CA GLY A 1179 11.18 -3.78 -54.89
C GLY A 1179 11.58 -5.26 -54.87
N TYR A 1180 11.35 -5.91 -53.72
CA TYR A 1180 11.58 -7.35 -53.53
C TYR A 1180 10.41 -8.19 -54.07
N SER A 1181 10.33 -8.33 -55.39
CA SER A 1181 9.28 -9.11 -56.05
C SER A 1181 9.37 -10.61 -55.77
N SER A 1182 8.31 -11.17 -55.19
CA SER A 1182 8.12 -12.62 -55.14
C SER A 1182 7.40 -13.11 -56.40
N LEU A 1183 8.19 -13.63 -57.36
CA LEU A 1183 7.75 -14.26 -58.62
C LEU A 1183 6.58 -15.25 -58.45
N GLY A 1184 6.49 -15.91 -57.30
CA GLY A 1184 5.42 -16.85 -56.98
C GLY A 1184 4.02 -16.22 -56.86
N TYR A 1185 3.95 -14.90 -56.57
CA TYR A 1185 2.71 -14.14 -56.48
C TYR A 1185 2.31 -13.51 -57.82
N LEU A 1186 3.24 -12.96 -58.61
CA LEU A 1186 2.93 -12.45 -59.97
C LEU A 1186 2.22 -13.51 -60.82
N LYS A 1187 2.68 -14.77 -60.76
CA LYS A 1187 2.05 -15.91 -61.44
C LYS A 1187 0.60 -16.20 -61.03
N ARG A 1188 0.14 -15.71 -59.87
CA ARG A 1188 -1.21 -15.93 -59.32
C ARG A 1188 -2.17 -14.77 -59.57
N PHE A 1189 -1.67 -13.57 -59.87
CA PHE A 1189 -2.50 -12.39 -60.09
C PHE A 1189 -2.92 -12.28 -61.56
N PRO A 1190 -4.18 -11.91 -61.84
CA PRO A 1190 -4.67 -11.79 -63.21
C PRO A 1190 -4.33 -10.39 -63.78
N ILE A 1191 -3.04 -10.12 -63.96
CA ILE A 1191 -2.48 -8.89 -64.54
C ILE A 1191 -2.24 -9.03 -66.05
N ASP A 1192 -2.13 -7.92 -66.78
CA ASP A 1192 -1.95 -7.90 -68.24
C ASP A 1192 -0.57 -7.40 -68.67
N SER A 1193 -0.03 -6.43 -67.94
CA SER A 1193 1.16 -5.67 -68.32
C SER A 1193 2.03 -5.34 -67.12
N VAL A 1194 3.31 -5.09 -67.38
CA VAL A 1194 4.32 -4.66 -66.42
C VAL A 1194 5.01 -3.42 -67.00
N LYS A 1195 5.07 -2.33 -66.24
CA LYS A 1195 5.80 -1.10 -66.58
C LYS A 1195 7.19 -1.17 -65.92
N ILE A 1196 8.24 -1.07 -66.73
CA ILE A 1196 9.63 -0.96 -66.24
C ILE A 1196 9.82 0.48 -65.76
N ASP A 1197 10.19 0.65 -64.49
CA ASP A 1197 10.43 1.98 -63.93
C ASP A 1197 11.47 2.78 -64.72
N ARG A 1198 11.26 4.09 -64.77
CA ARG A 1198 12.14 5.06 -65.42
C ARG A 1198 13.59 4.99 -64.90
N SER A 1199 13.86 4.62 -63.64
CA SER A 1199 15.25 4.52 -63.14
C SER A 1199 16.10 3.60 -64.00
N PHE A 1200 15.62 2.39 -64.29
CA PHE A 1200 16.31 1.41 -65.15
C PHE A 1200 16.36 1.79 -66.64
N ILE A 1201 15.63 2.83 -67.06
CA ILE A 1201 15.61 3.32 -68.45
C ILE A 1201 16.43 4.60 -68.63
N LEU A 1202 16.80 5.30 -67.54
CA LEU A 1202 17.54 6.55 -67.60
C LEU A 1202 18.96 6.38 -68.15
N ASP A 1203 19.73 5.44 -67.59
CA ASP A 1203 21.17 5.31 -67.90
C ASP A 1203 21.52 4.20 -68.91
N ILE A 1204 20.53 3.47 -69.45
CA ILE A 1204 20.75 2.55 -70.58
C ILE A 1204 21.03 3.32 -71.88
N PRO A 1205 21.96 2.85 -72.73
CA PRO A 1205 22.69 1.58 -72.67
C PRO A 1205 24.08 1.67 -72.00
N ARG A 1206 24.32 2.68 -71.14
CA ARG A 1206 25.66 2.96 -70.57
C ARG A 1206 25.90 2.22 -69.27
N ASP A 1207 24.93 2.22 -68.37
CA ASP A 1207 25.00 1.42 -67.16
C ASP A 1207 24.75 -0.06 -67.47
N LYS A 1208 25.55 -0.96 -66.86
CA LYS A 1208 25.49 -2.39 -67.14
C LYS A 1208 24.47 -3.12 -66.28
N ASP A 1209 24.18 -2.62 -65.09
CA ASP A 1209 23.26 -3.23 -64.16
C ASP A 1209 21.82 -2.88 -64.59
N ASP A 1210 21.56 -1.64 -65.00
CA ASP A 1210 20.27 -1.23 -65.60
C ASP A 1210 19.96 -1.99 -66.91
N VAL A 1211 20.97 -2.20 -67.77
CA VAL A 1211 20.85 -3.05 -68.96
C VAL A 1211 20.48 -4.48 -68.56
N ALA A 1212 21.17 -5.07 -67.58
CA ALA A 1212 20.90 -6.42 -67.12
C ALA A 1212 19.50 -6.58 -66.50
N ILE A 1213 19.07 -5.62 -65.68
CA ILE A 1213 17.74 -5.59 -65.04
C ILE A 1213 16.66 -5.45 -66.12
N THR A 1214 16.79 -4.48 -67.03
CA THR A 1214 15.82 -4.25 -68.11
C THR A 1214 15.64 -5.50 -68.98
N CYS A 1215 16.72 -6.14 -69.42
CA CYS A 1215 16.65 -7.40 -70.17
C CYS A 1215 16.00 -8.54 -69.37
N ALA A 1216 16.29 -8.65 -68.07
CA ALA A 1216 15.71 -9.67 -67.21
C ALA A 1216 14.20 -9.47 -67.00
N VAL A 1217 13.75 -8.23 -66.80
CA VAL A 1217 12.32 -7.89 -66.64
C VAL A 1217 11.55 -8.22 -67.92
N ILE A 1218 12.07 -7.85 -69.10
CA ILE A 1218 11.44 -8.17 -70.39
C ILE A 1218 11.28 -9.68 -70.54
N ALA A 1219 12.37 -10.45 -70.40
CA ALA A 1219 12.36 -11.91 -70.56
C ALA A 1219 11.44 -12.61 -69.56
N MET A 1220 11.37 -12.12 -68.31
CA MET A 1220 10.48 -12.63 -67.26
C MET A 1220 9.00 -12.37 -67.61
N ALA A 1221 8.65 -11.14 -67.97
CA ALA A 1221 7.28 -10.76 -68.28
C ALA A 1221 6.72 -11.54 -69.48
N HIS A 1222 7.51 -11.66 -70.56
CA HIS A 1222 7.15 -12.50 -71.72
C HIS A 1222 6.99 -13.98 -71.36
N SER A 1223 7.84 -14.51 -70.46
CA SER A 1223 7.71 -15.88 -69.94
C SER A 1223 6.41 -16.10 -69.14
N LEU A 1224 5.88 -15.04 -68.52
CA LEU A 1224 4.57 -15.01 -67.85
C LEU A 1224 3.41 -14.62 -68.78
N ARG A 1225 3.67 -14.34 -70.06
CA ARG A 1225 2.72 -13.85 -71.08
C ARG A 1225 2.12 -12.47 -70.78
N LEU A 1226 2.89 -11.62 -70.10
CA LEU A 1226 2.55 -10.24 -69.82
C LEU A 1226 3.19 -9.33 -70.87
N LYS A 1227 2.52 -8.22 -71.21
CA LYS A 1227 3.11 -7.14 -72.01
C LYS A 1227 4.12 -6.35 -71.19
N VAL A 1228 5.12 -5.77 -71.86
CA VAL A 1228 6.13 -4.91 -71.23
C VAL A 1228 6.04 -3.48 -71.78
N ILE A 1229 5.95 -2.51 -70.87
CA ILE A 1229 5.93 -1.09 -71.16
C ILE A 1229 7.21 -0.49 -70.58
N ALA A 1230 8.04 0.18 -71.38
CA ALA A 1230 9.21 0.90 -70.87
C ALA A 1230 8.90 2.39 -70.65
N GLU A 1231 9.17 2.88 -69.43
CA GLU A 1231 8.90 4.28 -69.06
C GLU A 1231 10.11 5.19 -69.12
N GLY A 1232 9.87 6.49 -69.21
CA GLY A 1232 10.94 7.48 -69.17
C GLY A 1232 11.88 7.44 -70.38
N VAL A 1233 11.44 6.92 -71.53
CA VAL A 1233 12.23 6.96 -72.78
C VAL A 1233 12.39 8.43 -73.24
N GLU A 1234 13.59 8.99 -73.15
CA GLU A 1234 13.89 10.38 -73.52
C GLU A 1234 14.80 10.50 -74.76
N THR A 1235 15.60 9.48 -75.07
CA THR A 1235 16.63 9.52 -76.14
C THR A 1235 16.42 8.47 -77.24
N ASP A 1236 16.98 8.74 -78.43
CA ASP A 1236 17.06 7.77 -79.53
C ASP A 1236 17.89 6.51 -79.17
N GLU A 1237 18.85 6.64 -78.26
CA GLU A 1237 19.70 5.52 -77.80
C GLU A 1237 18.88 4.51 -76.98
N GLN A 1238 18.12 5.00 -75.99
CA GLN A 1238 17.16 4.20 -75.21
C GLN A 1238 16.09 3.56 -76.10
N TYR A 1239 15.53 4.32 -77.06
CA TYR A 1239 14.54 3.81 -78.01
C TYR A 1239 15.06 2.61 -78.81
N ARG A 1240 16.28 2.70 -79.37
CA ARG A 1240 16.86 1.59 -80.14
C ARG A 1240 17.19 0.39 -79.26
N PHE A 1241 17.79 0.61 -78.09
CA PHE A 1241 18.11 -0.47 -77.16
C PHE A 1241 16.87 -1.30 -76.80
N LEU A 1242 15.75 -0.65 -76.47
CA LEU A 1242 14.50 -1.34 -76.12
C LEU A 1242 13.82 -2.02 -77.32
N LEU A 1243 14.01 -1.50 -78.54
CA LEU A 1243 13.56 -2.14 -79.78
C LEU A 1243 14.36 -3.41 -80.09
N ASP A 1244 15.68 -3.36 -79.90
CA ASP A 1244 16.59 -4.51 -80.12
C ASP A 1244 16.37 -5.64 -79.08
N HIS A 1245 15.74 -5.33 -77.94
CA HIS A 1245 15.38 -6.29 -76.89
C HIS A 1245 13.87 -6.64 -76.84
N ASP A 1246 13.13 -6.41 -77.93
CA ASP A 1246 11.73 -6.85 -78.12
C ASP A 1246 10.70 -6.32 -77.08
N CYS A 1247 10.94 -5.18 -76.41
CA CYS A 1247 9.94 -4.54 -75.51
C CYS A 1247 8.63 -4.21 -76.26
N ASP A 1248 7.44 -4.37 -75.67
CA ASP A 1248 6.18 -4.27 -76.43
C ASP A 1248 5.73 -2.81 -76.68
N GLU A 1249 5.66 -2.00 -75.62
CA GLU A 1249 5.18 -0.62 -75.64
C GLU A 1249 6.17 0.32 -74.93
N MET A 1250 6.08 1.63 -75.20
CA MET A 1250 6.96 2.65 -74.66
C MET A 1250 6.22 3.92 -74.29
N GLN A 1251 6.71 4.61 -73.25
CA GLN A 1251 6.22 5.90 -72.81
C GLN A 1251 7.40 6.80 -72.40
N GLY A 1252 7.37 8.08 -72.78
CA GLY A 1252 8.44 9.00 -72.42
C GLY A 1252 8.50 10.28 -73.25
N TYR A 1253 9.42 11.17 -72.87
CA TYR A 1253 9.54 12.51 -73.48
C TYR A 1253 10.10 12.48 -74.91
N HIS A 1254 10.70 11.36 -75.34
CA HIS A 1254 11.07 11.12 -76.74
C HIS A 1254 9.87 11.25 -77.69
N PHE A 1255 8.68 10.81 -77.26
CA PHE A 1255 7.46 10.86 -78.06
C PHE A 1255 6.62 12.12 -77.78
N SER A 1256 6.33 12.38 -76.50
CA SER A 1256 5.60 13.55 -76.04
C SER A 1256 5.77 13.72 -74.54
N LYS A 1257 5.82 14.98 -74.09
CA LYS A 1257 5.54 15.30 -72.68
C LYS A 1257 4.04 15.10 -72.37
N PRO A 1258 3.63 15.00 -71.10
CA PRO A 1258 2.22 15.02 -70.72
C PRO A 1258 1.55 16.34 -71.12
N VAL A 1259 0.52 16.27 -71.96
CA VAL A 1259 -0.20 17.44 -72.52
C VAL A 1259 -1.69 17.40 -72.22
N ASP A 1260 -2.39 18.52 -72.40
CA ASP A 1260 -3.83 18.61 -72.17
C ASP A 1260 -4.68 17.70 -73.09
N ALA A 1261 -5.93 17.48 -72.71
CA ALA A 1261 -6.89 16.64 -73.44
C ALA A 1261 -7.14 17.06 -74.89
N ALA A 1262 -7.00 18.35 -75.23
CA ALA A 1262 -7.18 18.86 -76.59
C ALA A 1262 -5.91 18.69 -77.44
N ALA A 1263 -4.73 18.74 -76.83
CA ALA A 1263 -3.47 18.35 -77.45
C ALA A 1263 -3.43 16.85 -77.76
N VAL A 1264 -3.82 15.98 -76.82
CA VAL A 1264 -3.93 14.53 -77.10
C VAL A 1264 -4.97 14.24 -78.18
N ALA A 1265 -6.16 14.85 -78.15
CA ALA A 1265 -7.14 14.67 -79.22
C ALA A 1265 -6.58 15.03 -80.62
N ARG A 1266 -5.68 16.03 -80.71
CA ARG A 1266 -4.98 16.37 -81.96
C ARG A 1266 -3.94 15.32 -82.35
N LEU A 1267 -3.17 14.78 -81.41
CA LEU A 1267 -2.22 13.69 -81.67
C LEU A 1267 -2.92 12.42 -82.19
N LEU A 1268 -4.06 12.05 -81.60
CA LEU A 1268 -4.88 10.91 -82.02
C LEU A 1268 -5.53 11.09 -83.40
N SER A 1269 -5.64 12.34 -83.88
CA SER A 1269 -6.26 12.69 -85.16
C SER A 1269 -5.26 12.78 -86.33
N GLN A 1270 -3.95 12.70 -86.08
CA GLN A 1270 -2.93 12.83 -87.12
C GLN A 1270 -2.54 11.46 -87.71
N PRO A 1271 -2.72 11.22 -89.02
CA PRO A 1271 -2.12 10.07 -89.70
C PRO A 1271 -0.61 10.32 -89.85
N ARG A 1272 0.21 9.76 -88.94
CA ARG A 1272 1.67 9.91 -89.01
C ARG A 1272 2.22 9.18 -90.24
N ALA A 1273 3.04 9.89 -91.03
CA ALA A 1273 3.55 9.40 -92.30
C ALA A 1273 4.52 8.21 -92.15
N LYS A 1274 4.59 7.34 -93.16
CA LYS A 1274 5.54 6.22 -93.22
C LYS A 1274 6.97 6.72 -93.02
N SER A 1275 7.62 6.26 -91.96
CA SER A 1275 9.06 6.50 -91.73
C SER A 1275 9.89 5.83 -92.83
N LYS A 1276 11.01 6.45 -93.20
CA LYS A 1276 11.90 5.97 -94.27
C LYS A 1276 12.77 4.81 -93.79
N SER A 1277 12.93 3.81 -94.64
CA SER A 1277 14.07 2.89 -94.56
C SER A 1277 15.35 3.59 -95.04
N SER A 1278 16.46 3.44 -94.31
CA SER A 1278 17.84 3.33 -94.84
C SER A 1278 18.88 3.32 -93.72
N SER A 1279 19.49 2.15 -93.51
CA SER A 1279 20.95 1.90 -93.53
C SER A 1279 21.92 2.93 -92.92
N ALA A 1280 22.60 2.51 -91.85
CA ALA A 1280 24.05 2.28 -91.81
C ALA A 1280 24.41 1.52 -90.53
#